data_AF-A0AB32T4E1-F1
#
_entry.id   AF-A0AB32T4E1-F1
#
_cell.length_a   1.000
_cell.length_b   1.000
_cell.length_c   1.000
_cell.angle_alpha   90.00
_cell.angle_beta   90.00
_cell.angle_gamma   90.00
#
_symmetry.space_group_name_H-M   'P 1'
#
loop_
_entity.id
_entity.type
_entity.pdbx_description
1 polymer ?
#
loop_
_entity_poly.entity_id
_entity_poly.type
_entity_poly.pdbx_seq_one_letter_code
_entity_poly.pdbx_strand_id
1 'polypeptide(L)'
;MYSFEENLVQDLAKTQPKPDEEEEEITDTQPDPLHQLILHFSHNALTERSSLEEDQLYIAYADMMAKSCAENEEEEEEEDKEKTFEEKEMEKQKTLYQQARLHDRGAAEMVLQMVSASKGRLDPMVTFTLKLGISILNGGNIVVQQKMLDYLKEKRDVGFFKSLSGLMQSCSVLDLNAFERQNKAEGLGMVTEEGSINVRERGSKVLQNDEFTKDLFRFLQLLCEGHNNDFQNFLRTQTGNTTTVNIIISTVDYLLRLQESISDFYWYYSGKDVMDEAGQRNFSKALAVAKQIFNSLTEYIQGPCIGNQQSLAHSRLWDAVVGFLHVFANMQMKLSQDSSQIELLKELMDLQKDMIVMMLSLLEGNVVNGTIGKQMVDTLVESSSNVEMILKFFDMFLKLKDLTTSENFKEHDPDRKGVISKKEFQKSMENQKQYSQSEIEFLLSCVEADENDMFNYEEFVTRFHEPAKDIGFNVAVLLTNLSEHMPHDSRLSAFLNLAESVLNYFEPFLGRIEIMGGAKRIERVYFEISESSRTQWEKPQVKESKRQFIFDVVNEGGESEKMELFVNFCEDTIFEMQLASLISEPDAAERQEEEDEEDEDDEDAQSDDVDDDEDDGVMESSSAFTLACVSMRKSLTNFRQLLTFRSLRRRYRRLRKMSLRDLIRGFFYFFWMIFIGFFRSLYSLVWGFFHILWSTLFGGGLVEGARNIKVTDILGNMPDPTQFGIHGDVLEMEKLEYCDVSSVSELGRLSAGDQEDVEDLMTELMNIQPRREGGKHGMEPGLGDVSEVIGVDTPSLASAVHQKKAQEAASRRAAEFEAKCESEKVDVEDGEKKDQDKAKEEQISDSLSDEEKKPQKKRRGQRKQPAEAFMAAFLAGLEIYQTKTLNYLARNFYNLRFLALFVAFAINFILLFYKVTGDDPDEVDPWARRGDEEDDEGVVECFVLQESSGYMAPTLRFLAVMHTLISFLCVLGYYYLKVPLVVFKREKEIARKLEFDGLYITEQPSDDDIKGQWDRLVINTPSVSHTQTHTHVINKYGDLYGAERIAELLGLDKSALDFNPTEETVIKEASLLSWLSSIDTKYHVWKLGVVFTDNSFLYLVWYTTMSILGHYNNFFFAAHLLDIAMGFKTLRTILSSVTHNGKQLVLTVGLLAVVVYLYTVVAFNFFRKFYNKSADEDEPDMKCDDMMTCYLFHMYVGVRASGGIADEIEDPAGDPYELYRILFDITFFFFVIVILLAIIQGLIIDAFGELRDQQEQVKEDMETKCFICGIGNDYFDTTPHGFETHTLQEHNLANYLFFLMYLINKDETEHTGQESYVWKMYQERCWDFFPAGDCFRKQYEDQLG
;
A
#
# COMPACT_ATOMS: atom_id res chain seq x y z
N MET A 1 14.76 -11.61 35.50
CA MET A 1 15.85 -11.49 36.51
C MET A 1 16.31 -10.04 36.49
N TYR A 2 16.80 -9.59 35.32
CA TYR A 2 16.95 -8.24 34.73
C TYR A 2 16.80 -6.98 35.61
N SER A 3 15.73 -6.87 36.41
CA SER A 3 15.48 -5.70 37.25
C SER A 3 16.45 -5.51 38.42
N PHE A 4 17.44 -6.38 38.62
CA PHE A 4 18.59 -6.09 39.49
C PHE A 4 19.85 -5.72 38.71
N GLU A 5 20.08 -6.34 37.56
CA GLU A 5 21.24 -6.14 36.70
C GLU A 5 21.30 -4.71 36.17
N GLU A 6 20.22 -4.21 35.56
CA GLU A 6 20.23 -2.85 35.02
C GLU A 6 20.21 -1.78 36.13
N ASN A 7 19.35 -1.95 37.14
CA ASN A 7 19.26 -1.02 38.27
C ASN A 7 20.61 -0.88 39.00
N LEU A 8 21.37 -1.97 39.18
CA LEU A 8 22.70 -1.90 39.79
C LEU A 8 23.69 -1.11 38.93
N VAL A 9 23.69 -1.29 37.61
CA VAL A 9 24.57 -0.53 36.71
C VAL A 9 24.13 0.95 36.65
N GLN A 10 22.84 1.25 36.69
CA GLN A 10 22.35 2.62 36.74
C GLN A 10 22.68 3.31 38.07
N ASP A 11 22.53 2.63 39.22
CA ASP A 11 22.90 3.16 40.54
C ASP A 11 24.41 3.39 40.67
N LEU A 12 25.25 2.54 40.06
CA LEU A 12 26.70 2.74 40.01
C LEU A 12 27.14 3.87 39.05
N ALA A 13 26.31 4.20 38.05
CA ALA A 13 26.53 5.30 37.11
C ALA A 13 25.99 6.67 37.62
N LYS A 14 25.11 6.66 38.63
CA LYS A 14 24.53 7.86 39.26
C LYS A 14 25.46 8.39 40.35
N THR A 15 26.29 9.38 40.00
CA THR A 15 27.02 10.19 40.99
C THR A 15 26.04 10.84 41.97
N GLN A 16 26.04 10.42 43.24
CA GLN A 16 25.21 11.09 44.25
C GLN A 16 25.68 12.54 44.44
N PRO A 17 24.82 13.55 44.21
CA PRO A 17 25.16 14.93 44.55
C PRO A 17 25.18 15.08 46.07
N LYS A 18 26.38 15.13 46.65
CA LYS A 18 26.58 15.53 48.06
C LYS A 18 26.12 17.00 48.21
N PRO A 19 25.10 17.32 49.02
CA PRO A 19 24.56 18.69 49.05
C PRO A 19 25.41 19.73 49.80
N ASP A 20 26.53 19.34 50.42
CA ASP A 20 27.12 20.07 51.55
C ASP A 20 28.62 20.44 51.43
N GLU A 21 29.36 20.01 50.40
CA GLU A 21 30.83 20.18 50.32
C GLU A 21 31.34 20.68 48.94
N GLU A 22 31.55 22.00 48.84
CA GLU A 22 32.51 22.72 47.96
C GLU A 22 32.38 22.60 46.40
N GLU A 23 31.46 23.36 45.80
CA GLU A 23 31.43 23.62 44.33
C GLU A 23 32.50 24.62 43.82
N GLU A 24 33.27 25.28 44.71
CA GLU A 24 34.26 26.32 44.35
C GLU A 24 35.72 25.80 44.35
N GLU A 25 36.11 24.99 43.35
CA GLU A 25 37.47 24.93 42.72
C GLU A 25 37.70 23.66 41.85
N ILE A 26 36.83 22.64 41.90
CA ILE A 26 37.05 21.34 41.24
C ILE A 26 36.94 21.46 39.71
N THR A 27 38.10 21.50 39.03
CA THR A 27 38.22 21.44 37.57
C THR A 27 38.39 20.02 37.01
N ASP A 28 38.68 19.05 37.88
CA ASP A 28 38.84 17.63 37.54
C ASP A 28 37.63 16.82 38.01
N THR A 29 36.76 16.40 37.09
CA THR A 29 35.57 15.58 37.41
C THR A 29 36.00 14.25 38.04
N GLN A 30 35.56 13.98 39.28
CA GLN A 30 35.92 12.73 39.95
C GLN A 30 35.24 11.52 39.27
N PRO A 31 35.97 10.42 39.00
CA PRO A 31 35.40 9.17 38.51
C PRO A 31 34.21 8.69 39.36
N ASP A 32 33.11 8.33 38.72
CA ASP A 32 31.95 7.75 39.39
C ASP A 32 32.22 6.28 39.81
N PRO A 33 31.36 5.65 40.65
CA PRO A 33 31.60 4.30 41.14
C PRO A 33 31.80 3.25 40.03
N LEU A 34 31.05 3.38 38.92
CA LEU A 34 31.18 2.50 37.76
C LEU A 34 32.53 2.68 37.03
N HIS A 35 32.98 3.92 36.79
CA HIS A 35 34.27 4.20 36.19
C HIS A 35 35.44 3.78 37.09
N GLN A 36 35.35 3.99 38.42
CA GLN A 36 36.35 3.51 39.38
C GLN A 36 36.51 1.98 39.31
N LEU A 37 35.41 1.24 39.16
CA LEU A 37 35.39 -0.22 39.06
C LEU A 37 36.01 -0.71 37.73
N ILE A 38 35.69 -0.05 36.61
CA ILE A 38 36.30 -0.35 35.30
C ILE A 38 37.81 -0.03 35.32
N LEU A 39 38.22 1.10 35.89
CA LEU A 39 39.63 1.47 36.06
C LEU A 39 40.41 0.47 36.93
N HIS A 40 39.78 -0.11 37.97
CA HIS A 40 40.39 -1.15 38.79
C HIS A 40 40.69 -2.42 37.98
N PHE A 41 39.73 -2.89 37.17
CA PHE A 41 39.92 -4.06 36.32
C PHE A 41 40.94 -3.82 35.18
N SER A 42 40.90 -2.64 34.56
CA SER A 42 41.92 -2.15 33.61
C SER A 42 43.33 -2.20 34.22
N HIS A 43 43.52 -1.66 35.42
CA HIS A 43 44.80 -1.74 36.13
C HIS A 43 45.23 -3.18 36.46
N ASN A 44 44.29 -4.08 36.79
CA ASN A 44 44.61 -5.50 37.04
C ASN A 44 45.06 -6.21 35.75
N ALA A 45 44.42 -5.92 34.61
CA ALA A 45 44.82 -6.46 33.31
C ALA A 45 46.24 -6.03 32.88
N LEU A 46 46.60 -4.77 33.14
CA LEU A 46 47.94 -4.22 32.87
C LEU A 46 49.04 -4.76 33.82
N THR A 47 48.67 -5.46 34.90
CA THR A 47 49.64 -6.01 35.86
C THR A 47 50.24 -7.30 35.29
N GLU A 48 51.41 -7.22 34.66
CA GLU A 48 52.06 -8.36 33.99
C GLU A 48 52.23 -9.61 34.89
N ARG A 49 51.51 -10.69 34.56
CA ARG A 49 51.69 -12.04 35.14
C ARG A 49 52.00 -13.09 34.07
N SER A 50 52.50 -14.26 34.49
CA SER A 50 52.78 -15.41 33.60
C SER A 50 51.51 -16.13 33.12
N SER A 51 50.43 -15.98 33.89
CA SER A 51 49.07 -16.36 33.57
C SER A 51 48.15 -15.42 34.32
N LEU A 52 46.94 -15.22 33.81
CA LEU A 52 45.87 -14.57 34.56
C LEU A 52 45.47 -15.47 35.74
N GLU A 53 44.93 -14.88 36.80
CA GLU A 53 44.31 -15.62 37.92
C GLU A 53 42.79 -15.61 37.73
N GLU A 54 42.10 -16.68 38.11
CA GLU A 54 40.65 -16.81 37.93
C GLU A 54 39.89 -15.86 38.87
N ASP A 55 39.61 -14.65 38.38
CA ASP A 55 38.91 -13.61 39.13
C ASP A 55 37.39 -13.75 39.00
N GLN A 56 36.78 -14.46 39.95
CA GLN A 56 35.33 -14.63 40.05
C GLN A 56 34.57 -13.31 40.23
N LEU A 57 35.22 -12.26 40.75
CA LEU A 57 34.61 -10.94 40.90
C LEU A 57 34.53 -10.24 39.55
N TYR A 58 35.60 -10.28 38.75
CA TYR A 58 35.58 -9.78 37.37
C TYR A 58 34.53 -10.52 36.54
N ILE A 59 34.47 -11.86 36.61
CA ILE A 59 33.48 -12.66 35.87
C ILE A 59 32.05 -12.21 36.18
N ALA A 60 31.71 -12.04 37.46
CA ALA A 60 30.38 -11.58 37.87
C ALA A 60 30.05 -10.16 37.35
N TYR A 61 30.99 -9.22 37.44
CA TYR A 61 30.76 -7.86 36.93
C TYR A 61 30.71 -7.79 35.40
N ALA A 62 31.50 -8.60 34.68
CA ALA A 62 31.45 -8.66 33.23
C ALA A 62 30.11 -9.22 32.72
N ASP A 63 29.58 -10.27 33.36
CA ASP A 63 28.25 -10.84 33.08
C ASP A 63 27.12 -9.83 33.36
N MET A 64 27.15 -9.13 34.50
CA MET A 64 26.17 -8.09 34.82
C MET A 64 26.26 -6.86 33.87
N MET A 65 27.47 -6.46 33.46
CA MET A 65 27.64 -5.38 32.48
C MET A 65 27.11 -5.79 31.09
N ALA A 66 27.41 -7.00 30.62
CA ALA A 66 26.91 -7.51 29.34
C ALA A 66 25.37 -7.50 29.31
N LYS A 67 24.73 -8.05 30.35
CA LYS A 67 23.26 -8.06 30.52
C LYS A 67 22.63 -6.68 30.73
N SER A 68 23.43 -5.64 31.00
CA SER A 68 22.95 -4.25 31.06
C SER A 68 22.96 -3.51 29.71
N CYS A 69 23.32 -4.21 28.63
CA CYS A 69 23.17 -3.77 27.23
C CYS A 69 22.52 -4.83 26.32
N ALA A 70 22.33 -6.06 26.82
CA ALA A 70 21.58 -7.12 26.18
C ALA A 70 20.22 -7.26 26.87
N GLU A 71 19.26 -6.47 26.41
CA GLU A 71 17.84 -6.69 26.65
C GLU A 71 17.22 -7.38 25.42
N ASN A 72 16.12 -8.10 25.64
CA ASN A 72 15.15 -8.54 24.64
C ASN A 72 15.56 -9.56 23.55
N GLU A 73 16.76 -10.15 23.54
CA GLU A 73 17.00 -11.41 22.77
C GLU A 73 16.01 -12.53 23.17
N GLU A 74 15.51 -12.53 24.42
CA GLU A 74 14.45 -13.46 24.91
C GLU A 74 13.00 -12.96 24.66
N GLU A 75 12.80 -11.76 24.09
CA GLU A 75 11.47 -11.25 23.70
C GLU A 75 11.29 -11.17 22.16
N GLU A 76 12.39 -11.21 21.39
CA GLU A 76 12.36 -11.34 19.93
C GLU A 76 11.95 -12.76 19.46
N GLU A 77 11.91 -13.74 20.37
CA GLU A 77 11.26 -15.05 20.16
C GLU A 77 9.71 -15.00 20.21
N GLU A 78 9.07 -13.83 20.46
CA GLU A 78 7.66 -13.62 20.07
C GLU A 78 7.55 -13.31 18.56
N GLU A 79 7.86 -14.33 17.75
CA GLU A 79 7.68 -14.35 16.30
C GLU A 79 6.24 -13.93 15.89
N ASP A 80 6.08 -13.39 14.67
CA ASP A 80 4.84 -12.85 14.04
C ASP A 80 4.39 -11.40 14.34
N LYS A 81 5.07 -10.61 15.19
CA LYS A 81 4.73 -9.18 15.39
C LYS A 81 5.62 -8.24 14.58
N GLU A 82 5.07 -7.63 13.53
CA GLU A 82 5.70 -6.53 12.79
C GLU A 82 5.92 -5.29 13.71
N LYS A 83 7.12 -5.14 14.29
CA LYS A 83 7.51 -3.94 15.04
C LYS A 83 7.43 -2.71 14.13
N THR A 84 6.86 -1.61 14.61
CA THR A 84 6.83 -0.35 13.85
C THR A 84 8.22 0.29 13.75
N PHE A 85 8.44 1.15 12.75
CA PHE A 85 9.70 1.89 12.59
C PHE A 85 10.04 2.79 13.80
N GLU A 86 9.02 3.34 14.47
CA GLU A 86 9.21 4.14 15.69
C GLU A 86 9.66 3.26 16.87
N GLU A 87 9.12 2.05 17.01
CA GLU A 87 9.57 1.07 18.02
C GLU A 87 11.01 0.59 17.73
N LYS A 88 11.33 0.20 16.49
CA LYS A 88 12.70 -0.24 16.12
C LYS A 88 13.77 0.81 16.42
N GLU A 89 13.53 2.10 16.10
CA GLU A 89 14.50 3.15 16.43
C GLU A 89 14.54 3.45 17.94
N MET A 90 13.41 3.39 18.65
CA MET A 90 13.40 3.59 20.12
C MET A 90 14.17 2.48 20.85
N GLU A 91 14.08 1.23 20.41
CA GLU A 91 14.91 0.12 20.89
C GLU A 91 16.39 0.41 20.62
N LYS A 92 16.77 0.70 19.37
CA LYS A 92 18.14 1.04 18.95
C LYS A 92 18.75 2.19 19.76
N GLN A 93 17.99 3.27 20.01
CA GLN A 93 18.44 4.39 20.84
C GLN A 93 18.63 3.99 22.32
N LYS A 94 17.76 3.12 22.86
CA LYS A 94 17.92 2.55 24.22
C LYS A 94 19.22 1.74 24.32
N THR A 95 19.49 0.86 23.35
CA THR A 95 20.74 0.07 23.28
C THR A 95 21.97 0.96 23.16
N LEU A 96 21.96 1.96 22.28
CA LEU A 96 23.06 2.91 22.11
C LEU A 96 23.34 3.70 23.40
N TYR A 97 22.31 4.11 24.15
CA TYR A 97 22.48 4.77 25.45
C TYR A 97 23.09 3.84 26.50
N GLN A 98 22.65 2.58 26.58
CA GLN A 98 23.22 1.59 27.50
C GLN A 98 24.69 1.29 27.17
N GLN A 99 25.05 1.22 25.89
CA GLN A 99 26.43 1.08 25.43
C GLN A 99 27.27 2.33 25.71
N ALA A 100 26.72 3.54 25.56
CA ALA A 100 27.36 4.80 25.96
C ALA A 100 27.71 4.82 27.45
N ARG A 101 26.73 4.45 28.30
CA ARG A 101 26.87 4.31 29.76
C ARG A 101 28.09 3.48 30.16
N LEU A 102 28.41 2.40 29.45
CA LEU A 102 29.61 1.59 29.71
C LEU A 102 30.88 2.12 29.03
N HIS A 103 30.82 2.47 27.74
CA HIS A 103 32.03 2.67 26.96
C HIS A 103 32.73 4.02 27.24
N ASP A 104 31.98 5.08 27.57
CA ASP A 104 32.57 6.36 28.00
C ASP A 104 33.30 6.26 29.34
N ARG A 105 33.01 5.21 30.12
CA ARG A 105 33.72 4.86 31.36
C ARG A 105 34.91 3.92 31.13
N GLY A 106 35.31 3.69 29.87
CA GLY A 106 36.49 2.93 29.49
C GLY A 106 36.30 1.41 29.38
N ALA A 107 35.06 0.90 29.39
CA ALA A 107 34.80 -0.55 29.34
C ALA A 107 35.37 -1.21 28.06
N ALA A 108 35.34 -0.49 26.93
CA ALA A 108 35.90 -0.95 25.66
C ALA A 108 37.44 -1.19 25.74
N GLU A 109 38.19 -0.30 26.39
CA GLU A 109 39.64 -0.48 26.58
C GLU A 109 39.94 -1.67 27.51
N MET A 110 39.15 -1.83 28.57
CA MET A 110 39.28 -2.93 29.52
C MET A 110 39.12 -4.31 28.85
N VAL A 111 38.16 -4.44 27.91
CA VAL A 111 37.96 -5.66 27.12
C VAL A 111 39.21 -5.99 26.30
N LEU A 112 39.74 -5.04 25.53
CA LEU A 112 40.95 -5.23 24.71
C LEU A 112 42.16 -5.64 25.55
N GLN A 113 42.37 -4.97 26.69
CA GLN A 113 43.46 -5.27 27.63
C GLN A 113 43.35 -6.69 28.20
N MET A 114 42.15 -7.13 28.57
CA MET A 114 41.94 -8.45 29.17
C MET A 114 42.11 -9.58 28.13
N VAL A 115 41.66 -9.38 26.88
CA VAL A 115 41.98 -10.28 25.76
C VAL A 115 43.49 -10.36 25.50
N SER A 116 44.22 -9.25 25.59
CA SER A 116 45.69 -9.25 25.47
C SER A 116 46.38 -9.99 26.63
N ALA A 117 45.88 -9.82 27.86
CA ALA A 117 46.45 -10.41 29.07
C ALA A 117 46.37 -11.96 29.11
N SER A 118 45.36 -12.57 28.47
CA SER A 118 45.18 -14.04 28.44
C SER A 118 46.22 -14.79 27.61
N LYS A 119 46.91 -14.11 26.68
CA LYS A 119 48.03 -14.64 25.88
C LYS A 119 47.69 -15.92 25.12
N GLY A 120 46.47 -16.00 24.58
CA GLY A 120 45.98 -17.12 23.79
C GLY A 120 45.53 -18.34 24.60
N ARG A 121 45.19 -18.16 25.88
CA ARG A 121 44.58 -19.21 26.72
C ARG A 121 43.08 -19.07 26.78
N LEU A 122 42.40 -20.19 26.58
CA LEU A 122 40.96 -20.33 26.78
C LEU A 122 40.69 -20.60 28.27
N ASP A 123 40.55 -19.51 29.02
CA ASP A 123 40.15 -19.48 30.44
C ASP A 123 38.73 -18.84 30.53
N PRO A 124 37.85 -19.23 31.47
CA PRO A 124 36.46 -18.72 31.52
C PRO A 124 36.33 -17.20 31.57
N MET A 125 37.32 -16.55 32.18
CA MET A 125 37.44 -15.09 32.23
C MET A 125 37.42 -14.45 30.83
N VAL A 126 38.05 -15.09 29.84
CA VAL A 126 38.09 -14.63 28.44
C VAL A 126 36.72 -14.75 27.78
N THR A 127 35.96 -15.81 28.07
CA THR A 127 34.57 -15.96 27.58
C THR A 127 33.70 -14.79 28.02
N PHE A 128 33.71 -14.47 29.32
CA PHE A 128 32.94 -13.33 29.84
C PHE A 128 33.48 -11.96 29.37
N THR A 129 34.80 -11.83 29.14
CA THR A 129 35.38 -10.67 28.45
C THR A 129 34.83 -10.50 27.02
N LEU A 130 34.74 -11.59 26.25
CA LEU A 130 34.24 -11.57 24.87
C LEU A 130 32.74 -11.26 24.84
N LYS A 131 31.93 -11.85 25.73
CA LYS A 131 30.50 -11.52 25.84
C LYS A 131 30.25 -10.05 26.19
N LEU A 132 31.02 -9.48 27.13
CA LEU A 132 30.99 -8.05 27.38
C LEU A 132 31.42 -7.22 26.15
N GLY A 133 32.42 -7.68 25.40
CA GLY A 133 32.82 -7.06 24.12
C GLY A 133 31.71 -7.05 23.08
N ILE A 134 30.98 -8.17 22.94
CA ILE A 134 29.81 -8.32 22.06
C ILE A 134 28.72 -7.34 22.46
N SER A 135 28.29 -7.31 23.73
CA SER A 135 27.20 -6.43 24.18
C SER A 135 27.49 -4.93 24.01
N ILE A 136 28.76 -4.51 24.09
CA ILE A 136 29.17 -3.11 23.87
C ILE A 136 29.25 -2.77 22.36
N LEU A 137 29.48 -3.75 21.48
CA LEU A 137 29.56 -3.57 20.03
C LEU A 137 28.27 -3.91 19.26
N ASN A 138 27.27 -4.51 19.92
CA ASN A 138 26.05 -5.00 19.28
C ASN A 138 25.32 -3.87 18.52
N GLY A 139 24.70 -4.18 17.38
CA GLY A 139 24.16 -3.16 16.48
C GLY A 139 25.22 -2.30 15.77
N GLY A 140 26.47 -2.77 15.67
CA GLY A 140 27.52 -2.13 14.87
C GLY A 140 28.01 -0.78 15.40
N ASN A 141 28.22 -0.64 16.72
CA ASN A 141 28.52 0.66 17.34
C ASN A 141 29.86 1.28 16.89
N ILE A 142 29.80 2.12 15.84
CA ILE A 142 30.94 2.78 15.19
C ILE A 142 31.77 3.62 16.18
N VAL A 143 31.12 4.27 17.16
CA VAL A 143 31.80 5.11 18.16
C VAL A 143 32.70 4.25 19.06
N VAL A 144 32.23 3.06 19.45
CA VAL A 144 33.02 2.08 20.21
C VAL A 144 34.14 1.52 19.35
N GLN A 145 33.86 1.09 18.11
CA GLN A 145 34.86 0.56 17.18
C GLN A 145 36.02 1.55 16.97
N GLN A 146 35.72 2.84 16.76
CA GLN A 146 36.73 3.87 16.58
C GLN A 146 37.57 4.08 17.84
N LYS A 147 36.96 4.16 19.03
CA LYS A 147 37.66 4.25 20.32
C LYS A 147 38.57 3.03 20.53
N MET A 148 38.11 1.81 20.22
CA MET A 148 38.91 0.58 20.26
C MET A 148 40.10 0.61 19.27
N LEU A 149 39.86 1.06 18.04
CA LEU A 149 40.87 1.13 16.99
C LEU A 149 41.99 2.12 17.33
N ASP A 150 41.64 3.31 17.81
CA ASP A 150 42.60 4.34 18.19
C ASP A 150 43.41 3.94 19.43
N TYR A 151 42.79 3.27 20.41
CA TYR A 151 43.51 2.65 21.52
C TYR A 151 44.59 1.66 21.03
N LEU A 152 44.24 0.74 20.13
CA LEU A 152 45.20 -0.23 19.58
C LEU A 152 46.30 0.45 18.75
N LYS A 153 45.96 1.48 17.95
CA LYS A 153 46.92 2.30 17.18
C LYS A 153 47.89 3.07 18.08
N GLU A 154 47.42 3.64 19.19
CA GLU A 154 48.25 4.40 20.14
C GLU A 154 49.16 3.48 20.96
N LYS A 155 48.60 2.45 21.62
CA LYS A 155 49.37 1.51 22.46
C LYS A 155 50.33 0.66 21.64
N ARG A 156 50.03 0.43 20.35
CA ARG A 156 50.75 -0.48 19.44
C ARG A 156 50.81 -1.89 20.01
N ASP A 157 49.70 -2.37 20.57
CA ASP A 157 49.70 -3.65 21.25
C ASP A 157 49.86 -4.81 20.25
N VAL A 158 50.86 -5.63 20.52
CA VAL A 158 51.22 -6.84 19.79
C VAL A 158 50.70 -8.09 20.52
N GLY A 159 50.35 -7.96 21.80
CA GLY A 159 49.75 -9.00 22.63
C GLY A 159 48.35 -9.37 22.14
N PHE A 160 47.46 -8.40 21.98
CA PHE A 160 46.06 -8.58 21.56
C PHE A 160 45.91 -9.51 20.34
N PHE A 161 46.53 -9.17 19.20
CA PHE A 161 46.44 -9.96 17.97
C PHE A 161 47.07 -11.36 18.07
N LYS A 162 48.14 -11.52 18.87
CA LYS A 162 48.74 -12.84 19.13
C LYS A 162 47.90 -13.67 20.08
N SER A 163 47.18 -13.02 20.99
CA SER A 163 46.21 -13.66 21.88
C SER A 163 45.04 -14.21 21.05
N LEU A 164 44.38 -13.37 20.24
CA LEU A 164 43.30 -13.78 19.33
C LEU A 164 43.71 -14.96 18.42
N SER A 165 44.84 -14.85 17.70
CA SER A 165 45.32 -15.93 16.84
C SER A 165 45.67 -17.21 17.61
N GLY A 166 46.08 -17.09 18.88
CA GLY A 166 46.23 -18.24 19.79
C GLY A 166 44.91 -18.88 20.20
N LEU A 167 43.88 -18.09 20.50
CA LEU A 167 42.53 -18.57 20.80
C LEU A 167 41.94 -19.34 19.62
N MET A 168 42.02 -18.79 18.39
CA MET A 168 41.57 -19.43 17.13
C MET A 168 42.31 -20.75 16.80
N GLN A 169 43.53 -20.92 17.30
CA GLN A 169 44.29 -22.18 17.20
C GLN A 169 43.92 -23.17 18.32
N SER A 170 43.32 -22.70 19.41
CA SER A 170 42.85 -23.53 20.53
C SER A 170 41.39 -24.00 20.40
N CYS A 171 40.58 -23.34 19.58
CA CYS A 171 39.22 -23.76 19.23
C CYS A 171 39.22 -25.17 18.63
N SER A 172 38.27 -26.02 19.09
CA SER A 172 38.17 -27.41 18.65
C SER A 172 37.40 -27.56 17.34
N VAL A 173 37.34 -28.77 16.80
CA VAL A 173 36.53 -29.20 15.65
C VAL A 173 35.92 -30.58 15.98
N LEU A 174 35.07 -31.16 15.12
CA LEU A 174 34.45 -32.47 15.36
C LEU A 174 35.50 -33.60 15.39
N ASP A 175 35.99 -33.98 16.58
CA ASP A 175 36.82 -35.18 16.73
C ASP A 175 35.94 -36.43 16.65
N LEU A 176 35.95 -37.10 15.49
CA LEU A 176 35.26 -38.38 15.29
C LEU A 176 35.69 -39.45 16.31
N ASN A 177 36.93 -39.39 16.84
CA ASN A 177 37.37 -40.28 17.91
C ASN A 177 36.75 -39.94 19.28
N ALA A 178 36.39 -38.68 19.53
CA ALA A 178 35.61 -38.28 20.70
C ALA A 178 34.15 -38.70 20.52
N PHE A 179 33.58 -38.49 19.33
CA PHE A 179 32.23 -38.94 18.99
C PHE A 179 32.05 -40.45 19.17
N GLU A 180 32.95 -41.27 18.61
CA GLU A 180 32.93 -42.72 18.82
C GLU A 180 32.98 -43.11 20.31
N ARG A 181 33.78 -42.40 21.13
CA ARG A 181 33.88 -42.68 22.57
C ARG A 181 32.60 -42.31 23.32
N GLN A 182 31.92 -41.24 22.90
CA GLN A 182 30.62 -40.84 23.47
C GLN A 182 29.52 -41.81 23.06
N ASN A 183 29.36 -42.12 21.78
CA ASN A 183 28.35 -43.05 21.28
C ASN A 183 28.51 -44.45 21.96
N LYS A 184 29.76 -44.92 22.14
CA LYS A 184 30.09 -46.14 22.90
C LYS A 184 29.83 -46.04 24.42
N ALA A 185 29.78 -44.84 25.00
CA ALA A 185 29.44 -44.61 26.40
C ALA A 185 27.93 -44.44 26.64
N GLU A 186 27.21 -43.82 25.71
CA GLU A 186 25.74 -43.73 25.67
C GLU A 186 25.12 -45.11 25.45
N GLY A 187 25.69 -45.93 24.57
CA GLY A 187 25.36 -47.34 24.42
C GLY A 187 25.64 -48.22 25.66
N LEU A 188 26.36 -47.69 26.66
CA LEU A 188 26.53 -48.30 27.99
C LEU A 188 25.57 -47.69 29.04
N GLY A 189 24.63 -46.86 28.62
CA GLY A 189 23.75 -46.00 29.43
C GLY A 189 22.78 -46.68 30.41
N MET A 190 22.91 -48.00 30.67
CA MET A 190 22.24 -48.67 31.79
C MET A 190 22.87 -48.35 33.16
N VAL A 191 23.45 -47.15 33.30
CA VAL A 191 23.94 -46.59 34.56
C VAL A 191 22.75 -45.93 35.27
N THR A 192 22.82 -45.81 36.59
CA THR A 192 21.78 -45.18 37.44
C THR A 192 21.39 -43.77 36.97
N GLU A 193 20.22 -43.27 37.37
CA GLU A 193 19.69 -41.95 36.94
C GLU A 193 20.67 -40.79 37.17
N GLU A 194 21.38 -40.77 38.31
CA GLU A 194 22.45 -39.80 38.58
C GLU A 194 23.61 -39.88 37.56
N GLY A 195 23.90 -41.10 37.08
CA GLY A 195 24.96 -41.40 36.12
C GLY A 195 24.58 -41.14 34.66
N SER A 196 23.30 -41.31 34.29
CA SER A 196 22.83 -40.99 32.93
C SER A 196 22.77 -39.47 32.69
N ILE A 197 22.41 -38.68 33.71
CA ILE A 197 22.56 -37.21 33.72
C ILE A 197 24.03 -36.83 33.50
N ASN A 198 24.94 -37.39 34.31
CA ASN A 198 26.39 -37.18 34.18
C ASN A 198 27.00 -37.62 32.83
N VAL A 199 26.29 -38.40 32.01
CA VAL A 199 26.69 -38.75 30.63
C VAL A 199 26.08 -37.79 29.62
N ARG A 200 24.79 -37.41 29.76
CA ARG A 200 24.15 -36.38 28.92
C ARG A 200 24.84 -35.02 29.04
N GLU A 201 25.13 -34.56 30.25
CA GLU A 201 25.89 -33.31 30.49
C GLU A 201 27.31 -33.36 29.89
N ARG A 202 27.86 -34.56 29.67
CA ARG A 202 29.17 -34.75 29.01
C ARG A 202 29.11 -34.72 27.48
N GLY A 203 27.95 -34.45 26.87
CA GLY A 203 27.80 -34.26 25.43
C GLY A 203 28.70 -33.16 24.85
N SER A 204 29.13 -32.21 25.68
CA SER A 204 30.14 -31.18 25.38
C SER A 204 31.50 -31.71 24.86
N LYS A 205 31.77 -33.02 24.92
CA LYS A 205 33.11 -33.57 24.61
C LYS A 205 33.48 -33.68 23.14
N VAL A 206 32.52 -33.66 22.21
CA VAL A 206 32.79 -33.90 20.78
C VAL A 206 33.25 -32.63 20.08
N LEU A 207 32.48 -31.55 20.20
CA LEU A 207 32.88 -30.20 19.85
C LEU A 207 32.94 -29.39 21.17
N GLN A 208 34.15 -29.21 21.69
CA GLN A 208 34.40 -28.49 22.94
C GLN A 208 34.54 -26.98 22.66
N ASN A 209 33.92 -26.16 23.52
CA ASN A 209 33.96 -24.70 23.44
C ASN A 209 33.33 -24.16 22.14
N ASP A 210 32.23 -24.79 21.70
CA ASP A 210 31.42 -24.36 20.55
C ASP A 210 30.82 -22.96 20.79
N GLU A 211 30.22 -22.74 21.95
CA GLU A 211 29.72 -21.42 22.41
C GLU A 211 30.81 -20.34 22.34
N PHE A 212 31.95 -20.55 23.02
CA PHE A 212 33.10 -19.65 22.97
C PHE A 212 33.65 -19.42 21.56
N THR A 213 33.58 -20.43 20.68
CA THR A 213 34.06 -20.28 19.29
C THR A 213 33.10 -19.39 18.49
N LYS A 214 31.79 -19.51 18.70
CA LYS A 214 30.82 -18.53 18.18
C LYS A 214 31.08 -17.13 18.75
N ASP A 215 31.22 -16.98 20.07
CA ASP A 215 31.49 -15.70 20.73
C ASP A 215 32.76 -15.02 20.15
N LEU A 216 33.84 -15.79 19.95
CA LEU A 216 35.11 -15.28 19.41
C LEU A 216 34.94 -14.74 17.97
N PHE A 217 34.17 -15.43 17.13
CA PHE A 217 33.92 -14.98 15.75
C PHE A 217 32.88 -13.86 15.67
N ARG A 218 31.81 -13.88 16.49
CA ARG A 218 30.83 -12.78 16.60
C ARG A 218 31.48 -11.49 17.11
N PHE A 219 32.40 -11.57 18.07
CA PHE A 219 33.21 -10.42 18.50
C PHE A 219 34.08 -9.88 17.37
N LEU A 220 34.71 -10.74 16.56
CA LEU A 220 35.50 -10.30 15.40
C LEU A 220 34.64 -9.74 14.25
N GLN A 221 33.40 -10.20 14.10
CA GLN A 221 32.41 -9.67 13.17
C GLN A 221 32.01 -8.24 13.58
N LEU A 222 31.53 -8.06 14.81
CA LEU A 222 31.04 -6.78 15.35
C LEU A 222 32.10 -5.67 15.45
N LEU A 223 33.39 -6.01 15.33
CA LEU A 223 34.49 -5.05 15.19
C LEU A 223 34.61 -4.43 13.79
N CYS A 224 33.98 -5.03 12.77
CA CYS A 224 34.00 -4.58 11.36
C CYS A 224 32.63 -4.15 10.84
N GLU A 225 31.54 -4.64 11.46
CA GLU A 225 30.14 -4.36 11.15
C GLU A 225 29.88 -2.85 10.94
N GLY A 226 29.04 -2.49 9.98
CA GLY A 226 28.94 -1.10 9.51
C GLY A 226 30.11 -0.67 8.62
N HIS A 227 30.78 -1.63 7.98
CA HIS A 227 31.77 -1.45 6.90
C HIS A 227 32.98 -0.58 7.29
N ASN A 228 33.52 -0.83 8.48
CA ASN A 228 34.65 -0.09 9.03
C ASN A 228 35.97 -0.45 8.33
N ASN A 229 36.16 0.10 7.12
CA ASN A 229 37.30 -0.12 6.24
C ASN A 229 38.66 0.09 6.95
N ASP A 230 38.75 1.05 7.86
CA ASP A 230 39.99 1.33 8.62
C ASP A 230 40.31 0.21 9.64
N PHE A 231 39.27 -0.37 10.28
CA PHE A 231 39.41 -1.55 11.16
C PHE A 231 39.66 -2.84 10.36
N GLN A 232 38.91 -3.06 9.28
CA GLN A 232 39.06 -4.19 8.34
C GLN A 232 40.50 -4.28 7.79
N ASN A 233 41.10 -3.14 7.40
CA ASN A 233 42.51 -3.08 6.98
C ASN A 233 43.48 -3.40 8.14
N PHE A 234 43.13 -3.01 9.37
CA PHE A 234 43.96 -3.22 10.55
C PHE A 234 43.94 -4.69 11.03
N LEU A 235 42.84 -5.44 10.82
CA LEU A 235 42.82 -6.90 10.99
C LEU A 235 43.76 -7.63 10.02
N ARG A 236 43.90 -7.12 8.79
CA ARG A 236 44.82 -7.66 7.78
C ARG A 236 46.28 -7.28 8.09
N THR A 237 46.55 -6.03 8.47
CA THR A 237 47.93 -5.56 8.69
C THR A 237 48.09 -4.40 9.69
N GLN A 238 48.75 -4.67 10.82
CA GLN A 238 49.04 -3.68 11.86
C GLN A 238 50.36 -2.93 11.58
N THR A 239 50.34 -1.96 10.65
CA THR A 239 51.55 -1.25 10.16
C THR A 239 52.32 -0.46 11.22
N GLY A 240 51.69 -0.10 12.35
CA GLY A 240 52.33 0.56 13.50
C GLY A 240 53.11 -0.39 14.44
N ASN A 241 52.89 -1.71 14.30
CA ASN A 241 53.41 -2.75 15.20
C ASN A 241 54.72 -3.37 14.70
N THR A 242 55.43 -4.07 15.59
CA THR A 242 56.71 -4.74 15.25
C THR A 242 56.53 -6.10 14.57
N THR A 243 55.34 -6.70 14.64
CA THR A 243 54.99 -7.94 13.92
C THR A 243 53.53 -7.87 13.48
N THR A 244 53.28 -8.11 12.19
CA THR A 244 51.92 -8.29 11.65
C THR A 244 51.37 -9.67 12.00
N VAL A 245 50.09 -9.73 12.33
CA VAL A 245 49.29 -10.96 12.43
C VAL A 245 48.05 -10.74 11.54
N ASN A 246 47.92 -11.50 10.45
CA ASN A 246 46.76 -11.39 9.57
C ASN A 246 45.65 -12.31 10.12
N ILE A 247 44.66 -11.71 10.79
CA ILE A 247 43.56 -12.45 11.42
C ILE A 247 42.68 -13.12 10.35
N ILE A 248 42.48 -12.48 9.20
CA ILE A 248 41.65 -12.97 8.09
C ILE A 248 42.17 -14.33 7.58
N ILE A 249 43.48 -14.47 7.39
CA ILE A 249 44.09 -15.76 7.01
C ILE A 249 43.96 -16.78 8.16
N SER A 250 44.11 -16.35 9.43
CA SER A 250 43.90 -17.25 10.58
C SER A 250 42.45 -17.77 10.67
N THR A 251 41.46 -17.00 10.22
CA THR A 251 40.05 -17.42 10.11
C THR A 251 39.87 -18.48 9.03
N VAL A 252 40.45 -18.28 7.84
CA VAL A 252 40.45 -19.31 6.77
C VAL A 252 41.17 -20.60 7.22
N ASP A 253 42.29 -20.48 7.96
CA ASP A 253 43.01 -21.62 8.55
C ASP A 253 42.23 -22.33 9.68
N TYR A 254 41.18 -21.72 10.26
CA TYR A 254 40.21 -22.43 11.12
C TYR A 254 39.08 -23.06 10.28
N LEU A 255 38.51 -22.30 9.32
CA LEU A 255 37.45 -22.78 8.45
C LEU A 255 37.83 -24.05 7.68
N LEU A 256 39.06 -24.13 7.15
CA LEU A 256 39.54 -25.31 6.43
C LEU A 256 39.62 -26.55 7.36
N ARG A 257 40.07 -26.39 8.61
CA ARG A 257 40.09 -27.48 9.60
C ARG A 257 38.68 -27.94 9.98
N LEU A 258 37.74 -27.01 10.07
CA LEU A 258 36.34 -27.32 10.32
C LEU A 258 35.71 -28.05 9.12
N GLN A 259 36.02 -27.63 7.89
CA GLN A 259 35.55 -28.24 6.64
C GLN A 259 36.10 -29.67 6.45
N GLU A 260 37.40 -29.90 6.65
CA GLU A 260 38.00 -31.23 6.64
C GLU A 260 37.30 -32.16 7.66
N SER A 261 37.08 -31.66 8.88
CA SER A 261 36.42 -32.36 9.98
C SER A 261 34.92 -32.66 9.72
N ILE A 262 34.19 -31.73 9.11
CA ILE A 262 32.80 -31.91 8.63
C ILE A 262 32.74 -32.97 7.51
N SER A 263 33.75 -33.02 6.64
CA SER A 263 33.82 -33.97 5.52
C SER A 263 34.10 -35.40 5.99
N ASP A 264 35.01 -35.57 6.96
CA ASP A 264 35.22 -36.87 7.63
C ASP A 264 33.95 -37.35 8.37
N PHE A 265 33.18 -36.42 8.94
CA PHE A 265 31.90 -36.72 9.59
C PHE A 265 30.84 -37.18 8.57
N TYR A 266 30.75 -36.55 7.39
CA TYR A 266 29.95 -37.05 6.27
C TYR A 266 30.32 -38.50 5.93
N TRP A 267 31.61 -38.81 5.75
CA TRP A 267 32.04 -40.17 5.36
C TRP A 267 31.67 -41.24 6.40
N TYR A 268 31.65 -40.91 7.69
CA TYR A 268 31.19 -41.83 8.74
C TYR A 268 29.68 -42.14 8.68
N TYR A 269 28.85 -41.24 8.14
CA TYR A 269 27.42 -41.46 7.90
C TYR A 269 27.06 -41.82 6.45
N SER A 270 27.99 -41.74 5.49
CA SER A 270 27.75 -42.04 4.07
C SER A 270 27.25 -43.48 3.85
N GLY A 271 27.69 -44.44 4.68
CA GLY A 271 27.25 -45.85 4.63
C GLY A 271 26.06 -46.21 5.53
N LYS A 272 25.30 -45.24 6.04
CA LYS A 272 24.05 -45.45 6.80
C LYS A 272 22.95 -44.59 6.20
N ASP A 273 21.74 -45.11 6.06
CA ASP A 273 20.63 -44.34 5.48
C ASP A 273 20.25 -43.16 6.40
N VAL A 274 20.00 -43.43 7.68
CA VAL A 274 19.59 -42.45 8.70
C VAL A 274 20.77 -42.00 9.59
N MET A 275 20.81 -40.72 9.96
CA MET A 275 21.70 -40.20 11.01
C MET A 275 21.06 -40.36 12.41
N ASP A 276 21.83 -40.84 13.39
CA ASP A 276 21.35 -40.96 14.77
C ASP A 276 21.23 -39.59 15.45
N GLU A 277 20.29 -39.45 16.40
CA GLU A 277 19.98 -38.21 17.16
C GLU A 277 21.25 -37.52 17.73
N ALA A 278 22.20 -38.32 18.21
CA ALA A 278 23.50 -37.83 18.68
C ALA A 278 24.40 -37.31 17.54
N GLY A 279 24.34 -37.93 16.35
CA GLY A 279 25.01 -37.46 15.15
C GLY A 279 24.44 -36.12 14.66
N GLN A 280 23.11 -36.05 14.52
CA GLN A 280 22.39 -34.84 14.09
C GLN A 280 22.74 -33.63 14.98
N ARG A 281 22.61 -33.76 16.31
CA ARG A 281 22.94 -32.66 17.25
C ARG A 281 24.39 -32.20 17.22
N ASN A 282 25.35 -33.10 17.02
CA ASN A 282 26.76 -32.71 16.90
C ASN A 282 27.04 -32.06 15.54
N PHE A 283 26.32 -32.45 14.49
CA PHE A 283 26.43 -31.84 13.17
C PHE A 283 25.87 -30.41 13.17
N SER A 284 24.64 -30.21 13.66
CA SER A 284 24.00 -28.89 13.87
C SER A 284 24.93 -27.91 14.58
N LYS A 285 25.55 -28.31 15.69
CA LYS A 285 26.56 -27.51 16.41
C LYS A 285 27.75 -27.08 15.53
N ALA A 286 28.20 -27.92 14.61
CA ALA A 286 29.29 -27.59 13.69
C ALA A 286 28.82 -26.71 12.51
N LEU A 287 27.59 -26.89 12.02
CA LEU A 287 26.96 -26.01 11.04
C LEU A 287 26.81 -24.59 11.62
N ALA A 288 26.32 -24.46 12.86
CA ALA A 288 26.18 -23.17 13.54
C ALA A 288 27.51 -22.44 13.77
N VAL A 289 28.61 -23.17 14.03
CA VAL A 289 29.96 -22.59 14.08
C VAL A 289 30.43 -22.16 12.69
N ALA A 290 30.15 -22.96 11.65
CA ALA A 290 30.48 -22.60 10.27
C ALA A 290 29.72 -21.34 9.78
N LYS A 291 28.42 -21.23 10.11
CA LYS A 291 27.54 -20.07 9.81
C LYS A 291 28.13 -18.79 10.37
N GLN A 292 28.50 -18.79 11.65
CA GLN A 292 29.15 -17.63 12.27
C GLN A 292 30.50 -17.26 11.60
N ILE A 293 31.27 -18.22 11.07
CA ILE A 293 32.53 -17.92 10.36
C ILE A 293 32.28 -17.29 8.99
N PHE A 294 31.29 -17.78 8.22
CA PHE A 294 30.96 -17.15 6.94
C PHE A 294 30.49 -15.71 7.14
N ASN A 295 29.63 -15.45 8.14
CA ASN A 295 29.18 -14.10 8.48
C ASN A 295 30.37 -13.21 8.92
N SER A 296 31.30 -13.74 9.72
CA SER A 296 32.55 -13.02 10.06
C SER A 296 33.46 -12.76 8.85
N LEU A 297 33.52 -13.66 7.87
CA LEU A 297 34.31 -13.46 6.65
C LEU A 297 33.67 -12.41 5.72
N THR A 298 32.34 -12.36 5.66
CA THR A 298 31.55 -11.35 4.95
C THR A 298 31.86 -9.93 5.47
N GLU A 299 31.80 -9.71 6.78
CA GLU A 299 32.13 -8.40 7.38
C GLU A 299 33.61 -7.97 7.24
N TYR A 300 34.50 -8.89 6.86
CA TYR A 300 35.88 -8.52 6.52
C TYR A 300 36.04 -7.99 5.09
N ILE A 301 35.06 -8.17 4.20
CA ILE A 301 35.18 -7.81 2.77
C ILE A 301 34.14 -6.81 2.29
N GLN A 302 32.95 -6.77 2.89
CA GLN A 302 31.92 -5.82 2.49
C GLN A 302 32.35 -4.36 2.71
N GLY A 303 31.81 -3.44 1.90
CA GLY A 303 32.22 -2.05 1.86
C GLY A 303 33.59 -1.91 1.19
N PRO A 304 33.64 -2.08 -0.14
CA PRO A 304 34.45 -3.10 -0.80
C PRO A 304 35.93 -3.02 -0.42
N CYS A 305 36.33 -3.86 0.54
CA CYS A 305 37.68 -3.86 1.07
C CYS A 305 38.63 -4.64 0.14
N ILE A 306 39.00 -4.02 -0.98
CA ILE A 306 39.83 -4.60 -2.07
C ILE A 306 41.07 -5.35 -1.54
N GLY A 307 41.72 -4.82 -0.48
CA GLY A 307 42.89 -5.46 0.13
C GLY A 307 42.58 -6.74 0.90
N ASN A 308 41.37 -6.88 1.46
CA ASN A 308 40.89 -8.10 2.12
C ASN A 308 40.36 -9.10 1.10
N GLN A 309 39.58 -8.65 0.11
CA GLN A 309 39.17 -9.46 -1.04
C GLN A 309 40.39 -10.11 -1.74
N GLN A 310 41.45 -9.33 -2.02
CA GLN A 310 42.71 -9.84 -2.58
C GLN A 310 43.46 -10.79 -1.61
N SER A 311 43.41 -10.53 -0.31
CA SER A 311 44.03 -11.42 0.69
C SER A 311 43.32 -12.79 0.77
N LEU A 312 42.00 -12.84 0.54
CA LEU A 312 41.23 -14.08 0.46
C LEU A 312 41.44 -14.79 -0.89
N ALA A 313 41.42 -14.05 -2.00
CA ALA A 313 41.66 -14.55 -3.36
C ALA A 313 43.07 -15.18 -3.56
N HIS A 314 44.03 -14.83 -2.70
CA HIS A 314 45.37 -15.42 -2.65
C HIS A 314 45.58 -16.41 -1.48
N SER A 315 44.52 -16.70 -0.70
CA SER A 315 44.52 -17.70 0.37
C SER A 315 44.06 -19.08 -0.14
N ARG A 316 43.89 -20.04 0.79
CA ARG A 316 43.28 -21.36 0.52
C ARG A 316 41.77 -21.40 0.74
N LEU A 317 41.08 -20.25 0.69
CA LEU A 317 39.62 -20.18 0.82
C LEU A 317 38.92 -21.04 -0.25
N TRP A 318 39.43 -21.03 -1.49
CA TRP A 318 38.87 -21.81 -2.60
C TRP A 318 38.89 -23.32 -2.31
N ASP A 319 39.97 -23.87 -1.70
CA ASP A 319 40.03 -25.27 -1.25
C ASP A 319 38.85 -25.62 -0.33
N ALA A 320 38.54 -24.73 0.63
CA ALA A 320 37.44 -24.94 1.58
C ALA A 320 36.06 -24.82 0.91
N VAL A 321 35.88 -23.88 -0.02
CA VAL A 321 34.62 -23.73 -0.78
C VAL A 321 34.32 -24.96 -1.64
N VAL A 322 35.33 -25.54 -2.32
CA VAL A 322 35.17 -26.82 -3.05
C VAL A 322 34.77 -27.94 -2.09
N GLY A 323 35.36 -27.97 -0.90
CA GLY A 323 35.00 -28.91 0.17
C GLY A 323 33.56 -28.79 0.68
N PHE A 324 33.07 -27.57 0.93
CA PHE A 324 31.68 -27.35 1.32
C PHE A 324 30.69 -27.68 0.20
N LEU A 325 30.98 -27.31 -1.05
CA LEU A 325 30.16 -27.70 -2.22
C LEU A 325 30.00 -29.23 -2.33
N HIS A 326 31.06 -30.00 -2.03
CA HIS A 326 30.99 -31.46 -1.99
C HIS A 326 30.07 -31.96 -0.87
N VAL A 327 30.16 -31.37 0.33
CA VAL A 327 29.30 -31.73 1.48
C VAL A 327 27.83 -31.39 1.18
N PHE A 328 27.53 -30.19 0.69
CA PHE A 328 26.17 -29.76 0.36
C PHE A 328 25.52 -30.68 -0.68
N ALA A 329 26.17 -30.90 -1.82
CA ALA A 329 25.66 -31.74 -2.90
C ALA A 329 25.31 -33.18 -2.43
N ASN A 330 26.11 -33.75 -1.52
CA ASN A 330 25.92 -35.12 -1.05
C ASN A 330 25.04 -35.24 0.20
N MET A 331 24.88 -34.17 1.00
CA MET A 331 23.96 -34.16 2.13
C MET A 331 22.55 -33.72 1.74
N GLN A 332 22.35 -32.76 0.84
CA GLN A 332 21.01 -32.34 0.39
C GLN A 332 20.23 -33.53 -0.18
N MET A 333 20.87 -34.30 -1.07
CA MET A 333 20.33 -35.53 -1.66
C MET A 333 20.09 -36.67 -0.65
N LYS A 334 20.56 -36.53 0.60
CA LYS A 334 20.45 -37.56 1.63
C LYS A 334 19.45 -37.18 2.72
N LEU A 335 19.58 -35.98 3.27
CA LEU A 335 18.71 -35.46 4.34
C LEU A 335 17.27 -35.26 3.85
N SER A 336 17.04 -35.12 2.54
CA SER A 336 15.69 -35.04 1.94
C SER A 336 14.92 -36.37 1.92
N GLN A 337 15.55 -37.50 2.22
CA GLN A 337 14.94 -38.85 2.11
C GLN A 337 14.21 -39.32 3.38
N ASP A 338 14.16 -38.49 4.42
CA ASP A 338 13.64 -38.84 5.76
C ASP A 338 13.08 -37.58 6.43
N SER A 339 11.79 -37.60 6.81
CA SER A 339 11.13 -36.45 7.45
C SER A 339 11.86 -35.95 8.70
N SER A 340 12.47 -36.86 9.46
CA SER A 340 13.12 -36.57 10.75
C SER A 340 14.46 -35.85 10.61
N GLN A 341 14.95 -35.65 9.39
CA GLN A 341 16.21 -34.97 9.10
C GLN A 341 16.02 -33.59 8.43
N ILE A 342 14.77 -33.12 8.26
CA ILE A 342 14.46 -31.90 7.50
C ILE A 342 14.80 -30.60 8.24
N GLU A 343 14.78 -30.58 9.58
CA GLU A 343 15.34 -29.46 10.36
C GLU A 343 16.84 -29.29 10.08
N LEU A 344 17.59 -30.40 10.04
CA LEU A 344 19.02 -30.42 9.74
C LEU A 344 19.30 -30.09 8.26
N LEU A 345 18.37 -30.42 7.35
CA LEU A 345 18.42 -29.98 5.96
C LEU A 345 18.26 -28.46 5.87
N LYS A 346 17.31 -27.85 6.61
CA LYS A 346 17.14 -26.39 6.69
C LYS A 346 18.41 -25.72 7.23
N GLU A 347 18.99 -26.17 8.34
CA GLU A 347 20.25 -25.63 8.87
C GLU A 347 21.42 -25.70 7.87
N LEU A 348 21.52 -26.80 7.11
CA LEU A 348 22.56 -26.98 6.09
C LEU A 348 22.33 -26.10 4.87
N MET A 349 21.06 -25.88 4.51
CA MET A 349 20.62 -24.99 3.44
C MET A 349 20.90 -23.52 3.80
N ASP A 350 20.60 -23.11 5.03
CA ASP A 350 21.03 -21.85 5.63
C ASP A 350 22.55 -21.64 5.52
N LEU A 351 23.35 -22.64 5.89
CA LEU A 351 24.80 -22.55 5.78
C LEU A 351 25.28 -22.35 4.33
N GLN A 352 24.55 -22.90 3.36
CA GLN A 352 24.82 -22.66 1.93
C GLN A 352 24.44 -21.23 1.51
N LYS A 353 23.34 -20.67 2.03
CA LYS A 353 22.96 -19.25 1.82
C LYS A 353 24.11 -18.33 2.26
N ASP A 354 24.59 -18.51 3.48
CA ASP A 354 25.63 -17.66 4.07
C ASP A 354 26.98 -17.79 3.33
N MET A 355 27.34 -18.99 2.86
CA MET A 355 28.51 -19.19 1.99
C MET A 355 28.35 -18.48 0.64
N ILE A 356 27.15 -18.49 0.04
CA ILE A 356 26.88 -17.80 -1.24
C ILE A 356 26.89 -16.28 -1.05
N VAL A 357 26.36 -15.76 0.05
CA VAL A 357 26.43 -14.31 0.38
C VAL A 357 27.89 -13.86 0.56
N MET A 358 28.75 -14.67 1.18
CA MET A 358 30.19 -14.41 1.22
C MET A 358 30.81 -14.41 -0.20
N MET A 359 30.39 -15.29 -1.10
CA MET A 359 30.84 -15.29 -2.51
C MET A 359 30.33 -14.06 -3.29
N LEU A 360 29.10 -13.60 -3.07
CA LEU A 360 28.58 -12.36 -3.66
C LEU A 360 29.35 -11.14 -3.15
N SER A 361 29.67 -11.10 -1.85
CA SER A 361 30.46 -10.02 -1.22
C SER A 361 31.92 -9.98 -1.71
N LEU A 362 32.45 -11.09 -2.24
CA LEU A 362 33.74 -11.13 -2.94
C LEU A 362 33.67 -10.54 -4.37
N LEU A 363 32.46 -10.38 -4.95
CA LEU A 363 32.23 -9.69 -6.23
C LEU A 363 31.88 -8.20 -6.05
N GLU A 364 31.72 -7.71 -4.83
CA GLU A 364 31.41 -6.31 -4.55
C GLU A 364 32.52 -5.37 -5.11
N GLY A 365 32.13 -4.41 -5.94
CA GLY A 365 33.06 -3.52 -6.65
C GLY A 365 33.94 -4.18 -7.73
N ASN A 366 33.67 -5.42 -8.12
CA ASN A 366 34.44 -6.16 -9.12
C ASN A 366 34.43 -5.50 -10.52
N VAL A 367 35.46 -5.76 -11.31
CA VAL A 367 35.63 -5.26 -12.69
C VAL A 367 35.21 -6.36 -13.67
N VAL A 368 34.73 -5.98 -14.85
CA VAL A 368 34.60 -6.92 -15.99
C VAL A 368 35.94 -7.63 -16.23
N ASN A 369 35.92 -8.94 -16.43
CA ASN A 369 37.12 -9.78 -16.53
C ASN A 369 38.07 -9.74 -15.29
N GLY A 370 37.56 -9.33 -14.12
CA GLY A 370 38.30 -9.25 -12.86
C GLY A 370 38.83 -10.59 -12.35
N THR A 371 39.92 -10.56 -11.59
CA THR A 371 40.62 -11.79 -11.14
C THR A 371 39.79 -12.66 -10.20
N ILE A 372 38.88 -12.06 -9.42
CA ILE A 372 38.05 -12.78 -8.44
C ILE A 372 36.93 -13.54 -9.16
N GLY A 373 36.14 -12.87 -10.01
CA GLY A 373 35.12 -13.53 -10.83
C GLY A 373 35.69 -14.67 -11.69
N LYS A 374 36.90 -14.47 -12.24
CA LYS A 374 37.62 -15.55 -12.94
C LYS A 374 37.97 -16.73 -12.03
N GLN A 375 38.50 -16.48 -10.83
CA GLN A 375 38.78 -17.56 -9.86
C GLN A 375 37.51 -18.30 -9.41
N MET A 376 36.38 -17.61 -9.28
CA MET A 376 35.09 -18.25 -8.99
C MET A 376 34.66 -19.19 -10.13
N VAL A 377 34.73 -18.75 -11.39
CA VAL A 377 34.44 -19.62 -12.54
C VAL A 377 35.42 -20.81 -12.59
N ASP A 378 36.70 -20.59 -12.33
CA ASP A 378 37.70 -21.67 -12.25
C ASP A 378 37.36 -22.67 -11.11
N THR A 379 36.87 -22.20 -9.96
CA THR A 379 36.46 -23.01 -8.80
C THR A 379 35.16 -23.80 -9.04
N LEU A 380 34.15 -23.18 -9.66
CA LEU A 380 32.90 -23.85 -10.05
C LEU A 380 33.16 -24.94 -11.10
N VAL A 381 34.11 -24.72 -12.02
CA VAL A 381 34.55 -25.72 -13.00
C VAL A 381 35.36 -26.85 -12.35
N GLU A 382 36.16 -26.58 -11.30
CA GLU A 382 36.83 -27.64 -10.52
C GLU A 382 35.83 -28.51 -9.74
N SER A 383 34.77 -27.90 -9.19
CA SER A 383 33.71 -28.58 -8.43
C SER A 383 32.50 -28.99 -9.28
N SER A 384 32.62 -29.08 -10.61
CA SER A 384 31.45 -29.07 -11.52
C SER A 384 30.40 -30.13 -11.20
N SER A 385 30.81 -31.36 -10.88
CA SER A 385 29.87 -32.44 -10.55
C SER A 385 29.05 -32.18 -9.29
N ASN A 386 29.59 -31.46 -8.31
CA ASN A 386 28.85 -31.07 -7.11
C ASN A 386 27.86 -29.93 -7.44
N VAL A 387 28.31 -28.94 -8.23
CA VAL A 387 27.46 -27.83 -8.69
C VAL A 387 26.30 -28.34 -9.56
N GLU A 388 26.54 -29.30 -10.46
CA GLU A 388 25.51 -29.96 -11.26
C GLU A 388 24.45 -30.69 -10.40
N MET A 389 24.85 -31.30 -9.28
CA MET A 389 23.91 -31.94 -8.35
C MET A 389 23.08 -30.91 -7.59
N ILE A 390 23.71 -29.82 -7.12
CA ILE A 390 23.04 -28.72 -6.42
C ILE A 390 22.01 -28.03 -7.33
N LEU A 391 22.37 -27.72 -8.58
CA LEU A 391 21.43 -27.12 -9.55
C LEU A 391 20.24 -28.03 -9.86
N LYS A 392 20.47 -29.35 -9.99
CA LYS A 392 19.39 -30.34 -10.17
C LYS A 392 18.49 -30.48 -8.93
N PHE A 393 19.02 -30.28 -7.73
CA PHE A 393 18.22 -30.25 -6.51
C PHE A 393 17.17 -29.14 -6.58
N PHE A 394 17.59 -27.90 -6.87
CA PHE A 394 16.66 -26.77 -7.01
C PHE A 394 15.71 -26.94 -8.21
N ASP A 395 16.20 -27.41 -9.36
CA ASP A 395 15.37 -27.68 -10.55
C ASP A 395 14.21 -28.65 -10.26
N MET A 396 14.46 -29.74 -9.52
CA MET A 396 13.42 -30.71 -9.15
C MET A 396 12.34 -30.10 -8.23
N PHE A 397 12.73 -29.32 -7.23
CA PHE A 397 11.79 -28.84 -6.21
C PHE A 397 11.05 -27.54 -6.59
N LEU A 398 11.62 -26.69 -7.45
CA LEU A 398 10.90 -25.51 -7.96
C LEU A 398 9.79 -25.91 -8.95
N LYS A 399 10.08 -26.81 -9.89
CA LYS A 399 9.09 -27.39 -10.83
C LYS A 399 7.93 -28.12 -10.14
N LEU A 400 8.09 -28.48 -8.86
CA LEU A 400 7.08 -29.24 -8.10
C LEU A 400 5.79 -28.43 -7.91
N LYS A 401 5.88 -27.10 -7.77
CA LYS A 401 4.73 -26.20 -7.60
C LYS A 401 3.95 -26.01 -8.91
N ASP A 402 4.65 -25.92 -10.03
CA ASP A 402 4.05 -25.86 -11.38
C ASP A 402 3.38 -27.20 -11.75
N LEU A 403 3.97 -28.32 -11.32
CA LEU A 403 3.41 -29.67 -11.50
C LEU A 403 2.07 -29.82 -10.77
N THR A 404 1.98 -29.46 -9.50
CA THR A 404 0.77 -29.68 -8.67
C THR A 404 -0.35 -28.69 -8.96
N THR A 405 -0.01 -27.45 -9.35
CA THR A 405 -1.02 -26.44 -9.73
C THR A 405 -1.65 -26.68 -11.10
N SER A 406 -1.01 -27.45 -11.99
CA SER A 406 -1.53 -27.82 -13.31
C SER A 406 -2.81 -28.67 -13.25
N GLU A 407 -3.81 -28.35 -14.07
CA GLU A 407 -5.08 -29.10 -14.19
C GLU A 407 -4.87 -30.61 -14.46
N ASN A 408 -3.86 -30.98 -15.26
CA ASN A 408 -3.51 -32.39 -15.52
C ASN A 408 -3.12 -33.19 -14.26
N PHE A 409 -2.71 -32.51 -13.18
CA PHE A 409 -2.41 -33.13 -11.89
C PHE A 409 -3.67 -33.22 -11.02
N LYS A 410 -4.49 -32.16 -11.01
CA LYS A 410 -5.79 -32.11 -10.31
C LYS A 410 -6.78 -33.16 -10.82
N GLU A 411 -6.65 -33.64 -12.07
CA GLU A 411 -7.38 -34.84 -12.56
C GLU A 411 -7.14 -36.11 -11.72
N HIS A 412 -6.15 -36.13 -10.81
CA HIS A 412 -5.87 -37.26 -9.91
C HIS A 412 -6.36 -37.06 -8.47
N ASP A 413 -6.83 -35.86 -8.11
CA ASP A 413 -7.57 -35.59 -6.87
C ASP A 413 -8.92 -34.92 -7.20
N PRO A 414 -9.93 -35.70 -7.63
CA PRO A 414 -11.25 -35.18 -7.98
C PRO A 414 -12.03 -34.67 -6.76
N ASP A 415 -11.61 -35.03 -5.55
CA ASP A 415 -12.22 -34.64 -4.28
C ASP A 415 -11.58 -33.36 -3.70
N ARG A 416 -10.45 -32.89 -4.25
CA ARG A 416 -9.64 -31.75 -3.78
C ARG A 416 -9.19 -31.86 -2.31
N LYS A 417 -8.83 -33.05 -1.86
CA LYS A 417 -8.43 -33.31 -0.46
C LYS A 417 -6.96 -33.07 -0.17
N GLY A 418 -6.16 -32.68 -1.17
CA GLY A 418 -4.72 -32.47 -1.03
C GLY A 418 -3.91 -33.77 -0.98
N VAL A 419 -4.55 -34.93 -1.23
CA VAL A 419 -3.97 -36.27 -1.03
C VAL A 419 -3.95 -37.06 -2.32
N ILE A 420 -2.78 -37.57 -2.71
CA ILE A 420 -2.58 -38.37 -3.93
C ILE A 420 -1.91 -39.70 -3.61
N SER A 421 -2.17 -40.76 -4.39
CA SER A 421 -1.41 -42.00 -4.25
C SER A 421 -0.02 -41.87 -4.89
N LYS A 422 0.95 -42.57 -4.30
CA LYS A 422 2.34 -42.62 -4.79
C LYS A 422 2.44 -43.05 -6.27
N LYS A 423 1.49 -43.88 -6.74
CA LYS A 423 1.42 -44.37 -8.13
C LYS A 423 0.81 -43.35 -9.10
N GLU A 424 -0.18 -42.58 -8.65
CA GLU A 424 -0.77 -41.51 -9.46
C GLU A 424 0.18 -40.31 -9.57
N PHE A 425 0.91 -39.99 -8.49
CA PHE A 425 2.00 -39.03 -8.50
C PHE A 425 3.10 -39.39 -9.50
N GLN A 426 3.62 -40.64 -9.44
CA GLN A 426 4.58 -41.15 -10.42
C GLN A 426 4.06 -41.03 -11.85
N LYS A 427 2.83 -41.49 -12.10
CA LYS A 427 2.18 -41.45 -13.42
C LYS A 427 1.99 -40.02 -13.94
N SER A 428 1.68 -39.06 -13.07
CA SER A 428 1.56 -37.64 -13.43
C SER A 428 2.90 -37.06 -13.91
N MET A 429 4.00 -37.33 -13.19
CA MET A 429 5.35 -36.95 -13.60
C MET A 429 5.76 -37.59 -14.94
N GLU A 430 5.52 -38.90 -15.10
CA GLU A 430 5.78 -39.63 -16.36
C GLU A 430 4.97 -39.08 -17.55
N ASN A 431 3.73 -38.62 -17.32
CA ASN A 431 2.91 -37.98 -18.35
C ASN A 431 3.47 -36.63 -18.81
N GLN A 432 3.87 -35.77 -17.85
CA GLN A 432 4.33 -34.40 -18.13
C GLN A 432 5.76 -34.31 -18.68
N LYS A 433 6.61 -35.31 -18.43
CA LYS A 433 7.98 -35.46 -19.02
C LYS A 433 8.98 -34.34 -18.68
N GLN A 434 8.69 -33.51 -17.68
CA GLN A 434 9.62 -32.48 -17.19
C GLN A 434 10.77 -33.05 -16.33
N TYR A 435 10.62 -34.31 -15.89
CA TYR A 435 11.54 -35.04 -15.02
C TYR A 435 12.06 -36.30 -15.71
N SER A 436 13.29 -36.71 -15.41
CA SER A 436 13.84 -38.01 -15.79
C SER A 436 13.44 -39.12 -14.80
N GLN A 437 13.52 -40.38 -15.23
CA GLN A 437 13.21 -41.55 -14.41
C GLN A 437 13.94 -41.56 -13.06
N SER A 438 15.21 -41.13 -13.03
CA SER A 438 16.02 -41.04 -11.81
C SER A 438 15.58 -39.92 -10.85
N GLU A 439 15.06 -38.81 -11.38
CA GLU A 439 14.54 -37.71 -10.57
C GLU A 439 13.15 -38.06 -10.02
N ILE A 440 12.33 -38.78 -10.79
CA ILE A 440 11.06 -39.36 -10.32
C ILE A 440 11.32 -40.40 -9.21
N GLU A 441 12.24 -41.34 -9.41
CA GLU A 441 12.62 -42.33 -8.38
C GLU A 441 13.19 -41.67 -7.11
N PHE A 442 13.90 -40.54 -7.25
CA PHE A 442 14.39 -39.74 -6.13
C PHE A 442 13.27 -39.02 -5.37
N LEU A 443 12.38 -38.31 -6.07
CA LEU A 443 11.24 -37.63 -5.44
C LEU A 443 10.32 -38.64 -4.75
N LEU A 444 10.11 -39.82 -5.34
CA LEU A 444 9.42 -40.95 -4.72
C LEU A 444 10.16 -41.53 -3.50
N SER A 445 11.46 -41.26 -3.31
CA SER A 445 12.18 -41.60 -2.08
C SER A 445 11.99 -40.56 -0.96
N CYS A 446 11.77 -39.29 -1.32
CA CYS A 446 11.43 -38.21 -0.38
C CYS A 446 9.95 -38.24 0.08
N VAL A 447 9.06 -38.87 -0.70
CA VAL A 447 7.63 -39.00 -0.36
C VAL A 447 7.42 -40.08 0.71
N GLU A 448 7.07 -39.64 1.91
CA GLU A 448 6.47 -40.48 2.95
C GLU A 448 4.98 -40.69 2.66
N ALA A 449 4.58 -41.95 2.50
CA ALA A 449 3.19 -42.33 2.30
C ALA A 449 2.67 -43.12 3.50
N ASP A 450 1.36 -43.04 3.74
CA ASP A 450 0.67 -43.72 4.82
C ASP A 450 0.54 -45.24 4.61
N GLU A 451 -0.15 -45.95 5.49
CA GLU A 451 -0.41 -47.40 5.34
C GLU A 451 -1.23 -47.76 4.08
N ASN A 452 -1.82 -46.77 3.38
CA ASN A 452 -2.63 -46.93 2.18
C ASN A 452 -1.91 -46.51 0.87
N ASP A 453 -0.64 -46.11 0.92
CA ASP A 453 0.15 -45.57 -0.21
C ASP A 453 -0.29 -44.17 -0.69
N MET A 454 -0.95 -43.41 0.19
CA MET A 454 -1.40 -42.01 0.00
C MET A 454 -0.49 -41.03 0.76
N PHE A 455 -0.35 -39.80 0.25
CA PHE A 455 0.36 -38.72 0.96
C PHE A 455 -0.20 -37.34 0.63
N ASN A 456 -0.04 -36.38 1.55
CA ASN A 456 -0.41 -34.98 1.32
C ASN A 456 0.62 -34.34 0.37
N TYR A 457 0.19 -33.98 -0.85
CA TYR A 457 1.09 -33.38 -1.84
C TYR A 457 1.34 -31.88 -1.58
N GLU A 458 0.46 -31.20 -0.85
CA GLU A 458 0.56 -29.76 -0.55
C GLU A 458 1.52 -29.50 0.62
N GLU A 459 1.46 -30.34 1.66
CA GLU A 459 2.49 -30.41 2.70
C GLU A 459 3.86 -30.78 2.09
N PHE A 460 3.90 -31.77 1.18
CA PHE A 460 5.13 -32.15 0.49
C PHE A 460 5.71 -31.00 -0.38
N VAL A 461 4.86 -30.23 -1.07
CA VAL A 461 5.29 -29.04 -1.82
C VAL A 461 5.85 -27.98 -0.87
N THR A 462 5.05 -27.51 0.10
CA THR A 462 5.46 -26.41 1.01
C THR A 462 6.74 -26.73 1.79
N ARG A 463 6.89 -27.98 2.25
CA ARG A 463 8.06 -28.50 2.98
C ARG A 463 9.39 -28.32 2.24
N PHE A 464 9.40 -28.51 0.92
CA PHE A 464 10.63 -28.45 0.11
C PHE A 464 10.73 -27.20 -0.77
N HIS A 465 9.60 -26.64 -1.22
CA HIS A 465 9.56 -25.50 -2.13
C HIS A 465 10.11 -24.22 -1.51
N GLU A 466 9.64 -23.79 -0.33
CA GLU A 466 10.08 -22.52 0.25
C GLU A 466 11.58 -22.54 0.63
N PRO A 467 12.15 -23.58 1.29
CA PRO A 467 13.60 -23.65 1.49
C PRO A 467 14.40 -23.70 0.18
N ALA A 468 13.87 -24.37 -0.86
CA ALA A 468 14.52 -24.40 -2.18
C ALA A 468 14.48 -23.03 -2.89
N LYS A 469 13.42 -22.25 -2.67
CA LYS A 469 13.23 -20.90 -3.22
C LYS A 469 14.24 -19.91 -2.65
N ASP A 470 14.36 -19.84 -1.33
CA ASP A 470 15.19 -18.82 -0.63
C ASP A 470 16.68 -18.91 -1.01
N ILE A 471 17.19 -20.12 -1.28
CA ILE A 471 18.59 -20.33 -1.73
C ILE A 471 18.69 -20.40 -3.25
N GLY A 472 17.66 -20.91 -3.93
CA GLY A 472 17.57 -20.87 -5.40
C GLY A 472 17.75 -19.46 -5.93
N PHE A 473 17.16 -18.45 -5.27
CA PHE A 473 17.36 -17.04 -5.59
C PHE A 473 18.83 -16.62 -5.48
N ASN A 474 19.49 -16.92 -4.36
CA ASN A 474 20.90 -16.59 -4.13
C ASN A 474 21.85 -17.30 -5.13
N VAL A 475 21.54 -18.54 -5.54
CA VAL A 475 22.25 -19.26 -6.60
C VAL A 475 22.03 -18.60 -7.98
N ALA A 476 20.79 -18.20 -8.29
CA ALA A 476 20.46 -17.51 -9.53
C ALA A 476 21.15 -16.14 -9.64
N VAL A 477 21.19 -15.36 -8.54
CA VAL A 477 21.94 -14.08 -8.47
C VAL A 477 23.43 -14.30 -8.72
N LEU A 478 24.06 -15.29 -8.07
CA LEU A 478 25.49 -15.58 -8.27
C LEU A 478 25.82 -15.95 -9.72
N LEU A 479 25.01 -16.80 -10.35
CA LEU A 479 25.18 -17.16 -11.76
C LEU A 479 24.97 -15.97 -12.70
N THR A 480 23.96 -15.13 -12.43
CA THR A 480 23.66 -13.93 -13.22
C THR A 480 24.80 -12.91 -13.15
N ASN A 481 25.23 -12.55 -11.93
CA ASN A 481 26.34 -11.63 -11.68
C ASN A 481 27.64 -12.10 -12.35
N LEU A 482 27.99 -13.39 -12.21
CA LEU A 482 29.15 -13.96 -12.91
C LEU A 482 28.99 -13.90 -14.44
N SER A 483 27.79 -14.06 -14.99
CA SER A 483 27.56 -14.00 -16.44
C SER A 483 27.74 -12.59 -17.02
N GLU A 484 27.35 -11.56 -16.27
CA GLU A 484 27.47 -10.16 -16.67
C GLU A 484 28.90 -9.62 -16.47
N HIS A 485 29.64 -10.10 -15.48
CA HIS A 485 31.06 -9.72 -15.24
C HIS A 485 32.09 -10.56 -16.00
N MET A 486 31.76 -11.80 -16.42
CA MET A 486 32.63 -12.70 -17.18
C MET A 486 31.99 -13.15 -18.52
N PRO A 487 31.56 -12.22 -19.40
CA PRO A 487 30.98 -12.58 -20.68
C PRO A 487 32.00 -13.34 -21.56
N HIS A 488 31.47 -14.10 -22.52
CA HIS A 488 32.21 -14.94 -23.47
C HIS A 488 32.94 -16.19 -22.89
N ASP A 489 32.89 -16.47 -21.57
CA ASP A 489 33.42 -17.74 -21.03
C ASP A 489 32.44 -18.90 -21.27
N SER A 490 32.72 -19.73 -22.28
CA SER A 490 31.92 -20.90 -22.64
C SER A 490 31.77 -21.95 -21.52
N ARG A 491 32.59 -21.90 -20.47
CA ARG A 491 32.47 -22.79 -19.31
C ARG A 491 31.29 -22.40 -18.44
N LEU A 492 31.04 -21.10 -18.29
CA LEU A 492 29.92 -20.59 -17.52
C LEU A 492 28.59 -20.85 -18.24
N SER A 493 28.53 -20.77 -19.57
CA SER A 493 27.33 -21.12 -20.33
C SER A 493 26.84 -22.56 -20.12
N ALA A 494 27.73 -23.49 -19.74
CA ALA A 494 27.30 -24.85 -19.39
C ALA A 494 26.45 -24.88 -18.11
N PHE A 495 26.82 -24.09 -17.08
CA PHE A 495 26.03 -23.97 -15.86
C PHE A 495 24.74 -23.17 -16.08
N LEU A 496 24.78 -22.10 -16.88
CA LEU A 496 23.59 -21.31 -17.22
C LEU A 496 22.53 -22.17 -17.94
N ASN A 497 22.94 -23.00 -18.90
CA ASN A 497 22.03 -23.94 -19.59
C ASN A 497 21.47 -25.04 -18.67
N LEU A 498 22.14 -25.36 -17.56
CA LEU A 498 21.63 -26.30 -16.54
C LEU A 498 20.72 -25.61 -15.52
N ALA A 499 20.87 -24.30 -15.35
CA ALA A 499 20.08 -23.47 -14.44
C ALA A 499 18.95 -22.71 -15.15
N GLU A 500 18.69 -22.96 -16.43
CA GLU A 500 17.74 -22.19 -17.27
C GLU A 500 16.34 -22.09 -16.63
N SER A 501 15.80 -23.20 -16.13
CA SER A 501 14.55 -23.25 -15.36
C SER A 501 14.58 -22.41 -14.09
N VAL A 502 15.66 -22.50 -13.32
CA VAL A 502 15.87 -21.78 -12.05
C VAL A 502 15.99 -20.27 -12.32
N LEU A 503 16.76 -19.87 -13.32
CA LEU A 503 16.92 -18.48 -13.75
C LEU A 503 15.58 -17.88 -14.24
N ASN A 504 14.84 -18.62 -15.07
CA ASN A 504 13.53 -18.19 -15.57
C ASN A 504 12.47 -18.08 -14.46
N TYR A 505 12.53 -18.95 -13.43
CA TYR A 505 11.66 -18.86 -12.25
C TYR A 505 11.94 -17.60 -11.42
N PHE A 506 13.21 -17.22 -11.24
CA PHE A 506 13.59 -16.05 -10.44
C PHE A 506 13.67 -14.72 -11.20
N GLU A 507 13.74 -14.70 -12.54
CA GLU A 507 13.77 -13.44 -13.31
C GLU A 507 12.66 -12.45 -12.91
N PRO A 508 11.39 -12.86 -12.69
CA PRO A 508 10.31 -11.95 -12.29
C PRO A 508 10.37 -11.44 -10.83
N PHE A 509 11.35 -11.91 -10.05
CA PHE A 509 11.65 -11.52 -8.67
C PHE A 509 13.05 -10.88 -8.53
N LEU A 510 13.87 -10.90 -9.60
CA LEU A 510 15.23 -10.39 -9.60
C LEU A 510 15.27 -8.89 -9.91
N GLY A 511 15.39 -8.08 -8.88
CA GLY A 511 15.71 -6.67 -8.99
C GLY A 511 17.14 -6.47 -9.48
N ARG A 512 17.32 -5.61 -10.49
CA ARG A 512 18.61 -5.16 -11.02
C ARG A 512 18.63 -3.63 -11.07
N ILE A 513 19.68 -2.98 -10.56
CA ILE A 513 19.92 -1.55 -10.72
C ILE A 513 21.41 -1.27 -10.99
N GLU A 514 21.69 -0.12 -11.60
CA GLU A 514 23.04 0.43 -11.72
C GLU A 514 23.20 1.64 -10.79
N ILE A 515 24.31 1.70 -10.05
CA ILE A 515 24.66 2.81 -9.17
C ILE A 515 26.10 3.29 -9.41
N MET A 516 26.38 4.55 -9.12
CA MET A 516 27.73 5.10 -9.07
C MET A 516 28.34 4.87 -7.67
N GLY A 517 29.07 3.77 -7.52
CA GLY A 517 29.74 3.42 -6.27
C GLY A 517 30.84 4.42 -5.89
N GLY A 518 31.25 4.43 -4.62
CA GLY A 518 32.19 5.41 -4.06
C GLY A 518 33.56 5.51 -4.74
N ALA A 519 33.93 4.52 -5.58
CA ALA A 519 35.09 4.55 -6.47
C ALA A 519 34.92 5.46 -7.72
N LYS A 520 33.76 6.13 -7.88
CA LYS A 520 33.31 6.81 -9.11
C LYS A 520 33.33 5.90 -10.33
N ARG A 521 32.73 4.72 -10.15
CA ARG A 521 32.50 3.73 -11.20
C ARG A 521 31.07 3.21 -11.09
N ILE A 522 30.51 2.79 -12.21
CA ILE A 522 29.24 2.07 -12.23
C ILE A 522 29.43 0.64 -11.73
N GLU A 523 28.58 0.26 -10.80
CA GLU A 523 28.50 -1.04 -10.15
C GLU A 523 27.02 -1.51 -10.20
N ARG A 524 26.81 -2.83 -10.31
CA ARG A 524 25.46 -3.43 -10.39
C ARG A 524 25.07 -4.01 -9.04
N VAL A 525 23.84 -3.73 -8.60
CA VAL A 525 23.25 -4.29 -7.38
C VAL A 525 22.08 -5.19 -7.78
N TYR A 526 22.03 -6.37 -7.16
CA TYR A 526 20.98 -7.37 -7.37
C TYR A 526 20.26 -7.61 -6.03
N PHE A 527 18.94 -7.62 -6.04
CA PHE A 527 18.12 -7.73 -4.82
C PHE A 527 16.80 -8.45 -5.11
N GLU A 528 16.10 -8.93 -4.07
CA GLU A 528 14.82 -9.63 -4.22
C GLU A 528 13.64 -8.63 -4.23
N ILE A 529 12.76 -8.76 -5.23
CA ILE A 529 11.50 -8.02 -5.32
C ILE A 529 10.39 -8.90 -4.73
N SER A 530 9.79 -8.46 -3.62
CA SER A 530 8.69 -9.20 -3.00
C SER A 530 7.43 -9.22 -3.86
N GLU A 531 6.73 -10.36 -3.87
CA GLU A 531 5.54 -10.59 -4.69
C GLU A 531 4.40 -9.62 -4.37
N SER A 532 4.25 -9.24 -3.09
CA SER A 532 3.31 -8.23 -2.63
C SER A 532 3.60 -6.84 -3.23
N SER A 533 4.85 -6.39 -3.24
CA SER A 533 5.24 -5.11 -3.85
C SER A 533 5.00 -5.09 -5.36
N ARG A 534 5.37 -6.19 -6.04
CA ARG A 534 5.17 -6.38 -7.49
C ARG A 534 3.70 -6.33 -7.87
N THR A 535 2.84 -7.07 -7.16
CA THR A 535 1.39 -7.06 -7.43
C THR A 535 0.72 -5.74 -7.07
N GLN A 536 1.24 -4.98 -6.10
CA GLN A 536 0.75 -3.64 -5.78
C GLN A 536 1.14 -2.60 -6.84
N TRP A 537 2.37 -2.62 -7.37
CA TRP A 537 2.82 -1.75 -8.45
C TRP A 537 1.98 -1.92 -9.73
N GLU A 538 1.54 -3.15 -9.99
CA GLU A 538 0.71 -3.47 -11.15
C GLU A 538 -0.76 -2.99 -11.03
N LYS A 539 -1.20 -2.50 -9.86
CA LYS A 539 -2.57 -1.99 -9.65
C LYS A 539 -2.82 -0.71 -10.49
N PRO A 540 -4.01 -0.53 -11.11
CA PRO A 540 -4.31 0.62 -11.97
C PRO A 540 -4.13 2.00 -11.30
N GLN A 541 -4.38 2.10 -9.99
CA GLN A 541 -4.21 3.33 -9.21
C GLN A 541 -2.75 3.82 -9.23
N VAL A 542 -1.78 2.93 -9.02
CA VAL A 542 -0.34 3.26 -9.05
C VAL A 542 0.13 3.51 -10.48
N LYS A 543 -0.38 2.75 -11.45
CA LYS A 543 -0.07 2.95 -12.88
C LYS A 543 -0.48 4.32 -13.42
N GLU A 544 -1.65 4.84 -13.06
CA GLU A 544 -2.05 6.22 -13.46
C GLU A 544 -1.25 7.28 -12.70
N SER A 545 -0.93 7.05 -11.41
CA SER A 545 -0.04 7.92 -10.62
C SER A 545 1.34 8.08 -11.30
N LYS A 546 1.93 6.96 -11.75
CA LYS A 546 3.18 6.93 -12.53
C LYS A 546 3.07 7.69 -13.86
N ARG A 547 1.96 7.53 -14.60
CA ARG A 547 1.75 8.24 -15.88
C ARG A 547 1.66 9.75 -15.67
N GLN A 548 1.01 10.21 -14.59
CA GLN A 548 0.98 11.62 -14.25
C GLN A 548 2.38 12.13 -13.88
N PHE A 549 3.10 11.43 -13.00
CA PHE A 549 4.47 11.81 -12.61
C PHE A 549 5.42 11.99 -13.81
N ILE A 550 5.39 11.08 -14.79
CA ILE A 550 6.23 11.18 -16.00
C ILE A 550 5.85 12.41 -16.84
N PHE A 551 4.56 12.73 -16.96
CA PHE A 551 4.09 13.93 -17.65
C PHE A 551 4.54 15.21 -16.96
N ASP A 552 4.41 15.29 -15.62
CA ASP A 552 4.78 16.47 -14.85
C ASP A 552 6.30 16.74 -14.95
N VAL A 553 7.13 15.70 -14.78
CA VAL A 553 8.60 15.83 -14.73
C VAL A 553 9.24 16.20 -16.07
N VAL A 554 8.78 15.66 -17.20
CA VAL A 554 9.37 15.97 -18.53
C VAL A 554 9.02 17.39 -19.01
N ASN A 555 7.98 18.01 -18.45
CA ASN A 555 7.60 19.39 -18.77
C ASN A 555 8.32 20.44 -17.90
N GLU A 556 8.64 20.13 -16.63
CA GLU A 556 9.17 21.14 -15.68
C GLU A 556 10.62 20.91 -15.18
N GLY A 557 11.15 19.69 -15.20
CA GLY A 557 12.35 19.34 -14.41
C GLY A 557 13.72 19.54 -15.09
N GLY A 558 14.64 20.25 -14.42
CA GLY A 558 16.08 20.16 -14.71
C GLY A 558 16.71 18.84 -14.21
N GLU A 559 17.89 18.46 -14.71
CA GLU A 559 18.49 17.11 -14.46
C GLU A 559 18.61 16.72 -12.98
N SER A 560 19.00 17.65 -12.10
CA SER A 560 19.09 17.40 -10.64
C SER A 560 17.72 17.40 -9.95
N GLU A 561 16.82 18.25 -10.40
CA GLU A 561 15.44 18.37 -9.87
C GLU A 561 14.60 17.16 -10.26
N LYS A 562 14.83 16.60 -11.46
CA LYS A 562 14.27 15.34 -11.95
C LYS A 562 14.50 14.17 -10.98
N MET A 563 15.71 14.05 -10.42
CA MET A 563 16.04 12.96 -9.49
C MET A 563 15.43 13.19 -8.10
N GLU A 564 15.45 14.42 -7.60
CA GLU A 564 14.74 14.78 -6.36
C GLU A 564 13.23 14.52 -6.48
N LEU A 565 12.60 14.96 -7.58
CA LEU A 565 11.18 14.68 -7.86
C LEU A 565 10.88 13.19 -8.00
N PHE A 566 11.79 12.41 -8.61
CA PHE A 566 11.65 10.95 -8.73
C PHE A 566 11.69 10.25 -7.37
N VAL A 567 12.67 10.55 -6.52
CA VAL A 567 12.73 9.98 -5.16
C VAL A 567 11.49 10.41 -4.35
N ASN A 568 11.01 11.64 -4.53
CA ASN A 568 9.81 12.13 -3.87
C ASN A 568 8.54 11.37 -4.29
N PHE A 569 8.43 11.01 -5.57
CA PHE A 569 7.39 10.14 -6.10
C PHE A 569 7.51 8.69 -5.59
N CYS A 570 8.72 8.15 -5.46
CA CYS A 570 8.95 6.82 -4.89
C CYS A 570 8.43 6.75 -3.45
N GLU A 571 8.88 7.66 -2.57
CA GLU A 571 8.40 7.75 -1.19
C GLU A 571 6.88 7.90 -1.07
N ASP A 572 6.26 8.75 -1.92
CA ASP A 572 4.80 8.93 -1.94
C ASP A 572 4.06 7.67 -2.43
N THR A 573 4.70 6.90 -3.31
CA THR A 573 4.16 5.62 -3.80
C THR A 573 4.25 4.54 -2.73
N ILE A 574 5.32 4.49 -1.93
CA ILE A 574 5.45 3.58 -0.78
C ILE A 574 4.33 3.85 0.24
N PHE A 575 4.04 5.12 0.53
CA PHE A 575 2.90 5.48 1.39
C PHE A 575 1.53 5.11 0.78
N GLU A 576 1.33 5.31 -0.54
CA GLU A 576 0.10 4.87 -1.22
C GLU A 576 -0.04 3.34 -1.25
N MET A 577 1.07 2.59 -1.34
CA MET A 577 1.12 1.13 -1.23
C MET A 577 0.75 0.63 0.18
N GLN A 578 1.37 1.19 1.22
CA GLN A 578 1.07 0.85 2.62
C GLN A 578 -0.39 1.21 3.00
N LEU A 579 -0.91 2.35 2.52
CA LEU A 579 -2.32 2.69 2.70
C LEU A 579 -3.25 1.73 1.93
N ALA A 580 -2.82 1.22 0.78
CA ALA A 580 -3.59 0.25 0.00
C ALA A 580 -3.59 -1.17 0.60
N SER A 581 -2.54 -1.60 1.33
CA SER A 581 -2.59 -2.85 2.10
C SER A 581 -3.53 -2.71 3.31
N LEU A 582 -3.43 -1.63 4.09
CA LEU A 582 -4.29 -1.37 5.26
C LEU A 582 -5.80 -1.25 4.94
N ILE A 583 -6.16 -0.89 3.70
CA ILE A 583 -7.55 -0.80 3.21
C ILE A 583 -8.02 -2.11 2.54
N SER A 584 -7.11 -3.00 2.18
CA SER A 584 -7.43 -4.38 1.79
C SER A 584 -7.80 -5.18 3.04
N GLU A 585 -8.77 -6.09 2.96
CA GLU A 585 -8.99 -7.05 4.06
C GLU A 585 -7.95 -8.17 3.96
N PRO A 586 -7.55 -8.79 5.09
CA PRO A 586 -6.64 -9.92 5.06
C PRO A 586 -7.39 -11.14 4.49
N ASP A 587 -6.99 -11.59 3.29
CA ASP A 587 -7.59 -12.71 2.53
C ASP A 587 -7.60 -14.08 3.27
N ALA A 588 -7.06 -14.13 4.49
CA ALA A 588 -7.12 -15.27 5.40
C ALA A 588 -8.43 -15.33 6.21
N ALA A 589 -9.03 -14.18 6.56
CA ALA A 589 -10.21 -14.15 7.42
C ALA A 589 -11.47 -14.65 6.69
N GLU A 590 -11.67 -14.27 5.43
CA GLU A 590 -12.80 -14.78 4.62
C GLU A 590 -12.63 -16.28 4.31
N ARG A 591 -11.39 -16.77 4.21
CA ARG A 591 -11.12 -18.20 3.97
C ARG A 591 -11.31 -19.06 5.21
N GLN A 592 -10.94 -18.57 6.40
CA GLN A 592 -11.26 -19.26 7.65
C GLN A 592 -12.75 -19.19 7.98
N GLU A 593 -13.45 -18.09 7.66
CA GLU A 593 -14.92 -18.04 7.78
C GLU A 593 -15.62 -18.98 6.75
N GLU A 594 -15.05 -19.22 5.56
CA GLU A 594 -15.53 -20.26 4.63
C GLU A 594 -15.17 -21.70 5.08
N GLU A 595 -13.97 -21.95 5.58
CA GLU A 595 -13.53 -23.28 6.07
C GLU A 595 -14.25 -23.69 7.37
N ASP A 596 -14.44 -22.77 8.34
CA ASP A 596 -15.20 -23.01 9.58
C ASP A 596 -16.72 -23.17 9.30
N GLU A 597 -17.30 -22.50 8.29
CA GLU A 597 -18.71 -22.72 7.90
C GLU A 597 -18.93 -24.04 7.13
N GLU A 598 -17.94 -24.55 6.37
CA GLU A 598 -18.02 -25.89 5.76
C GLU A 598 -17.87 -27.04 6.79
N ASP A 599 -17.05 -26.87 7.84
CA ASP A 599 -16.86 -27.89 8.90
C ASP A 599 -18.01 -27.93 9.94
N GLU A 600 -18.77 -26.84 10.19
CA GLU A 600 -19.93 -26.87 11.12
C GLU A 600 -21.21 -27.50 10.53
N ASP A 601 -21.40 -27.53 9.20
CA ASP A 601 -22.69 -27.94 8.58
C ASP A 601 -22.84 -29.48 8.40
N ASP A 602 -21.78 -30.28 8.58
CA ASP A 602 -21.76 -31.73 8.26
C ASP A 602 -22.08 -32.68 9.46
N GLU A 603 -22.19 -32.18 10.71
CA GLU A 603 -22.43 -33.04 11.90
C GLU A 603 -23.91 -33.40 12.17
N ASP A 604 -24.92 -32.65 11.67
CA ASP A 604 -26.31 -32.72 12.19
C ASP A 604 -27.32 -33.49 11.30
N ALA A 605 -26.85 -34.34 10.38
CA ALA A 605 -27.66 -35.01 9.34
C ALA A 605 -27.85 -36.55 9.52
N GLN A 606 -28.71 -36.99 10.45
CA GLN A 606 -29.05 -38.43 10.58
C GLN A 606 -30.52 -38.71 11.01
N SER A 607 -31.20 -39.61 10.28
CA SER A 607 -32.63 -40.05 10.40
C SER A 607 -33.71 -39.00 10.06
N ASP A 608 -34.81 -39.28 9.34
CA ASP A 608 -35.31 -40.52 8.68
C ASP A 608 -36.13 -40.17 7.42
N ASP A 609 -36.26 -41.16 6.52
CA ASP A 609 -36.97 -41.22 5.21
C ASP A 609 -38.34 -40.49 5.03
N VAL A 610 -38.71 -40.17 3.77
CA VAL A 610 -39.81 -40.81 2.98
C VAL A 610 -40.21 -40.02 1.71
N ASP A 611 -40.07 -40.71 0.55
CA ASP A 611 -40.76 -40.67 -0.76
C ASP A 611 -40.97 -39.39 -1.61
N ASP A 612 -40.43 -39.45 -2.85
CA ASP A 612 -40.99 -39.16 -4.20
C ASP A 612 -41.69 -37.80 -4.51
N ASP A 613 -41.41 -37.09 -5.61
CA ASP A 613 -41.38 -37.51 -7.03
C ASP A 613 -40.40 -36.67 -7.89
N GLU A 614 -39.95 -37.22 -9.03
CA GLU A 614 -39.01 -36.63 -10.00
C GLU A 614 -39.66 -35.65 -11.02
N ASP A 615 -38.94 -34.60 -11.47
CA ASP A 615 -38.81 -34.25 -12.92
C ASP A 615 -37.80 -33.11 -13.20
N ASP A 616 -37.04 -33.28 -14.29
CA ASP A 616 -36.35 -32.29 -15.15
C ASP A 616 -35.66 -31.01 -14.59
N GLY A 617 -34.36 -30.89 -14.92
CA GLY A 617 -33.99 -29.93 -15.97
C GLY A 617 -33.00 -28.80 -15.65
N VAL A 618 -31.73 -29.05 -15.96
CA VAL A 618 -30.61 -28.09 -16.11
C VAL A 618 -31.02 -26.65 -16.49
N MET A 619 -30.78 -25.69 -15.59
CA MET A 619 -30.53 -24.29 -15.96
C MET A 619 -29.79 -23.51 -14.86
N GLU A 620 -28.47 -23.46 -14.98
CA GLU A 620 -27.61 -22.54 -14.21
C GLU A 620 -27.87 -21.08 -14.63
N SER A 621 -27.35 -20.12 -13.86
CA SER A 621 -27.51 -18.66 -14.05
C SER A 621 -28.96 -18.14 -13.93
N SER A 622 -29.47 -17.96 -12.70
CA SER A 622 -30.63 -17.10 -12.44
C SER A 622 -30.52 -16.36 -11.11
N SER A 623 -30.57 -15.03 -11.17
CA SER A 623 -30.35 -14.12 -10.04
C SER A 623 -31.12 -14.41 -8.74
N ALA A 624 -30.60 -13.91 -7.61
CA ALA A 624 -31.35 -13.86 -6.35
C ALA A 624 -32.73 -13.16 -6.48
N PHE A 625 -32.87 -12.19 -7.40
CA PHE A 625 -34.13 -11.52 -7.69
C PHE A 625 -35.19 -12.48 -8.30
N THR A 626 -34.79 -13.37 -9.21
CA THR A 626 -35.69 -14.39 -9.77
C THR A 626 -36.11 -15.42 -8.71
N LEU A 627 -35.20 -15.84 -7.82
CA LEU A 627 -35.53 -16.68 -6.66
C LEU A 627 -36.53 -16.00 -5.70
N ALA A 628 -36.29 -14.74 -5.35
CA ALA A 628 -37.20 -13.94 -4.51
C ALA A 628 -38.59 -13.79 -5.16
N CYS A 629 -38.66 -13.49 -6.45
CA CYS A 629 -39.91 -13.42 -7.20
C CYS A 629 -40.65 -14.77 -7.28
N VAL A 630 -39.94 -15.90 -7.46
CA VAL A 630 -40.54 -17.24 -7.46
C VAL A 630 -41.08 -17.61 -6.06
N SER A 631 -40.34 -17.29 -4.99
CA SER A 631 -40.78 -17.48 -3.61
C SER A 631 -42.04 -16.65 -3.29
N MET A 632 -42.02 -15.36 -3.60
CA MET A 632 -43.17 -14.46 -3.46
C MET A 632 -44.39 -14.96 -4.26
N ARG A 633 -44.17 -15.46 -5.48
CA ARG A 633 -45.22 -16.04 -6.34
C ARG A 633 -45.79 -17.33 -5.77
N LYS A 634 -44.95 -18.27 -5.26
CA LYS A 634 -45.38 -19.49 -4.55
C LYS A 634 -46.25 -19.13 -3.33
N SER A 635 -45.81 -18.17 -2.52
CA SER A 635 -46.57 -17.65 -1.36
C SER A 635 -47.95 -17.07 -1.75
N LEU A 636 -47.99 -16.20 -2.78
CA LEU A 636 -49.23 -15.64 -3.32
C LEU A 636 -50.17 -16.72 -3.89
N THR A 637 -49.66 -17.76 -4.57
CA THR A 637 -50.50 -18.87 -5.02
C THR A 637 -51.08 -19.68 -3.87
N ASN A 638 -50.30 -19.94 -2.82
CA ASN A 638 -50.78 -20.67 -1.64
C ASN A 638 -51.87 -19.88 -0.90
N PHE A 639 -51.69 -18.56 -0.74
CA PHE A 639 -52.70 -17.66 -0.17
C PHE A 639 -53.99 -17.63 -1.01
N ARG A 640 -53.86 -17.59 -2.35
CA ARG A 640 -55.00 -17.60 -3.29
C ARG A 640 -55.75 -18.94 -3.30
N GLN A 641 -55.04 -20.08 -3.17
CA GLN A 641 -55.67 -21.38 -2.96
C GLN A 641 -56.44 -21.43 -1.64
N LEU A 642 -55.86 -20.94 -0.55
CA LEU A 642 -56.50 -20.90 0.78
C LEU A 642 -57.83 -20.12 0.77
N LEU A 643 -57.85 -18.98 0.06
CA LEU A 643 -59.01 -18.09 -0.11
C LEU A 643 -60.06 -18.56 -1.14
N THR A 644 -59.79 -19.62 -1.91
CA THR A 644 -60.69 -20.04 -3.00
C THR A 644 -62.10 -20.34 -2.50
N PHE A 645 -63.13 -19.73 -3.12
CA PHE A 645 -64.53 -19.73 -2.66
C PHE A 645 -65.14 -21.12 -2.32
N ARG A 646 -64.59 -22.20 -2.89
CA ARG A 646 -64.95 -23.60 -2.58
C ARG A 646 -64.47 -24.07 -1.19
N SER A 647 -63.37 -23.53 -0.64
CA SER A 647 -62.87 -23.83 0.71
C SER A 647 -63.73 -23.15 1.79
N LEU A 648 -64.00 -21.84 1.63
CA LEU A 648 -64.84 -21.03 2.52
C LEU A 648 -66.23 -21.64 2.69
N ARG A 649 -66.85 -22.08 1.59
CA ARG A 649 -68.19 -22.71 1.61
C ARG A 649 -68.22 -24.05 2.37
N ARG A 650 -67.08 -24.72 2.57
CA ARG A 650 -66.93 -25.90 3.44
C ARG A 650 -66.68 -25.52 4.91
N ARG A 651 -65.92 -24.45 5.20
CA ARG A 651 -65.71 -23.93 6.58
C ARG A 651 -66.97 -23.28 7.16
N TYR A 652 -67.72 -22.48 6.39
CA TYR A 652 -68.97 -21.85 6.82
C TYR A 652 -70.05 -22.86 7.29
N ARG A 653 -70.12 -24.03 6.66
CA ARG A 653 -71.01 -25.13 7.09
C ARG A 653 -70.63 -25.75 8.44
N ARG A 654 -69.36 -25.65 8.87
CA ARG A 654 -68.90 -26.07 10.21
C ARG A 654 -69.14 -24.98 11.26
N LEU A 655 -68.95 -23.71 10.92
CA LEU A 655 -69.18 -22.58 11.83
C LEU A 655 -70.60 -22.55 12.43
N ARG A 656 -71.62 -22.95 11.64
CA ARG A 656 -73.03 -22.96 12.03
C ARG A 656 -73.42 -24.03 13.09
N LYS A 657 -72.46 -24.57 13.85
CA LYS A 657 -72.66 -25.58 14.91
C LYS A 657 -71.89 -25.30 16.22
N MET A 658 -71.13 -24.21 16.33
CA MET A 658 -70.29 -23.92 17.50
C MET A 658 -70.98 -22.96 18.49
N SER A 659 -70.55 -22.95 19.76
CA SER A 659 -71.19 -22.15 20.80
C SER A 659 -70.70 -20.69 20.81
N LEU A 660 -71.47 -19.80 21.46
CA LEU A 660 -71.12 -18.38 21.58
C LEU A 660 -69.78 -18.13 22.28
N ARG A 661 -69.35 -19.00 23.21
CA ARG A 661 -68.03 -18.88 23.85
C ARG A 661 -66.88 -19.22 22.89
N ASP A 662 -67.06 -20.23 22.06
CA ASP A 662 -66.05 -20.66 21.08
C ASP A 662 -65.89 -19.60 19.98
N LEU A 663 -67.01 -18.96 19.59
CA LEU A 663 -67.02 -17.86 18.63
C LEU A 663 -66.17 -16.68 19.11
N ILE A 664 -66.32 -16.26 20.37
CA ILE A 664 -65.56 -15.14 20.96
C ILE A 664 -64.07 -15.48 21.05
N ARG A 665 -63.71 -16.70 21.50
CA ARG A 665 -62.31 -17.13 21.59
C ARG A 665 -61.65 -17.23 20.21
N GLY A 666 -62.39 -17.72 19.21
CA GLY A 666 -61.97 -17.73 17.82
C GLY A 666 -61.81 -16.33 17.21
N PHE A 667 -62.67 -15.38 17.58
CA PHE A 667 -62.60 -13.99 17.13
C PHE A 667 -61.32 -13.29 17.59
N PHE A 668 -60.99 -13.36 18.88
CA PHE A 668 -59.74 -12.79 19.41
C PHE A 668 -58.50 -13.45 18.79
N TYR A 669 -58.49 -14.78 18.65
CA TYR A 669 -57.36 -15.49 18.03
C TYR A 669 -57.21 -15.14 16.53
N PHE A 670 -58.31 -14.93 15.81
CA PHE A 670 -58.31 -14.49 14.41
C PHE A 670 -57.73 -13.08 14.25
N PHE A 671 -58.13 -12.13 15.10
CA PHE A 671 -57.57 -10.77 15.09
C PHE A 671 -56.09 -10.76 15.51
N TRP A 672 -55.69 -11.56 16.50
CA TRP A 672 -54.29 -11.70 16.91
C TRP A 672 -53.41 -12.27 15.79
N MET A 673 -53.89 -13.30 15.07
CA MET A 673 -53.20 -13.86 13.91
C MET A 673 -53.12 -12.87 12.73
N ILE A 674 -54.13 -12.02 12.53
CA ILE A 674 -54.07 -10.93 11.54
C ILE A 674 -53.04 -9.88 11.95
N PHE A 675 -53.00 -9.49 13.23
CA PHE A 675 -52.08 -8.47 13.73
C PHE A 675 -50.62 -8.94 13.61
N ILE A 676 -50.31 -10.16 14.07
CA ILE A 676 -48.98 -10.77 13.87
C ILE A 676 -48.67 -10.96 12.39
N GLY A 677 -49.63 -11.41 11.58
CA GLY A 677 -49.45 -11.58 10.13
C GLY A 677 -49.13 -10.26 9.42
N PHE A 678 -49.78 -9.17 9.82
CA PHE A 678 -49.51 -7.82 9.30
C PHE A 678 -48.10 -7.36 9.70
N PHE A 679 -47.72 -7.46 10.97
CA PHE A 679 -46.37 -7.09 11.41
C PHE A 679 -45.27 -7.96 10.79
N ARG A 680 -45.47 -9.28 10.61
CA ARG A 680 -44.52 -10.13 9.87
C ARG A 680 -44.45 -9.78 8.39
N SER A 681 -45.57 -9.42 7.76
CA SER A 681 -45.60 -8.95 6.37
C SER A 681 -44.90 -7.60 6.19
N LEU A 682 -45.02 -6.70 7.16
CA LEU A 682 -44.38 -5.39 7.15
C LEU A 682 -42.87 -5.51 7.44
N TYR A 683 -42.49 -6.37 8.40
CA TYR A 683 -41.10 -6.73 8.66
C TYR A 683 -40.45 -7.39 7.44
N SER A 684 -41.10 -8.37 6.79
CA SER A 684 -40.55 -9.00 5.57
C SER A 684 -40.49 -8.04 4.37
N LEU A 685 -41.36 -7.02 4.31
CA LEU A 685 -41.26 -5.97 3.30
C LEU A 685 -40.11 -4.99 3.58
N VAL A 686 -39.91 -4.57 4.83
CA VAL A 686 -38.80 -3.69 5.20
C VAL A 686 -37.46 -4.41 5.10
N TRP A 687 -37.36 -5.64 5.65
CA TRP A 687 -36.17 -6.47 5.58
C TRP A 687 -35.88 -6.95 4.15
N GLY A 688 -36.92 -7.25 3.37
CA GLY A 688 -36.77 -7.54 1.93
C GLY A 688 -36.34 -6.33 1.11
N PHE A 689 -36.84 -5.12 1.43
CA PHE A 689 -36.37 -3.89 0.80
C PHE A 689 -34.92 -3.57 1.20
N PHE A 690 -34.56 -3.74 2.48
CA PHE A 690 -33.19 -3.64 2.96
C PHE A 690 -32.28 -4.67 2.30
N HIS A 691 -32.68 -5.93 2.15
CA HIS A 691 -31.89 -6.96 1.48
C HIS A 691 -31.75 -6.69 -0.02
N ILE A 692 -32.76 -6.14 -0.69
CA ILE A 692 -32.63 -5.68 -2.09
C ILE A 692 -31.68 -4.49 -2.18
N LEU A 693 -31.80 -3.50 -1.28
CA LEU A 693 -30.87 -2.37 -1.22
C LEU A 693 -29.44 -2.83 -0.93
N TRP A 694 -29.29 -3.78 -0.01
CA TRP A 694 -28.01 -4.37 0.37
C TRP A 694 -27.40 -5.16 -0.80
N SER A 695 -28.16 -6.05 -1.45
CA SER A 695 -27.67 -6.79 -2.61
C SER A 695 -27.47 -5.94 -3.88
N THR A 696 -27.92 -4.67 -3.90
CA THR A 696 -27.64 -3.70 -4.98
C THR A 696 -26.56 -2.66 -4.65
N LEU A 697 -26.16 -2.52 -3.37
CA LEU A 697 -25.10 -1.61 -2.92
C LEU A 697 -23.84 -2.33 -2.41
N PHE A 698 -23.98 -3.59 -1.99
CA PHE A 698 -22.94 -4.43 -1.37
C PHE A 698 -22.90 -5.86 -1.98
N GLY A 699 -23.83 -6.22 -2.88
CA GLY A 699 -23.88 -7.54 -3.50
C GLY A 699 -23.12 -7.59 -4.83
N GLY A 700 -22.03 -8.36 -4.88
CA GLY A 700 -21.18 -8.51 -6.08
C GLY A 700 -21.92 -8.99 -7.34
N GLY A 701 -23.04 -9.72 -7.21
CA GLY A 701 -23.76 -10.31 -8.35
C GLY A 701 -24.22 -9.33 -9.46
N LEU A 702 -24.38 -8.02 -9.18
CA LEU A 702 -24.61 -7.02 -10.23
C LEU A 702 -23.32 -6.46 -10.84
N VAL A 703 -22.21 -6.52 -10.09
CA VAL A 703 -20.85 -6.11 -10.50
C VAL A 703 -20.19 -7.20 -11.33
N GLU A 704 -20.29 -8.48 -10.98
CA GLU A 704 -19.95 -9.62 -11.85
C GLU A 704 -20.78 -9.62 -13.14
N GLY A 705 -22.07 -9.29 -13.03
CA GLY A 705 -22.94 -9.10 -14.19
C GLY A 705 -22.50 -7.95 -15.10
N ALA A 706 -21.88 -6.89 -14.55
CA ALA A 706 -21.32 -5.78 -15.32
C ALA A 706 -19.90 -6.05 -15.84
N ARG A 707 -19.05 -6.74 -15.07
CA ARG A 707 -17.71 -7.22 -15.47
C ARG A 707 -17.79 -8.10 -16.70
N ASN A 708 -18.78 -9.00 -16.75
CA ASN A 708 -18.99 -9.89 -17.89
C ASN A 708 -19.63 -9.19 -19.11
N ILE A 709 -20.25 -8.02 -18.96
CA ILE A 709 -20.68 -7.16 -20.08
C ILE A 709 -19.55 -6.20 -20.45
N LYS A 710 -18.44 -6.79 -20.93
CA LYS A 710 -17.33 -6.25 -21.74
C LYS A 710 -17.32 -4.74 -22.04
N VAL A 711 -17.23 -3.91 -20.99
CA VAL A 711 -16.68 -2.54 -21.11
C VAL A 711 -15.23 -2.62 -21.60
N THR A 712 -14.54 -3.73 -21.32
CA THR A 712 -13.23 -4.10 -21.88
C THR A 712 -13.19 -4.25 -23.40
N ASP A 713 -14.27 -4.64 -24.09
CA ASP A 713 -14.27 -4.65 -25.57
C ASP A 713 -14.61 -3.28 -26.17
N ILE A 714 -15.30 -2.42 -25.41
CA ILE A 714 -15.76 -1.11 -25.89
C ILE A 714 -14.74 0.01 -25.57
N LEU A 715 -13.96 -0.13 -24.49
CA LEU A 715 -12.76 0.68 -24.26
C LEU A 715 -11.48 0.03 -24.85
N GLY A 716 -11.39 -1.31 -24.91
CA GLY A 716 -10.22 -2.00 -25.46
C GLY A 716 -10.08 -1.96 -26.99
N ASN A 717 -11.08 -1.42 -27.70
CA ASN A 717 -10.99 -1.05 -29.12
C ASN A 717 -10.81 0.47 -29.34
N MET A 718 -10.57 1.25 -28.27
CA MET A 718 -10.15 2.65 -28.39
C MET A 718 -8.62 2.70 -28.24
N PRO A 719 -7.87 3.17 -29.25
CA PRO A 719 -6.41 3.18 -29.19
C PRO A 719 -5.90 4.10 -28.08
N ASP A 720 -4.72 3.76 -27.53
CA ASP A 720 -4.08 4.54 -26.47
C ASP A 720 -3.91 6.01 -26.94
N PRO A 721 -4.30 7.04 -26.17
CA PRO A 721 -4.24 8.44 -26.61
C PRO A 721 -2.84 8.98 -26.97
N THR A 722 -1.81 8.15 -26.79
CA THR A 722 -0.39 8.33 -27.14
C THR A 722 -0.06 7.99 -28.60
N GLN A 723 -1.01 7.49 -29.40
CA GLN A 723 -0.76 7.07 -30.80
C GLN A 723 -1.72 7.71 -31.82
N PHE A 724 -1.43 8.95 -32.25
CA PHE A 724 -2.06 9.58 -33.42
C PHE A 724 -1.03 10.25 -34.35
N GLY A 725 -0.08 9.45 -34.86
CA GLY A 725 1.15 9.91 -35.54
C GLY A 725 1.48 9.30 -36.90
N ILE A 726 0.48 9.07 -37.77
CA ILE A 726 0.57 8.85 -39.24
C ILE A 726 1.92 8.28 -39.78
N HIS A 727 2.15 6.97 -39.66
CA HIS A 727 2.88 6.06 -40.60
C HIS A 727 2.56 4.62 -40.13
N GLY A 728 2.52 3.57 -40.96
CA GLY A 728 2.64 3.53 -42.42
C GLY A 728 3.02 2.12 -42.91
N ASP A 729 2.02 1.32 -43.29
CA ASP A 729 2.10 0.03 -44.00
C ASP A 729 2.90 -1.15 -43.39
N VAL A 730 2.18 -2.26 -43.16
CA VAL A 730 2.60 -3.66 -43.42
C VAL A 730 3.93 -4.16 -42.79
N LEU A 731 3.85 -4.87 -41.65
CA LEU A 731 4.62 -6.13 -41.44
C LEU A 731 4.31 -6.98 -40.18
N GLU A 732 3.73 -6.46 -39.09
CA GLU A 732 3.72 -7.19 -37.79
C GLU A 732 2.42 -7.90 -37.40
N MET A 733 1.58 -8.30 -38.38
CA MET A 733 0.47 -9.25 -38.16
C MET A 733 0.90 -10.72 -38.42
N GLU A 734 2.20 -11.01 -38.33
CA GLU A 734 2.84 -12.27 -38.79
C GLU A 734 3.78 -12.89 -37.72
N LYS A 735 3.64 -12.50 -36.44
CA LYS A 735 4.58 -12.89 -35.35
C LYS A 735 3.98 -13.57 -34.11
N LEU A 736 2.65 -13.66 -33.98
CA LEU A 736 1.98 -14.23 -32.80
C LEU A 736 1.16 -15.51 -33.08
N GLU A 737 1.36 -16.12 -34.25
CA GLU A 737 0.85 -17.46 -34.59
C GLU A 737 2.00 -18.39 -35.01
N TYR A 738 2.79 -18.90 -34.06
CA TYR A 738 3.65 -20.06 -34.30
C TYR A 738 3.88 -20.88 -33.03
N CYS A 739 3.79 -22.20 -33.14
CA CYS A 739 3.49 -23.15 -32.06
C CYS A 739 2.10 -22.92 -31.43
N ASP A 740 1.18 -23.89 -31.37
CA ASP A 740 1.35 -25.34 -31.52
C ASP A 740 0.66 -25.94 -32.76
N VAL A 741 1.03 -27.17 -33.14
CA VAL A 741 0.69 -27.79 -34.44
C VAL A 741 0.12 -29.20 -34.29
N SER A 742 -1.21 -29.36 -34.42
CA SER A 742 -1.84 -30.55 -35.05
C SER A 742 -3.37 -30.48 -35.11
N SER A 743 -3.94 -30.78 -36.29
CA SER A 743 -5.38 -30.98 -36.57
C SER A 743 -6.28 -29.72 -36.44
N VAL A 744 -7.35 -29.54 -37.21
CA VAL A 744 -7.98 -30.38 -38.26
C VAL A 744 -8.10 -29.60 -39.57
N SER A 745 -7.61 -30.16 -40.68
CA SER A 745 -7.97 -29.69 -42.03
C SER A 745 -9.23 -30.39 -42.54
N GLU A 746 -10.30 -29.63 -42.86
CA GLU A 746 -11.20 -29.83 -44.02
C GLU A 746 -12.45 -28.93 -43.95
N LEU A 747 -12.46 -27.76 -44.62
CA LEU A 747 -13.52 -27.39 -45.60
C LEU A 747 -13.24 -26.14 -46.48
N GLY A 748 -11.98 -25.85 -46.86
CA GLY A 748 -11.72 -24.77 -47.81
C GLY A 748 -12.14 -25.13 -49.24
N ARG A 749 -13.22 -24.51 -49.79
CA ARG A 749 -13.51 -24.37 -51.24
C ARG A 749 -14.75 -23.50 -51.55
N LEU A 750 -14.74 -22.91 -52.75
CA LEU A 750 -15.78 -22.04 -53.36
C LEU A 750 -15.88 -20.64 -52.70
N SER A 751 -15.07 -19.62 -53.03
CA SER A 751 -14.47 -19.12 -54.29
C SER A 751 -15.26 -18.00 -54.98
N ALA A 752 -14.74 -16.78 -54.83
CA ALA A 752 -14.72 -15.66 -55.79
C ALA A 752 -16.05 -15.07 -56.30
N GLY A 753 -16.27 -13.82 -55.90
CA GLY A 753 -17.15 -12.83 -56.51
C GLY A 753 -16.98 -11.50 -55.77
N ASP A 754 -16.42 -10.50 -56.47
CA ASP A 754 -16.41 -9.05 -56.26
C ASP A 754 -16.66 -8.54 -54.81
N GLN A 755 -15.66 -8.05 -54.05
CA GLN A 755 -14.91 -6.78 -54.19
C GLN A 755 -15.72 -5.53 -53.77
N GLU A 756 -15.25 -4.84 -52.72
CA GLU A 756 -15.67 -3.50 -52.23
C GLU A 756 -17.13 -3.37 -51.71
N ASP A 757 -17.40 -3.64 -50.42
CA ASP A 757 -18.65 -3.22 -49.70
C ASP A 757 -18.68 -3.57 -48.17
N VAL A 758 -17.79 -3.00 -47.31
CA VAL A 758 -17.89 -3.22 -45.83
C VAL A 758 -17.49 -2.03 -44.91
N GLU A 759 -17.34 -0.81 -45.43
CA GLU A 759 -16.92 0.35 -44.60
C GLU A 759 -17.88 1.56 -44.63
N ASP A 760 -19.05 1.48 -45.28
CA ASP A 760 -19.90 2.65 -45.53
C ASP A 760 -21.38 2.55 -45.09
N LEU A 761 -21.67 1.82 -44.01
CA LEU A 761 -23.02 1.77 -43.41
C LEU A 761 -23.41 3.07 -42.65
N MET A 762 -22.64 4.17 -42.79
CA MET A 762 -22.89 5.45 -42.12
C MET A 762 -22.82 6.71 -43.01
N THR A 763 -22.37 6.66 -44.27
CA THR A 763 -22.18 7.88 -45.10
C THR A 763 -23.10 8.00 -46.33
N GLU A 764 -23.97 7.02 -46.62
CA GLU A 764 -24.83 7.01 -47.83
C GLU A 764 -26.00 8.05 -47.83
N LEU A 765 -26.06 8.99 -46.88
CA LEU A 765 -27.18 9.95 -46.77
C LEU A 765 -27.02 11.25 -47.58
N MET A 766 -25.99 11.39 -48.43
CA MET A 766 -25.63 12.66 -49.08
C MET A 766 -25.20 12.52 -50.57
N ASN A 767 -25.98 13.14 -51.48
CA ASN A 767 -25.59 13.61 -52.85
C ASN A 767 -25.45 12.56 -54.02
N ILE A 768 -25.74 12.82 -55.32
CA ILE A 768 -26.34 13.97 -56.06
C ILE A 768 -26.85 13.63 -57.51
N GLN A 769 -28.09 14.03 -57.88
CA GLN A 769 -28.59 14.46 -59.23
C GLN A 769 -28.50 13.52 -60.50
N PRO A 770 -28.87 13.92 -61.76
CA PRO A 770 -29.73 15.02 -62.29
C PRO A 770 -30.78 14.68 -63.41
N ARG A 771 -31.78 15.58 -63.58
CA ARG A 771 -32.58 15.88 -64.83
C ARG A 771 -33.59 14.80 -65.33
N ARG A 772 -34.69 15.12 -66.03
CA ARG A 772 -35.12 16.35 -66.75
C ARG A 772 -36.66 16.47 -66.90
N GLU A 773 -37.19 17.72 -66.90
CA GLU A 773 -38.49 18.18 -67.47
C GLU A 773 -39.81 17.41 -67.17
N GLY A 774 -40.80 18.06 -66.52
CA GLY A 774 -42.13 17.45 -66.27
C GLY A 774 -43.24 18.41 -65.81
N GLY A 775 -43.11 18.99 -64.60
CA GLY A 775 -43.90 20.15 -64.16
C GLY A 775 -45.00 19.92 -63.10
N LYS A 776 -44.97 20.79 -62.08
CA LYS A 776 -46.01 21.13 -61.08
C LYS A 776 -46.27 20.19 -59.88
N HIS A 777 -45.58 20.52 -58.78
CA HIS A 777 -46.10 20.60 -57.41
C HIS A 777 -46.62 19.31 -56.72
N GLY A 778 -45.69 18.60 -56.08
CA GLY A 778 -45.72 18.44 -54.61
C GLY A 778 -46.40 17.20 -54.02
N MET A 779 -45.66 16.53 -53.12
CA MET A 779 -46.06 15.41 -52.25
C MET A 779 -46.22 14.04 -52.95
N GLU A 780 -45.38 13.08 -52.54
CA GLU A 780 -45.52 11.63 -52.80
C GLU A 780 -45.22 10.84 -51.50
N PRO A 781 -45.62 9.55 -51.39
CA PRO A 781 -46.15 9.02 -50.12
C PRO A 781 -45.42 7.80 -49.53
N GLY A 782 -45.88 7.34 -48.36
CA GLY A 782 -45.51 6.06 -47.73
C GLY A 782 -46.74 5.20 -47.34
N LEU A 783 -46.47 4.02 -46.73
CA LEU A 783 -47.39 3.02 -46.14
C LEU A 783 -46.49 1.96 -45.46
N GLY A 784 -46.82 1.24 -44.37
CA GLY A 784 -47.90 1.22 -43.35
C GLY A 784 -47.33 0.40 -42.16
N ASP A 785 -48.02 -0.06 -41.11
CA ASP A 785 -49.38 -0.04 -40.56
C ASP A 785 -49.15 -0.23 -39.02
N VAL A 786 -49.75 0.49 -38.06
CA VAL A 786 -51.17 0.46 -37.68
C VAL A 786 -51.65 1.85 -37.25
N SER A 787 -52.63 2.41 -37.97
CA SER A 787 -53.41 3.54 -37.48
C SER A 787 -54.77 3.63 -38.17
N GLU A 788 -55.84 3.30 -37.44
CA GLU A 788 -57.21 3.58 -37.87
C GLU A 788 -58.05 3.99 -36.65
N VAL A 789 -58.29 5.30 -36.49
CA VAL A 789 -59.53 5.96 -36.00
C VAL A 789 -59.28 7.47 -35.85
N ILE A 790 -59.84 8.24 -36.80
CA ILE A 790 -60.28 9.64 -36.67
C ILE A 790 -59.17 10.70 -36.40
N GLY A 791 -58.66 11.30 -37.49
CA GLY A 791 -58.46 12.76 -37.54
C GLY A 791 -59.81 13.49 -37.67
N VAL A 792 -59.89 14.82 -37.58
CA VAL A 792 -59.63 15.77 -38.69
C VAL A 792 -59.91 17.20 -38.17
N ASP A 793 -59.50 18.23 -38.94
CA ASP A 793 -59.75 19.67 -38.73
C ASP A 793 -59.01 20.37 -37.57
N THR A 794 -57.88 21.00 -37.91
CA THR A 794 -57.63 22.37 -37.47
C THR A 794 -58.36 23.33 -38.41
N PRO A 795 -59.07 24.34 -37.88
CA PRO A 795 -59.20 25.60 -38.60
C PRO A 795 -58.83 26.81 -37.73
N SER A 796 -58.26 27.81 -38.40
CA SER A 796 -57.99 29.15 -37.87
C SER A 796 -59.25 29.92 -37.49
N LEU A 797 -59.02 30.98 -36.69
CA LEU A 797 -59.48 32.37 -36.91
C LEU A 797 -60.20 32.99 -35.71
N ALA A 798 -59.89 34.25 -35.44
CA ALA A 798 -60.45 35.04 -34.35
C ALA A 798 -61.93 35.44 -34.57
N SER A 799 -62.53 36.01 -33.51
CA SER A 799 -63.80 36.78 -33.47
C SER A 799 -65.15 36.02 -33.37
N ALA A 800 -65.50 35.58 -32.15
CA ALA A 800 -66.88 35.46 -31.64
C ALA A 800 -66.88 35.34 -30.09
N VAL A 801 -66.74 36.41 -29.30
CA VAL A 801 -67.78 37.42 -28.96
C VAL A 801 -69.01 36.83 -28.23
N HIS A 802 -68.94 36.88 -26.89
CA HIS A 802 -70.03 37.04 -25.91
C HIS A 802 -71.29 36.14 -25.89
N GLN A 803 -71.56 35.63 -24.67
CA GLN A 803 -72.88 35.46 -24.01
C GLN A 803 -73.95 34.55 -24.66
N LYS A 804 -74.36 33.51 -23.93
CA LYS A 804 -75.54 33.64 -23.03
C LYS A 804 -75.70 32.54 -21.97
N LYS A 805 -76.46 32.88 -20.92
CA LYS A 805 -76.83 32.02 -19.79
C LYS A 805 -78.05 31.13 -20.11
N ALA A 806 -78.17 30.05 -19.34
CA ALA A 806 -79.39 29.25 -19.09
C ALA A 806 -79.85 28.34 -20.26
N GLN A 807 -80.63 27.28 -20.03
CA GLN A 807 -81.54 27.02 -18.89
C GLN A 807 -81.79 25.51 -18.64
N GLU A 808 -82.46 25.20 -17.50
CA GLU A 808 -83.15 23.92 -17.17
C GLU A 808 -82.30 22.64 -16.95
N ALA A 809 -82.73 21.59 -16.22
CA ALA A 809 -83.71 21.37 -15.12
C ALA A 809 -83.76 19.84 -14.81
N ALA A 810 -84.17 19.31 -13.64
CA ALA A 810 -84.34 19.87 -12.29
C ALA A 810 -84.52 18.75 -11.21
N SER A 811 -84.07 19.06 -9.98
CA SER A 811 -84.64 18.66 -8.68
C SER A 811 -84.62 17.19 -8.18
N ARG A 812 -83.98 16.99 -7.02
CA ARG A 812 -84.47 16.40 -5.72
C ARG A 812 -83.29 15.70 -5.00
N ARG A 813 -82.92 15.96 -3.72
CA ARG A 813 -83.65 16.04 -2.43
C ARG A 813 -84.32 14.72 -2.01
N ALA A 814 -84.20 14.22 -0.78
CA ALA A 814 -83.40 14.64 0.40
C ALA A 814 -83.40 13.51 1.47
N ALA A 815 -82.91 13.83 2.68
CA ALA A 815 -83.16 13.15 3.96
C ALA A 815 -82.29 11.89 4.28
N GLU A 816 -82.01 11.54 5.54
CA GLU A 816 -82.59 12.04 6.81
C GLU A 816 -81.66 11.91 8.04
N PHE A 817 -81.66 12.93 8.91
CA PHE A 817 -81.33 13.00 10.38
C PHE A 817 -80.00 12.41 10.92
N GLU A 818 -79.16 13.13 11.68
CA GLU A 818 -79.33 13.98 12.90
C GLU A 818 -79.52 13.24 14.25
N ALA A 819 -78.63 13.53 15.21
CA ALA A 819 -78.95 13.75 16.63
C ALA A 819 -77.78 14.48 17.36
N LYS A 820 -78.07 15.23 18.44
CA LYS A 820 -77.10 15.99 19.27
C LYS A 820 -77.21 15.60 20.75
N CYS A 821 -76.11 15.70 21.49
CA CYS A 821 -75.93 16.08 22.92
C CYS A 821 -74.40 16.09 23.18
N GLU A 822 -73.73 17.00 23.91
CA GLU A 822 -74.00 17.74 25.15
C GLU A 822 -73.99 16.93 26.47
N SER A 823 -73.27 17.47 27.46
CA SER A 823 -73.28 17.21 28.92
C SER A 823 -72.58 15.98 29.55
N GLU A 824 -71.63 16.31 30.43
CA GLU A 824 -71.38 15.81 31.82
C GLU A 824 -70.96 14.35 32.19
N LYS A 825 -69.75 14.29 32.79
CA LYS A 825 -69.36 13.67 34.10
C LYS A 825 -69.58 12.17 34.38
N VAL A 826 -68.55 11.55 34.98
CA VAL A 826 -68.51 11.02 36.37
C VAL A 826 -67.12 10.42 36.67
N ASP A 827 -66.45 10.99 37.69
CA ASP A 827 -65.63 10.45 38.82
C ASP A 827 -64.75 9.18 38.59
N VAL A 828 -63.57 8.96 39.18
CA VAL A 828 -62.98 9.13 40.56
C VAL A 828 -61.43 9.13 40.39
N GLU A 829 -60.50 9.70 41.21
CA GLU A 829 -60.51 10.24 42.59
C GLU A 829 -59.87 11.67 42.70
N ASP A 830 -58.95 11.93 43.65
CA ASP A 830 -58.96 13.20 44.42
C ASP A 830 -57.60 13.60 45.11
N GLY A 831 -57.48 14.87 45.55
CA GLY A 831 -56.43 15.44 46.44
C GLY A 831 -55.13 15.96 45.78
N GLU A 832 -54.77 17.25 45.68
CA GLU A 832 -54.74 18.43 46.59
C GLU A 832 -53.37 18.72 47.29
N LYS A 833 -52.73 19.82 46.84
CA LYS A 833 -51.96 20.86 47.62
C LYS A 833 -50.82 20.45 48.58
N LYS A 834 -49.64 21.04 48.34
CA LYS A 834 -49.09 22.12 49.22
C LYS A 834 -47.81 22.79 48.71
N ASP A 835 -47.72 24.09 48.95
CA ASP A 835 -46.49 24.87 48.95
C ASP A 835 -45.68 24.64 50.24
N GLN A 836 -44.34 24.59 50.16
CA GLN A 836 -43.50 25.29 51.14
C GLN A 836 -42.01 25.45 50.76
N ASP A 837 -41.54 26.68 50.86
CA ASP A 837 -40.12 27.03 51.05
C ASP A 837 -39.49 26.26 52.22
N LYS A 838 -38.23 25.80 52.09
CA LYS A 838 -37.05 26.59 52.55
C LYS A 838 -35.72 25.85 52.38
N ALA A 839 -34.64 26.64 52.31
CA ALA A 839 -33.26 26.20 52.38
C ALA A 839 -32.79 25.89 53.82
N LYS A 840 -31.73 25.08 53.92
CA LYS A 840 -30.66 25.00 54.95
C LYS A 840 -29.61 23.98 54.42
N GLU A 841 -28.29 24.20 54.48
CA GLU A 841 -27.38 24.31 55.65
C GLU A 841 -27.48 23.06 56.55
N GLU A 842 -26.43 22.36 57.00
CA GLU A 842 -24.97 22.60 57.15
C GLU A 842 -24.20 21.30 56.78
N GLN A 843 -23.00 21.32 56.17
CA GLN A 843 -21.65 21.50 56.75
C GLN A 843 -21.12 20.45 57.77
N ILE A 844 -20.01 19.81 57.38
CA ILE A 844 -18.77 19.57 58.17
C ILE A 844 -18.75 18.43 59.23
N SER A 845 -17.53 17.95 59.53
CA SER A 845 -17.07 16.93 60.51
C SER A 845 -17.40 15.46 60.16
N ASP A 846 -16.41 14.56 60.04
CA ASP A 846 -15.50 14.03 61.09
C ASP A 846 -16.26 13.14 62.11
N SER A 847 -15.83 11.93 62.49
CA SER A 847 -14.48 11.33 62.45
C SER A 847 -14.49 9.79 62.64
N LEU A 848 -13.37 9.15 62.23
CA LEU A 848 -12.64 8.07 62.91
C LEU A 848 -13.40 7.03 63.77
N SER A 849 -13.47 5.78 63.29
CA SER A 849 -12.96 4.56 63.97
C SER A 849 -13.20 3.35 63.04
N ASP A 850 -12.19 2.58 62.61
CA ASP A 850 -11.15 1.80 63.31
C ASP A 850 -11.63 0.40 63.75
N GLU A 851 -10.83 -0.62 63.38
CA GLU A 851 -10.80 -2.00 63.90
C GLU A 851 -12.03 -2.91 63.58
N GLU A 852 -11.93 -4.24 63.41
CA GLU A 852 -10.75 -5.11 63.35
C GLU A 852 -10.89 -6.34 62.42
N LYS A 853 -9.87 -7.20 62.46
CA LYS A 853 -9.48 -8.22 61.49
C LYS A 853 -10.24 -9.57 61.67
N LYS A 854 -10.37 -10.33 60.56
CA LYS A 854 -10.39 -11.83 60.47
C LYS A 854 -11.67 -12.59 60.96
N PRO A 855 -11.88 -13.86 60.56
CA PRO A 855 -11.69 -14.43 59.22
C PRO A 855 -12.71 -15.55 58.81
N GLN A 856 -12.50 -16.11 57.61
CA GLN A 856 -12.76 -17.51 57.18
C GLN A 856 -14.16 -18.02 56.70
N LYS A 857 -14.09 -18.58 55.47
CA LYS A 857 -14.69 -19.85 54.96
C LYS A 857 -16.06 -19.87 54.24
N LYS A 858 -15.92 -20.07 52.91
CA LYS A 858 -16.62 -21.06 52.06
C LYS A 858 -18.15 -20.94 51.88
N ARG A 859 -18.57 -20.49 50.68
CA ARG A 859 -18.95 -21.42 49.58
C ARG A 859 -19.13 -20.72 48.22
N ARG A 860 -19.19 -21.52 47.14
CA ARG A 860 -19.41 -21.09 45.75
C ARG A 860 -20.74 -20.36 45.60
N GLY A 861 -20.75 -19.32 44.77
CA GLY A 861 -21.93 -18.66 44.19
C GLY A 861 -21.46 -17.87 42.97
N GLN A 862 -22.22 -17.88 41.88
CA GLN A 862 -21.82 -17.23 40.63
C GLN A 862 -21.70 -15.71 40.83
N ARG A 863 -20.52 -15.15 40.52
CA ARG A 863 -20.39 -13.69 40.36
C ARG A 863 -20.84 -13.32 38.96
N LYS A 864 -21.74 -12.34 38.87
CA LYS A 864 -21.95 -11.58 37.63
C LYS A 864 -20.63 -10.90 37.26
N GLN A 865 -20.28 -10.86 35.98
CA GLN A 865 -19.29 -9.89 35.48
C GLN A 865 -19.78 -8.46 35.76
N PRO A 866 -18.88 -7.48 35.97
CA PRO A 866 -19.26 -6.07 35.98
C PRO A 866 -19.74 -5.68 34.58
N ALA A 867 -20.73 -4.79 34.50
CA ALA A 867 -21.28 -4.33 33.22
C ALA A 867 -20.23 -3.57 32.38
N GLU A 868 -19.23 -2.98 33.03
CA GLU A 868 -18.09 -2.28 32.41
C GLU A 868 -17.34 -3.18 31.40
N ALA A 869 -17.08 -4.45 31.74
CA ALA A 869 -16.35 -5.36 30.85
C ALA A 869 -17.15 -5.71 29.58
N PHE A 870 -18.48 -5.86 29.70
CA PHE A 870 -19.36 -6.07 28.55
C PHE A 870 -19.47 -4.82 27.68
N MET A 871 -19.54 -3.63 28.30
CA MET A 871 -19.55 -2.36 27.57
C MET A 871 -18.22 -2.11 26.84
N ALA A 872 -17.07 -2.44 27.45
CA ALA A 872 -15.77 -2.31 26.82
C ALA A 872 -15.64 -3.24 25.60
N ALA A 873 -16.00 -4.52 25.73
CA ALA A 873 -16.00 -5.46 24.61
C ALA A 873 -16.97 -5.04 23.49
N PHE A 874 -18.15 -4.49 23.84
CA PHE A 874 -19.10 -3.97 22.86
C PHE A 874 -18.57 -2.72 22.14
N LEU A 875 -17.88 -1.81 22.83
CA LEU A 875 -17.26 -0.63 22.22
C LEU A 875 -16.11 -1.03 21.28
N ALA A 876 -15.20 -1.90 21.73
CA ALA A 876 -14.12 -2.41 20.88
C ALA A 876 -14.65 -3.13 19.62
N GLY A 877 -15.69 -3.97 19.77
CA GLY A 877 -16.35 -4.61 18.62
C GLY A 877 -17.02 -3.61 17.67
N LEU A 878 -17.54 -2.49 18.19
CA LEU A 878 -18.11 -1.41 17.39
C LEU A 878 -17.03 -0.58 16.69
N GLU A 879 -15.86 -0.38 17.31
CA GLU A 879 -14.68 0.27 16.70
C GLU A 879 -14.07 -0.58 15.58
N ILE A 880 -13.98 -1.91 15.76
CA ILE A 880 -13.59 -2.87 14.72
C ILE A 880 -14.59 -2.83 13.55
N TYR A 881 -15.90 -2.90 13.84
CA TYR A 881 -16.94 -2.83 12.81
C TYR A 881 -16.95 -1.48 12.07
N GLN A 882 -16.74 -0.37 12.78
CA GLN A 882 -16.57 0.95 12.19
C GLN A 882 -15.36 0.96 11.24
N THR A 883 -14.23 0.37 11.66
CA THR A 883 -13.00 0.33 10.84
C THR A 883 -13.20 -0.52 9.58
N LYS A 884 -13.75 -1.74 9.67
CA LYS A 884 -14.13 -2.54 8.48
C LYS A 884 -15.06 -1.75 7.54
N THR A 885 -16.08 -1.08 8.09
CA THR A 885 -17.03 -0.26 7.32
C THR A 885 -16.36 0.91 6.59
N LEU A 886 -15.37 1.57 7.22
CA LEU A 886 -14.62 2.68 6.63
C LEU A 886 -13.63 2.20 5.56
N ASN A 887 -12.99 1.05 5.76
CA ASN A 887 -12.11 0.44 4.76
C ASN A 887 -12.90 0.04 3.50
N TYR A 888 -14.06 -0.61 3.65
CA TYR A 888 -14.97 -0.90 2.54
C TYR A 888 -15.41 0.36 1.79
N LEU A 889 -15.69 1.45 2.52
CA LEU A 889 -16.08 2.75 1.95
C LEU A 889 -14.94 3.38 1.13
N ALA A 890 -13.70 3.33 1.63
CA ALA A 890 -12.51 3.83 0.94
C ALA A 890 -12.22 3.00 -0.32
N ARG A 891 -12.25 1.66 -0.22
CA ARG A 891 -12.05 0.72 -1.34
C ARG A 891 -13.02 0.96 -2.50
N ASN A 892 -14.26 1.33 -2.20
CA ASN A 892 -15.32 1.58 -3.19
C ASN A 892 -15.50 3.04 -3.61
N PHE A 893 -14.60 3.97 -3.26
CA PHE A 893 -14.75 5.40 -3.54
C PHE A 893 -15.11 5.74 -5.00
N TYR A 894 -14.40 5.18 -5.98
CA TYR A 894 -14.66 5.46 -7.40
C TYR A 894 -16.01 4.87 -7.88
N ASN A 895 -16.40 3.69 -7.37
CA ASN A 895 -17.69 3.06 -7.65
C ASN A 895 -18.85 3.93 -7.11
N LEU A 896 -18.69 4.49 -5.91
CA LEU A 896 -19.66 5.39 -5.29
C LEU A 896 -19.78 6.72 -6.05
N ARG A 897 -18.67 7.29 -6.56
CA ARG A 897 -18.74 8.47 -7.43
C ARG A 897 -19.47 8.19 -8.74
N PHE A 898 -19.18 7.05 -9.40
CA PHE A 898 -19.88 6.65 -10.62
C PHE A 898 -21.38 6.42 -10.38
N LEU A 899 -21.74 5.80 -9.25
CA LEU A 899 -23.13 5.65 -8.83
C LEU A 899 -23.81 7.01 -8.57
N ALA A 900 -23.12 7.96 -7.93
CA ALA A 900 -23.64 9.31 -7.71
C ALA A 900 -23.95 10.02 -9.03
N LEU A 901 -23.07 9.87 -10.04
CA LEU A 901 -23.26 10.40 -11.39
C LEU A 901 -24.45 9.75 -12.11
N PHE A 902 -24.58 8.42 -12.04
CA PHE A 902 -25.72 7.70 -12.63
C PHE A 902 -27.06 8.11 -11.98
N VAL A 903 -27.10 8.26 -10.66
CA VAL A 903 -28.29 8.76 -9.96
C VAL A 903 -28.60 10.21 -10.34
N ALA A 904 -27.59 11.07 -10.54
CA ALA A 904 -27.79 12.42 -11.04
C ALA A 904 -28.41 12.44 -12.45
N PHE A 905 -27.97 11.57 -13.37
CA PHE A 905 -28.64 11.38 -14.67
C PHE A 905 -30.10 10.95 -14.51
N ALA A 906 -30.40 9.98 -13.63
CA ALA A 906 -31.78 9.51 -13.41
C ALA A 906 -32.71 10.59 -12.84
N ILE A 907 -32.22 11.43 -11.90
CA ILE A 907 -32.95 12.58 -11.39
C ILE A 907 -33.23 13.59 -12.51
N ASN A 908 -32.20 13.93 -13.30
CA ASN A 908 -32.33 14.91 -14.38
C ASN A 908 -33.21 14.44 -15.54
N PHE A 909 -33.25 13.14 -15.83
CA PHE A 909 -34.22 12.57 -16.77
C PHE A 909 -35.66 12.77 -16.30
N ILE A 910 -35.94 12.55 -15.00
CA ILE A 910 -37.27 12.80 -14.42
C ILE A 910 -37.61 14.30 -14.40
N LEU A 911 -36.61 15.19 -14.22
CA LEU A 911 -36.81 16.64 -14.23
C LEU A 911 -37.36 17.18 -15.56
N LEU A 912 -37.15 16.49 -16.69
CA LEU A 912 -37.69 16.87 -18.00
C LEU A 912 -39.22 16.80 -18.10
N PHE A 913 -39.90 16.09 -17.19
CA PHE A 913 -41.37 15.94 -17.18
C PHE A 913 -42.09 16.99 -16.32
N TYR A 914 -41.39 18.00 -15.81
CA TYR A 914 -42.01 19.13 -15.14
C TYR A 914 -42.70 20.07 -16.12
N LYS A 915 -43.92 20.48 -15.76
CA LYS A 915 -44.72 21.41 -16.54
C LYS A 915 -45.26 22.52 -15.65
N VAL A 916 -45.27 23.74 -16.17
CA VAL A 916 -45.95 24.88 -15.54
C VAL A 916 -47.45 24.71 -15.72
N THR A 917 -48.18 24.66 -14.61
CA THR A 917 -49.65 24.64 -14.56
C THR A 917 -50.12 25.70 -13.60
N GLY A 918 -50.73 26.77 -14.13
CA GLY A 918 -51.48 27.75 -13.36
C GLY A 918 -52.96 27.33 -13.31
N ASP A 919 -53.34 26.63 -12.24
CA ASP A 919 -54.72 26.26 -11.94
C ASP A 919 -55.20 26.96 -10.65
N ASP A 920 -56.48 27.33 -10.59
CA ASP A 920 -57.06 28.21 -9.56
C ASP A 920 -57.10 27.60 -8.13
N PRO A 921 -56.93 28.42 -7.07
CA PRO A 921 -56.81 27.96 -5.68
C PRO A 921 -58.17 27.70 -4.98
N ASP A 922 -59.00 26.80 -5.51
CA ASP A 922 -60.41 26.64 -5.10
C ASP A 922 -60.73 25.43 -4.16
N GLU A 923 -59.74 24.61 -3.76
CA GLU A 923 -59.97 23.42 -2.88
C GLU A 923 -59.11 23.34 -1.58
N VAL A 924 -58.49 24.43 -1.09
CA VAL A 924 -57.65 24.39 0.13
C VAL A 924 -58.28 25.07 1.36
N ASP A 925 -58.45 24.25 2.41
CA ASP A 925 -58.92 24.49 3.80
C ASP A 925 -59.16 25.95 4.30
N PRO A 926 -60.42 26.32 4.66
CA PRO A 926 -60.78 27.61 5.25
C PRO A 926 -60.11 28.00 6.58
N TRP A 927 -59.33 27.13 7.24
CA TRP A 927 -58.68 27.44 8.53
C TRP A 927 -57.38 28.26 8.45
N ALA A 928 -56.77 28.45 7.27
CA ALA A 928 -55.49 29.16 7.15
C ALA A 928 -55.56 30.70 7.35
N ARG A 929 -56.73 31.34 7.25
CA ARG A 929 -56.85 32.81 7.32
C ARG A 929 -56.82 33.38 8.75
N ARG A 930 -55.62 33.51 9.33
CA ARG A 930 -55.27 34.42 10.45
C ARG A 930 -53.76 34.66 10.51
N GLY A 931 -53.27 35.74 9.90
CA GLY A 931 -51.86 36.12 9.93
C GLY A 931 -51.54 37.15 8.86
N ASP A 932 -51.78 38.42 9.21
CA ASP A 932 -51.30 39.66 8.59
C ASP A 932 -51.65 39.96 7.11
N GLU A 933 -51.69 41.26 6.82
CA GLU A 933 -52.05 41.87 5.54
C GLU A 933 -50.90 42.83 5.16
N GLU A 934 -50.33 42.73 3.96
CA GLU A 934 -49.85 43.83 3.09
C GLU A 934 -48.95 43.31 1.93
N ASP A 935 -49.36 43.68 0.72
CA ASP A 935 -48.61 43.89 -0.55
C ASP A 935 -48.01 42.76 -1.44
N ASP A 936 -48.08 43.11 -2.73
CA ASP A 936 -47.52 42.57 -3.99
C ASP A 936 -47.99 41.25 -4.66
N GLU A 937 -47.97 41.30 -5.99
CA GLU A 937 -48.57 40.35 -6.92
C GLU A 937 -47.62 39.20 -7.28
N GLY A 938 -47.97 37.97 -6.92
CA GLY A 938 -47.23 36.77 -7.31
C GLY A 938 -48.14 35.56 -7.48
N VAL A 939 -48.46 35.19 -8.72
CA VAL A 939 -49.09 33.89 -9.00
C VAL A 939 -48.08 32.80 -8.67
N VAL A 940 -48.40 31.95 -7.70
CA VAL A 940 -47.53 30.84 -7.30
C VAL A 940 -47.64 29.73 -8.35
N GLU A 941 -46.82 29.83 -9.40
CA GLU A 941 -46.72 28.82 -10.46
C GLU A 941 -46.31 27.47 -9.88
N CYS A 942 -47.27 26.53 -9.83
CA CYS A 942 -47.02 25.21 -9.29
C CYS A 942 -46.51 24.29 -10.40
N PHE A 943 -45.25 23.87 -10.29
CA PHE A 943 -44.62 22.93 -11.21
C PHE A 943 -45.17 21.52 -10.96
N VAL A 944 -46.05 21.04 -11.85
CA VAL A 944 -46.66 19.70 -11.76
C VAL A 944 -45.96 18.75 -12.72
N LEU A 945 -45.65 17.55 -12.22
CA LEU A 945 -44.97 16.48 -12.97
C LEU A 945 -46.01 15.68 -13.77
N GLN A 946 -46.12 15.89 -15.09
CA GLN A 946 -47.27 15.41 -15.87
C GLN A 946 -47.02 14.08 -16.61
N GLU A 947 -47.16 12.95 -15.91
CA GLU A 947 -47.33 11.64 -16.53
C GLU A 947 -48.44 10.80 -15.85
N SER A 948 -49.00 9.83 -16.59
CA SER A 948 -50.12 8.99 -16.12
C SER A 948 -49.75 7.95 -15.04
N SER A 949 -48.48 7.86 -14.65
CA SER A 949 -47.95 6.87 -13.72
C SER A 949 -47.51 7.48 -12.39
N GLY A 950 -48.37 7.34 -11.37
CA GLY A 950 -48.19 7.94 -10.04
C GLY A 950 -47.00 7.45 -9.19
N TYR A 951 -46.07 6.67 -9.74
CA TYR A 951 -44.82 6.33 -9.04
C TYR A 951 -43.77 7.46 -9.12
N MET A 952 -43.82 8.33 -10.14
CA MET A 952 -42.66 9.15 -10.50
C MET A 952 -42.31 10.24 -9.47
N ALA A 953 -43.29 10.88 -8.82
CA ALA A 953 -43.03 11.86 -7.77
C ALA A 953 -42.46 11.24 -6.47
N PRO A 954 -42.96 10.09 -5.97
CA PRO A 954 -42.24 9.29 -4.96
C PRO A 954 -40.82 8.88 -5.38
N THR A 955 -40.62 8.42 -6.62
CA THR A 955 -39.31 8.01 -7.13
C THR A 955 -38.32 9.18 -7.15
N LEU A 956 -38.72 10.37 -7.60
CA LEU A 956 -37.87 11.57 -7.58
C LEU A 956 -37.38 11.90 -6.17
N ARG A 957 -38.28 11.87 -5.17
CA ARG A 957 -37.92 12.12 -3.75
C ARG A 957 -36.99 11.06 -3.19
N PHE A 958 -37.21 9.79 -3.54
CA PHE A 958 -36.32 8.70 -3.14
C PHE A 958 -34.91 8.87 -3.74
N LEU A 959 -34.82 9.13 -5.05
CA LEU A 959 -33.53 9.36 -5.73
C LEU A 959 -32.80 10.59 -5.18
N ALA A 960 -33.50 11.69 -4.89
CA ALA A 960 -32.92 12.89 -4.28
C ALA A 960 -32.28 12.60 -2.90
N VAL A 961 -32.95 11.82 -2.05
CA VAL A 961 -32.40 11.38 -0.75
C VAL A 961 -31.20 10.46 -0.94
N MET A 962 -31.32 9.45 -1.83
CA MET A 962 -30.22 8.53 -2.15
C MET A 962 -28.99 9.27 -2.70
N HIS A 963 -29.17 10.24 -3.60
CA HIS A 963 -28.08 11.06 -4.15
C HIS A 963 -27.35 11.85 -3.07
N THR A 964 -28.09 12.47 -2.15
CA THR A 964 -27.48 13.20 -1.02
C THR A 964 -26.69 12.27 -0.10
N LEU A 965 -27.23 11.09 0.22
CA LEU A 965 -26.53 10.06 1.00
C LEU A 965 -25.24 9.60 0.30
N ILE A 966 -25.29 9.28 -1.00
CA ILE A 966 -24.11 8.85 -1.76
C ILE A 966 -23.07 9.98 -1.84
N SER A 967 -23.48 11.24 -2.05
CA SER A 967 -22.54 12.37 -2.06
C SER A 967 -21.82 12.57 -0.72
N PHE A 968 -22.54 12.43 0.40
CA PHE A 968 -21.94 12.46 1.74
C PHE A 968 -20.98 11.28 1.98
N LEU A 969 -21.34 10.07 1.54
CA LEU A 969 -20.47 8.89 1.57
C LEU A 969 -19.19 9.09 0.73
N CYS A 970 -19.27 9.80 -0.41
CA CYS A 970 -18.08 10.15 -1.20
C CYS A 970 -17.12 11.10 -0.45
N VAL A 971 -17.64 12.08 0.30
CA VAL A 971 -16.81 12.97 1.14
C VAL A 971 -16.09 12.19 2.23
N LEU A 972 -16.79 11.25 2.90
CA LEU A 972 -16.18 10.38 3.90
C LEU A 972 -15.15 9.43 3.28
N GLY A 973 -15.46 8.77 2.16
CA GLY A 973 -14.52 7.87 1.47
C GLY A 973 -13.24 8.59 1.04
N TYR A 974 -13.34 9.84 0.54
CA TYR A 974 -12.18 10.66 0.21
C TYR A 974 -11.33 11.03 1.44
N TYR A 975 -11.99 11.33 2.58
CA TYR A 975 -11.30 11.66 3.83
C TYR A 975 -10.47 10.49 4.40
N TYR A 976 -10.88 9.24 4.18
CA TYR A 976 -10.06 8.08 4.57
C TYR A 976 -9.08 7.62 3.49
N LEU A 977 -9.39 7.80 2.20
CA LEU A 977 -8.54 7.32 1.09
C LEU A 977 -7.43 8.29 0.66
N LYS A 978 -7.69 9.60 0.60
CA LYS A 978 -6.77 10.58 -0.05
C LYS A 978 -6.26 11.69 0.86
N VAL A 979 -7.02 12.09 1.89
CA VAL A 979 -6.53 13.06 2.88
C VAL A 979 -5.25 12.58 3.60
N PRO A 980 -5.05 11.30 3.97
CA PRO A 980 -3.80 10.86 4.59
C PRO A 980 -2.58 11.11 3.69
N LEU A 981 -2.68 10.85 2.39
CA LEU A 981 -1.61 11.10 1.41
C LEU A 981 -1.30 12.60 1.24
N VAL A 982 -2.33 13.47 1.26
CA VAL A 982 -2.14 14.94 1.21
C VAL A 982 -1.46 15.47 2.48
N VAL A 983 -1.79 14.89 3.64
CA VAL A 983 -1.19 15.24 4.93
C VAL A 983 0.26 14.74 5.01
N PHE A 984 0.53 13.48 4.62
CA PHE A 984 1.87 12.90 4.55
C PHE A 984 2.82 13.73 3.67
N LYS A 985 2.40 14.06 2.43
CA LYS A 985 3.15 14.95 1.52
C LYS A 985 3.50 16.28 2.19
N ARG A 986 2.61 16.81 3.03
CA ARG A 986 2.79 18.10 3.71
C ARG A 986 3.70 18.00 4.94
N GLU A 987 3.57 16.96 5.75
CA GLU A 987 4.45 16.68 6.88
C GLU A 987 5.90 16.46 6.38
N LYS A 988 6.05 15.70 5.28
CA LYS A 988 7.31 15.48 4.57
C LYS A 988 7.97 16.76 4.05
N GLU A 989 7.22 17.70 3.48
CA GLU A 989 7.73 19.04 3.14
C GLU A 989 8.27 19.78 4.36
N ILE A 990 7.58 19.70 5.50
CA ILE A 990 7.91 20.44 6.73
C ILE A 990 9.17 19.86 7.37
N ALA A 991 9.25 18.54 7.51
CA ALA A 991 10.42 17.82 8.05
C ALA A 991 11.70 18.24 7.33
N ARG A 992 11.70 18.20 6.00
CA ARG A 992 12.87 18.53 5.18
C ARG A 992 13.25 20.01 5.25
N LYS A 993 12.26 20.92 5.25
CA LYS A 993 12.51 22.36 5.41
C LYS A 993 13.08 22.70 6.79
N LEU A 994 12.68 21.98 7.83
CA LEU A 994 13.23 22.12 9.18
C LEU A 994 14.67 21.58 9.27
N GLU A 995 14.92 20.40 8.69
CA GLU A 995 16.20 19.72 8.77
C GLU A 995 17.26 20.29 7.81
N PHE A 996 16.97 20.37 6.51
CA PHE A 996 17.94 20.70 5.46
C PHE A 996 18.08 22.21 5.26
N ASP A 997 16.97 22.93 5.06
CA ASP A 997 17.00 24.40 4.87
C ASP A 997 17.17 25.17 6.20
N GLY A 998 16.76 24.56 7.32
CA GLY A 998 16.71 25.24 8.61
C GLY A 998 15.62 26.30 8.71
N LEU A 999 14.59 26.24 7.84
CA LEU A 999 13.45 27.14 7.87
C LEU A 999 12.80 27.13 9.27
N TYR A 1000 12.25 28.28 9.69
CA TYR A 1000 11.77 28.56 11.05
C TYR A 1000 12.87 28.71 12.12
N ILE A 1001 14.09 28.19 11.90
CA ILE A 1001 15.23 28.28 12.82
C ILE A 1001 16.20 29.39 12.38
N THR A 1002 16.64 29.34 11.12
CA THR A 1002 17.62 30.26 10.51
C THR A 1002 16.94 31.48 9.88
N GLU A 1003 15.83 31.25 9.19
CA GLU A 1003 15.02 32.23 8.46
C GLU A 1003 13.52 32.01 8.72
N GLN A 1004 12.70 33.05 8.55
CA GLN A 1004 11.23 32.95 8.64
C GLN A 1004 10.62 32.84 7.23
N PRO A 1005 9.51 32.09 7.04
CA PRO A 1005 8.82 32.04 5.75
C PRO A 1005 8.38 33.45 5.32
N SER A 1006 8.43 33.71 4.01
CA SER A 1006 7.99 34.97 3.41
C SER A 1006 6.53 35.27 3.73
N ASP A 1007 6.19 36.55 3.92
CA ASP A 1007 4.82 36.98 4.27
C ASP A 1007 3.75 36.61 3.22
N ASP A 1008 4.16 36.37 1.97
CA ASP A 1008 3.28 35.90 0.88
C ASP A 1008 3.03 34.37 0.92
N ASP A 1009 3.84 33.58 1.64
CA ASP A 1009 3.68 32.13 1.75
C ASP A 1009 2.71 31.76 2.88
N ILE A 1010 1.42 31.82 2.56
CA ILE A 1010 0.32 31.40 3.44
C ILE A 1010 0.48 29.92 3.87
N LYS A 1011 1.08 29.06 3.02
CA LYS A 1011 1.35 27.65 3.29
C LYS A 1011 2.35 27.56 4.47
N GLY A 1012 3.53 28.14 4.32
CA GLY A 1012 4.58 28.17 5.35
C GLY A 1012 4.22 28.94 6.61
N GLN A 1013 3.37 29.98 6.51
CA GLN A 1013 2.81 30.63 7.71
C GLN A 1013 1.91 29.70 8.54
N TRP A 1014 1.10 28.85 7.89
CA TRP A 1014 0.18 27.93 8.56
C TRP A 1014 0.91 26.83 9.35
N ASP A 1015 2.04 26.33 8.81
CA ASP A 1015 2.85 25.28 9.45
C ASP A 1015 3.44 25.69 10.80
N ARG A 1016 3.60 27.00 11.05
CA ARG A 1016 4.02 27.53 12.36
C ARG A 1016 3.08 27.12 13.50
N LEU A 1017 1.86 26.65 13.18
CA LEU A 1017 0.95 26.07 14.15
C LEU A 1017 1.35 24.63 14.56
N VAL A 1018 2.02 23.86 13.70
CA VAL A 1018 2.29 22.43 13.91
C VAL A 1018 3.66 22.15 14.55
N ILE A 1019 4.65 23.01 14.36
CA ILE A 1019 6.05 22.76 14.78
C ILE A 1019 6.22 22.44 16.28
N ASN A 1020 5.38 23.01 17.15
CA ASN A 1020 5.31 22.67 18.59
C ASN A 1020 4.08 21.81 18.94
N THR A 1021 3.83 20.70 18.25
CA THR A 1021 2.86 19.67 18.68
C THR A 1021 3.52 18.29 18.76
N PRO A 1022 3.45 17.59 19.92
CA PRO A 1022 4.08 16.28 20.08
C PRO A 1022 3.46 15.18 19.22
N SER A 1023 2.22 15.34 18.75
CA SER A 1023 1.58 14.43 17.78
C SER A 1023 2.15 14.47 16.35
N VAL A 1024 3.05 15.41 16.04
CA VAL A 1024 3.93 15.26 14.88
C VAL A 1024 5.11 14.40 15.33
N SER A 1025 5.00 13.08 15.14
CA SER A 1025 6.05 12.12 15.50
C SER A 1025 7.26 12.31 14.59
N HIS A 1026 8.13 13.20 15.05
CA HIS A 1026 9.35 13.64 14.41
C HIS A 1026 10.54 13.55 15.40
N THR A 1027 10.47 12.64 16.37
CA THR A 1027 11.50 12.40 17.40
C THR A 1027 12.91 12.33 16.81
N GLN A 1028 13.08 11.58 15.72
CA GLN A 1028 14.31 11.54 14.92
C GLN A 1028 14.68 12.92 14.37
N THR A 1029 13.86 13.53 13.50
CA THR A 1029 14.20 14.80 12.83
C THR A 1029 14.40 15.96 13.82
N HIS A 1030 13.64 16.01 14.91
CA HIS A 1030 13.82 16.94 16.02
C HIS A 1030 15.19 16.75 16.69
N THR A 1031 15.63 15.51 16.89
CA THR A 1031 16.96 15.17 17.41
C THR A 1031 18.06 15.55 16.41
N HIS A 1032 17.90 15.25 15.11
CA HIS A 1032 18.84 15.68 14.07
C HIS A 1032 18.94 17.21 13.97
N VAL A 1033 17.81 17.92 14.07
CA VAL A 1033 17.72 19.39 14.09
C VAL A 1033 18.42 19.98 15.32
N ILE A 1034 18.26 19.38 16.51
CA ILE A 1034 19.01 19.78 17.71
C ILE A 1034 20.51 19.52 17.53
N ASN A 1035 20.90 18.35 17.02
CA ASN A 1035 22.31 18.02 16.80
C ASN A 1035 22.97 18.90 15.70
N LYS A 1036 22.20 19.38 14.72
CA LYS A 1036 22.69 20.20 13.59
C LYS A 1036 22.71 21.70 13.87
N TYR A 1037 21.75 22.22 14.64
CA TYR A 1037 21.56 23.66 14.86
C TYR A 1037 21.67 24.09 16.34
N GLY A 1038 21.59 23.16 17.29
CA GLY A 1038 21.57 23.42 18.74
C GLY A 1038 22.84 24.12 19.24
N ASP A 1039 24.01 23.75 18.74
CA ASP A 1039 25.29 24.39 19.04
C ASP A 1039 25.36 25.86 18.58
N LEU A 1040 24.63 26.22 17.52
CA LEU A 1040 24.68 27.54 16.90
C LEU A 1040 23.63 28.51 17.47
N TYR A 1041 22.43 28.01 17.78
CA TYR A 1041 21.29 28.84 18.21
C TYR A 1041 20.86 28.63 19.67
N GLY A 1042 21.42 27.60 20.33
CA GLY A 1042 21.13 27.16 21.70
C GLY A 1042 20.10 26.04 21.74
N ALA A 1043 20.52 24.83 22.14
CA ALA A 1043 19.67 23.63 22.17
C ALA A 1043 18.35 23.82 22.96
N GLU A 1044 18.37 24.48 24.13
CA GLU A 1044 17.15 24.79 24.90
C GLU A 1044 16.12 25.60 24.08
N ARG A 1045 16.58 26.54 23.24
CA ARG A 1045 15.69 27.37 22.41
C ARG A 1045 15.09 26.56 21.25
N ILE A 1046 15.86 25.63 20.69
CA ILE A 1046 15.35 24.74 19.65
C ILE A 1046 14.34 23.76 20.25
N ALA A 1047 14.61 23.19 21.43
CA ALA A 1047 13.64 22.37 22.15
C ALA A 1047 12.33 23.13 22.45
N GLU A 1048 12.40 24.37 22.94
CA GLU A 1048 11.23 25.24 23.16
C GLU A 1048 10.48 25.55 21.85
N LEU A 1049 11.19 25.75 20.74
CA LEU A 1049 10.59 25.96 19.41
C LEU A 1049 9.87 24.70 18.89
N LEU A 1050 10.46 23.51 19.09
CA LEU A 1050 9.91 22.21 18.68
C LEU A 1050 8.86 21.66 19.68
N GLY A 1051 8.63 22.34 20.80
CA GLY A 1051 7.65 21.93 21.83
C GLY A 1051 8.08 20.73 22.66
N LEU A 1052 9.38 20.40 22.67
CA LEU A 1052 9.95 19.33 23.48
C LEU A 1052 10.03 19.76 24.95
N ASP A 1053 9.63 18.87 25.86
CA ASP A 1053 9.82 19.10 27.30
C ASP A 1053 11.30 18.91 27.69
N LYS A 1054 11.73 19.51 28.81
CA LYS A 1054 13.13 19.47 29.26
C LYS A 1054 13.62 18.06 29.59
N SER A 1055 12.71 17.15 29.93
CA SER A 1055 12.99 15.73 30.09
C SER A 1055 13.41 15.03 28.79
N ALA A 1056 13.02 15.53 27.61
CA ALA A 1056 13.42 14.96 26.33
C ALA A 1056 14.82 15.38 25.86
N LEU A 1057 15.48 16.31 26.58
CA LEU A 1057 16.88 16.67 26.33
C LEU A 1057 17.87 15.76 27.07
N ASP A 1058 17.46 15.21 28.22
CA ASP A 1058 18.21 14.17 28.93
C ASP A 1058 17.71 12.80 28.48
N PHE A 1059 18.46 12.08 27.63
CA PHE A 1059 18.16 10.72 27.17
C PHE A 1059 18.28 9.68 28.32
N ASN A 1060 17.45 9.81 29.36
CA ASN A 1060 17.29 8.84 30.45
C ASN A 1060 15.96 8.09 30.25
N PRO A 1061 15.94 6.91 29.60
CA PRO A 1061 14.71 6.17 29.31
C PRO A 1061 14.03 5.56 30.56
N THR A 1062 14.45 5.92 31.77
CA THR A 1062 13.96 5.34 33.04
C THR A 1062 12.78 6.08 33.69
N GLU A 1063 12.12 6.99 32.98
CA GLU A 1063 10.69 7.22 33.21
C GLU A 1063 9.89 6.36 32.22
N GLU A 1064 9.74 5.07 32.55
CA GLU A 1064 8.73 4.23 31.92
C GLU A 1064 7.38 4.96 31.99
N THR A 1065 6.78 5.27 30.85
CA THR A 1065 5.43 5.85 30.79
C THR A 1065 4.41 4.76 31.10
N VAL A 1066 4.32 4.40 32.39
CA VAL A 1066 3.39 3.39 32.93
C VAL A 1066 2.02 3.61 32.30
N ILE A 1067 1.59 2.64 31.48
CA ILE A 1067 0.42 2.74 30.62
C ILE A 1067 -0.81 2.94 31.51
N LYS A 1068 -1.26 4.19 31.62
CA LYS A 1068 -2.43 4.56 32.43
C LYS A 1068 -3.68 4.05 31.74
N GLU A 1069 -4.28 3.03 32.33
CA GLU A 1069 -5.52 2.37 31.87
C GLU A 1069 -6.51 3.37 31.27
N ALA A 1070 -6.79 3.22 29.98
CA ALA A 1070 -7.39 4.28 29.17
C ALA A 1070 -8.87 4.55 29.55
N SER A 1071 -9.10 5.68 30.22
CA SER A 1071 -10.44 6.26 30.34
C SER A 1071 -10.74 7.10 29.11
N LEU A 1072 -11.93 6.95 28.51
CA LEU A 1072 -12.37 7.80 27.39
C LEU A 1072 -12.28 9.31 27.70
N LEU A 1073 -12.39 9.71 28.98
CA LEU A 1073 -12.25 11.11 29.41
C LEU A 1073 -10.78 11.58 29.49
N SER A 1074 -9.82 10.70 29.79
CA SER A 1074 -8.39 11.04 29.67
C SER A 1074 -7.95 11.04 28.20
N TRP A 1075 -8.46 10.09 27.40
CA TRP A 1075 -8.18 10.03 25.96
C TRP A 1075 -8.69 11.30 25.23
N LEU A 1076 -9.96 11.69 25.43
CA LEU A 1076 -10.51 12.92 24.83
C LEU A 1076 -9.82 14.22 25.31
N SER A 1077 -9.11 14.20 26.44
CA SER A 1077 -8.35 15.37 26.94
C SER A 1077 -6.86 15.34 26.62
N SER A 1078 -6.35 14.25 26.01
CA SER A 1078 -4.98 14.14 25.49
C SER A 1078 -4.90 14.33 23.96
N ILE A 1079 -6.01 14.69 23.30
CA ILE A 1079 -6.03 15.00 21.87
C ILE A 1079 -5.39 16.36 21.58
N ASP A 1080 -4.40 16.37 20.70
CA ASP A 1080 -3.68 17.56 20.24
C ASP A 1080 -4.56 18.46 19.34
N THR A 1081 -5.41 19.26 19.97
CA THR A 1081 -6.31 20.21 19.28
C THR A 1081 -5.58 21.13 18.29
N LYS A 1082 -4.32 21.47 18.56
CA LYS A 1082 -3.45 22.30 17.71
C LYS A 1082 -3.09 21.60 16.39
N TYR A 1083 -2.72 20.31 16.43
CA TYR A 1083 -2.49 19.50 15.23
C TYR A 1083 -3.77 19.29 14.42
N HIS A 1084 -4.90 18.99 15.08
CA HIS A 1084 -6.18 18.83 14.40
C HIS A 1084 -6.66 20.11 13.70
N VAL A 1085 -6.41 21.30 14.27
CA VAL A 1085 -6.70 22.58 13.59
C VAL A 1085 -5.78 22.77 12.37
N TRP A 1086 -4.48 22.49 12.48
CA TRP A 1086 -3.56 22.55 11.34
C TRP A 1086 -4.01 21.61 10.20
N LYS A 1087 -4.28 20.34 10.52
CA LYS A 1087 -4.73 19.28 9.60
C LYS A 1087 -6.06 19.63 8.92
N LEU A 1088 -7.01 20.20 9.65
CA LEU A 1088 -8.26 20.71 9.08
C LEU A 1088 -8.03 21.87 8.09
N GLY A 1089 -7.05 22.73 8.37
CA GLY A 1089 -6.61 23.76 7.42
C GLY A 1089 -6.04 23.17 6.13
N VAL A 1090 -5.15 22.18 6.23
CA VAL A 1090 -4.60 21.46 5.06
C VAL A 1090 -5.71 20.83 4.22
N VAL A 1091 -6.67 20.16 4.86
CA VAL A 1091 -7.85 19.56 4.19
C VAL A 1091 -8.71 20.61 3.47
N PHE A 1092 -8.91 21.79 4.06
CA PHE A 1092 -9.64 22.89 3.39
C PHE A 1092 -8.82 23.62 2.31
N THR A 1093 -7.51 23.38 2.17
CA THR A 1093 -6.71 23.86 1.03
C THR A 1093 -6.70 22.90 -0.17
N ASP A 1094 -7.19 21.67 -0.03
CA ASP A 1094 -7.30 20.73 -1.16
C ASP A 1094 -8.52 21.07 -2.05
N ASN A 1095 -8.23 21.47 -3.29
CA ASN A 1095 -9.22 21.73 -4.33
C ASN A 1095 -10.17 20.54 -4.57
N SER A 1096 -9.69 19.30 -4.44
CA SER A 1096 -10.48 18.08 -4.67
C SER A 1096 -11.47 17.83 -3.53
N PHE A 1097 -11.05 18.01 -2.28
CA PHE A 1097 -11.95 17.99 -1.12
C PHE A 1097 -12.99 19.11 -1.20
N LEU A 1098 -12.58 20.36 -1.49
CA LEU A 1098 -13.50 21.49 -1.66
C LEU A 1098 -14.55 21.22 -2.75
N TYR A 1099 -14.16 20.58 -3.85
CA TYR A 1099 -15.08 20.19 -4.92
C TYR A 1099 -16.12 19.16 -4.44
N LEU A 1100 -15.73 18.14 -3.68
CA LEU A 1100 -16.65 17.12 -3.14
C LEU A 1100 -17.58 17.69 -2.05
N VAL A 1101 -17.09 18.63 -1.24
CA VAL A 1101 -17.93 19.39 -0.29
C VAL A 1101 -18.97 20.22 -1.05
N TRP A 1102 -18.57 20.94 -2.11
CA TRP A 1102 -19.49 21.72 -2.96
C TRP A 1102 -20.52 20.85 -3.69
N TYR A 1103 -20.11 19.69 -4.20
CA TYR A 1103 -21.01 18.69 -4.79
C TYR A 1103 -22.08 18.25 -3.77
N THR A 1104 -21.69 18.04 -2.52
CA THR A 1104 -22.60 17.65 -1.42
C THR A 1104 -23.52 18.79 -0.97
N THR A 1105 -23.04 20.05 -0.92
CA THR A 1105 -23.92 21.19 -0.59
C THR A 1105 -24.95 21.44 -1.70
N MET A 1106 -24.60 21.27 -2.97
CA MET A 1106 -25.57 21.28 -4.07
C MET A 1106 -26.63 20.17 -3.91
N SER A 1107 -26.25 18.97 -3.43
CA SER A 1107 -27.22 17.88 -3.16
C SER A 1107 -28.22 18.27 -2.09
N ILE A 1108 -27.75 18.91 -1.01
CA ILE A 1108 -28.60 19.42 0.08
C ILE A 1108 -29.54 20.52 -0.42
N LEU A 1109 -29.03 21.46 -1.23
CA LEU A 1109 -29.86 22.51 -1.85
C LEU A 1109 -30.92 21.95 -2.82
N GLY A 1110 -30.65 20.80 -3.44
CA GLY A 1110 -31.59 20.04 -4.26
C GLY A 1110 -32.92 19.72 -3.56
N HIS A 1111 -32.93 19.58 -2.23
CA HIS A 1111 -34.17 19.35 -1.46
C HIS A 1111 -35.02 20.61 -1.27
N TYR A 1112 -34.43 21.81 -1.38
CA TYR A 1112 -35.19 23.07 -1.39
C TYR A 1112 -35.70 23.41 -2.80
N ASN A 1113 -34.90 23.17 -3.83
CA ASN A 1113 -35.29 23.31 -5.22
C ASN A 1113 -34.60 22.24 -6.07
N ASN A 1114 -35.40 21.37 -6.70
CA ASN A 1114 -34.87 20.26 -7.49
C ASN A 1114 -33.97 20.71 -8.66
N PHE A 1115 -34.04 21.98 -9.09
CA PHE A 1115 -33.15 22.55 -10.10
C PHE A 1115 -31.67 22.42 -9.75
N PHE A 1116 -31.28 22.43 -8.46
CA PHE A 1116 -29.87 22.25 -8.08
C PHE A 1116 -29.31 20.87 -8.46
N PHE A 1117 -30.15 19.85 -8.67
CA PHE A 1117 -29.69 18.55 -9.18
C PHE A 1117 -29.18 18.62 -10.64
N ALA A 1118 -29.52 19.66 -11.41
CA ALA A 1118 -28.95 19.88 -12.73
C ALA A 1118 -27.48 20.33 -12.67
N ALA A 1119 -27.03 20.96 -11.59
CA ALA A 1119 -25.64 21.38 -11.42
C ALA A 1119 -24.69 20.18 -11.32
N HIS A 1120 -25.14 19.05 -10.76
CA HIS A 1120 -24.33 17.83 -10.63
C HIS A 1120 -23.97 17.18 -11.98
N LEU A 1121 -24.71 17.47 -13.07
CA LEU A 1121 -24.33 17.03 -14.41
C LEU A 1121 -23.02 17.67 -14.89
N LEU A 1122 -22.56 18.77 -14.28
CA LEU A 1122 -21.25 19.34 -14.59
C LEU A 1122 -20.08 18.43 -14.15
N ASP A 1123 -20.31 17.46 -13.24
CA ASP A 1123 -19.28 16.46 -12.88
C ASP A 1123 -18.89 15.56 -14.06
N ILE A 1124 -19.74 15.44 -15.09
CA ILE A 1124 -19.40 14.77 -16.36
C ILE A 1124 -18.11 15.37 -16.94
N ALA A 1125 -17.98 16.70 -16.95
CA ALA A 1125 -16.84 17.39 -17.55
C ALA A 1125 -15.53 17.17 -16.77
N MET A 1126 -15.61 16.93 -15.45
CA MET A 1126 -14.46 16.66 -14.59
C MET A 1126 -14.13 15.17 -14.49
N GLY A 1127 -15.13 14.29 -14.58
CA GLY A 1127 -15.01 12.84 -14.48
C GLY A 1127 -14.29 12.22 -15.66
N PHE A 1128 -14.68 12.56 -16.90
CA PHE A 1128 -14.06 12.01 -18.11
C PHE A 1128 -12.74 12.72 -18.45
N LYS A 1129 -11.64 11.96 -18.57
CA LYS A 1129 -10.28 12.45 -18.85
C LYS A 1129 -10.24 13.34 -20.11
N THR A 1130 -10.94 12.95 -21.17
CA THR A 1130 -11.06 13.70 -22.44
C THR A 1130 -11.74 15.07 -22.28
N LEU A 1131 -12.85 15.14 -21.54
CA LEU A 1131 -13.54 16.40 -21.27
C LEU A 1131 -12.72 17.32 -20.35
N ARG A 1132 -11.96 16.74 -19.42
CA ARG A 1132 -11.03 17.48 -18.56
C ARG A 1132 -9.92 18.14 -19.38
N THR A 1133 -9.34 17.44 -20.37
CA THR A 1133 -8.35 18.02 -21.30
C THR A 1133 -8.95 19.15 -22.14
N ILE A 1134 -10.19 18.98 -22.63
CA ILE A 1134 -10.91 20.05 -23.36
C ILE A 1134 -11.10 21.28 -22.47
N LEU A 1135 -11.54 21.11 -21.21
CA LEU A 1135 -11.66 22.21 -20.25
C LEU A 1135 -10.31 22.88 -19.97
N SER A 1136 -9.25 22.08 -19.85
CA SER A 1136 -7.88 22.55 -19.60
C SER A 1136 -7.35 23.46 -20.72
N SER A 1137 -7.69 23.20 -21.99
CA SER A 1137 -7.31 24.09 -23.11
C SER A 1137 -7.85 25.52 -22.95
N VAL A 1138 -9.03 25.68 -22.36
CA VAL A 1138 -9.66 27.00 -22.14
C VAL A 1138 -9.11 27.66 -20.87
N THR A 1139 -8.74 26.89 -19.85
CA THR A 1139 -8.17 27.45 -18.60
C THR A 1139 -6.69 27.79 -18.71
N HIS A 1140 -5.89 27.06 -19.50
CA HIS A 1140 -4.45 27.30 -19.69
C HIS A 1140 -4.18 28.74 -20.13
N ASN A 1141 -4.76 29.13 -21.27
CA ASN A 1141 -4.71 30.50 -21.78
C ASN A 1141 -5.78 31.43 -21.17
N GLY A 1142 -6.44 31.03 -20.07
CA GLY A 1142 -7.53 31.79 -19.44
C GLY A 1142 -7.13 33.20 -19.00
N LYS A 1143 -5.89 33.41 -18.55
CA LYS A 1143 -5.33 34.74 -18.23
C LYS A 1143 -5.24 35.63 -19.48
N GLN A 1144 -4.83 35.06 -20.62
CA GLN A 1144 -4.76 35.78 -21.90
C GLN A 1144 -6.15 36.09 -22.44
N LEU A 1145 -7.08 35.12 -22.32
CA LEU A 1145 -8.48 35.24 -22.74
C LEU A 1145 -9.20 36.37 -22.00
N VAL A 1146 -9.08 36.44 -20.67
CA VAL A 1146 -9.69 37.52 -19.85
C VAL A 1146 -9.13 38.89 -20.22
N LEU A 1147 -7.82 39.01 -20.43
CA LEU A 1147 -7.19 40.27 -20.87
C LEU A 1147 -7.66 40.68 -22.29
N THR A 1148 -7.87 39.71 -23.19
CA THR A 1148 -8.35 39.95 -24.55
C THR A 1148 -9.82 40.38 -24.58
N VAL A 1149 -10.67 39.78 -23.74
CA VAL A 1149 -12.06 40.24 -23.53
C VAL A 1149 -12.10 41.63 -22.89
N GLY A 1150 -11.16 41.96 -22.01
CA GLY A 1150 -10.95 43.31 -21.50
C GLY A 1150 -10.61 44.32 -22.60
N LEU A 1151 -9.72 43.97 -23.54
CA LEU A 1151 -9.39 44.78 -24.71
C LEU A 1151 -10.62 44.98 -25.62
N LEU A 1152 -11.40 43.92 -25.86
CA LEU A 1152 -12.65 43.98 -26.62
C LEU A 1152 -13.63 45.00 -26.03
N ALA A 1153 -13.86 44.95 -24.71
CA ALA A 1153 -14.72 45.91 -24.01
C ALA A 1153 -14.22 47.36 -24.17
N VAL A 1154 -12.91 47.61 -24.07
CA VAL A 1154 -12.33 48.95 -24.24
C VAL A 1154 -12.44 49.46 -25.68
N VAL A 1155 -12.23 48.61 -26.69
CA VAL A 1155 -12.39 48.98 -28.11
C VAL A 1155 -13.85 49.27 -28.43
N VAL A 1156 -14.79 48.45 -27.96
CA VAL A 1156 -16.24 48.67 -28.13
C VAL A 1156 -16.69 49.94 -27.42
N TYR A 1157 -16.16 50.24 -26.22
CA TYR A 1157 -16.42 51.50 -25.51
C TYR A 1157 -15.95 52.73 -26.31
N LEU A 1158 -14.76 52.68 -26.93
CA LEU A 1158 -14.27 53.77 -27.77
C LEU A 1158 -15.20 54.04 -28.97
N TYR A 1159 -15.67 52.99 -29.65
CA TYR A 1159 -16.66 53.12 -30.71
C TYR A 1159 -18.00 53.67 -30.19
N THR A 1160 -18.44 53.25 -29.02
CA THR A 1160 -19.66 53.78 -28.38
C THR A 1160 -19.54 55.28 -28.12
N VAL A 1161 -18.41 55.76 -27.59
CA VAL A 1161 -18.20 57.20 -27.32
C VAL A 1161 -18.21 58.01 -28.62
N VAL A 1162 -17.69 57.48 -29.72
CA VAL A 1162 -17.79 58.10 -31.05
C VAL A 1162 -19.24 58.11 -31.55
N ALA A 1163 -19.96 56.98 -31.43
CA ALA A 1163 -21.37 56.87 -31.82
C ALA A 1163 -22.28 57.85 -31.05
N PHE A 1164 -22.14 57.88 -29.72
CA PHE A 1164 -22.94 58.73 -28.84
C PHE A 1164 -22.76 60.23 -29.14
N ASN A 1165 -21.55 60.66 -29.49
CA ASN A 1165 -21.27 62.07 -29.78
C ASN A 1165 -21.59 62.50 -31.22
N PHE A 1166 -21.38 61.64 -32.21
CA PHE A 1166 -21.50 62.00 -33.64
C PHE A 1166 -22.68 61.35 -34.37
N PHE A 1167 -22.99 60.08 -34.06
CA PHE A 1167 -23.95 59.26 -34.81
C PHE A 1167 -25.28 59.03 -34.08
N ARG A 1168 -25.52 59.64 -32.92
CA ARG A 1168 -26.70 59.42 -32.05
C ARG A 1168 -28.04 59.32 -32.80
N LYS A 1169 -28.24 60.13 -33.84
CA LYS A 1169 -29.46 60.13 -34.67
C LYS A 1169 -29.80 58.78 -35.30
N PHE A 1170 -28.80 58.04 -35.78
CA PHE A 1170 -28.98 56.78 -36.50
C PHE A 1170 -29.40 55.62 -35.58
N TYR A 1171 -29.27 55.78 -34.25
CA TYR A 1171 -29.56 54.73 -33.26
C TYR A 1171 -31.04 54.72 -32.83
N ASN A 1172 -31.94 55.13 -33.73
CA ASN A 1172 -33.38 55.02 -33.52
C ASN A 1172 -33.85 53.61 -33.93
N LYS A 1173 -34.65 52.96 -33.07
CA LYS A 1173 -35.22 51.62 -33.29
C LYS A 1173 -36.75 51.59 -33.28
N SER A 1174 -37.40 52.76 -33.27
CA SER A 1174 -38.85 52.88 -33.25
C SER A 1174 -39.51 52.29 -34.49
N ALA A 1175 -40.43 51.33 -34.31
CA ALA A 1175 -41.29 50.84 -35.38
C ALA A 1175 -42.45 51.82 -35.70
N ASP A 1176 -42.88 52.61 -34.71
CA ASP A 1176 -43.93 53.64 -34.81
C ASP A 1176 -43.34 55.04 -34.59
N GLU A 1177 -43.78 56.04 -35.36
CA GLU A 1177 -43.25 57.42 -35.31
C GLU A 1177 -43.48 58.14 -33.97
N ASP A 1178 -44.42 57.66 -33.15
CA ASP A 1178 -44.83 58.28 -31.88
C ASP A 1178 -43.95 57.89 -30.66
N GLU A 1179 -43.20 56.78 -30.72
CA GLU A 1179 -42.35 56.29 -29.61
C GLU A 1179 -40.88 56.05 -30.04
N PRO A 1180 -40.03 57.11 -30.05
CA PRO A 1180 -38.64 57.04 -30.50
C PRO A 1180 -37.72 56.26 -29.55
N ASP A 1181 -37.55 54.96 -29.78
CA ASP A 1181 -36.62 54.07 -29.07
C ASP A 1181 -35.15 54.35 -29.48
N MET A 1182 -34.61 55.47 -28.98
CA MET A 1182 -33.24 55.91 -29.25
C MET A 1182 -32.22 55.24 -28.33
N LYS A 1183 -31.52 54.20 -28.82
CA LYS A 1183 -30.57 53.41 -28.03
C LYS A 1183 -29.36 54.18 -27.49
N CYS A 1184 -29.11 55.39 -27.98
CA CYS A 1184 -28.01 56.25 -27.55
C CYS A 1184 -28.45 57.57 -26.91
N ASP A 1185 -29.63 57.63 -26.28
CA ASP A 1185 -29.94 58.73 -25.35
C ASP A 1185 -29.11 58.63 -24.06
N ASP A 1186 -29.04 57.45 -23.46
CA ASP A 1186 -28.14 57.14 -22.33
C ASP A 1186 -26.85 56.47 -22.80
N MET A 1187 -25.70 56.91 -22.27
CA MET A 1187 -24.38 56.33 -22.61
C MET A 1187 -24.29 54.84 -22.25
N MET A 1188 -24.91 54.41 -21.15
CA MET A 1188 -24.93 53.00 -20.75
C MET A 1188 -25.77 52.15 -21.71
N THR A 1189 -26.94 52.63 -22.12
CA THR A 1189 -27.79 51.97 -23.11
C THR A 1189 -27.09 51.87 -24.47
N CYS A 1190 -26.37 52.92 -24.87
CA CYS A 1190 -25.56 52.95 -26.09
C CYS A 1190 -24.45 51.89 -26.04
N TYR A 1191 -23.75 51.79 -24.90
CA TYR A 1191 -22.68 50.81 -24.67
C TYR A 1191 -23.20 49.37 -24.64
N LEU A 1192 -24.28 49.12 -23.90
CA LEU A 1192 -24.92 47.80 -23.84
C LEU A 1192 -25.46 47.38 -25.21
N PHE A 1193 -26.03 48.29 -26.00
CA PHE A 1193 -26.43 48.01 -27.38
C PHE A 1193 -25.23 47.62 -28.26
N HIS A 1194 -24.13 48.37 -28.19
CA HIS A 1194 -22.88 48.03 -28.88
C HIS A 1194 -22.29 46.68 -28.44
N MET A 1195 -22.39 46.32 -27.16
CA MET A 1195 -21.84 45.08 -26.60
C MET A 1195 -22.78 43.86 -26.73
N TYR A 1196 -24.09 44.04 -26.89
CA TYR A 1196 -25.07 42.95 -27.06
C TYR A 1196 -25.42 42.68 -28.54
N VAL A 1197 -25.46 43.74 -29.35
CA VAL A 1197 -25.78 43.67 -30.79
C VAL A 1197 -24.52 43.76 -31.62
N GLY A 1198 -23.69 44.80 -31.40
CA GLY A 1198 -22.53 45.09 -32.25
C GLY A 1198 -21.51 43.96 -32.36
N VAL A 1199 -21.17 43.29 -31.26
CA VAL A 1199 -20.22 42.14 -31.28
C VAL A 1199 -20.86 40.81 -31.70
N ARG A 1200 -22.19 40.75 -31.77
CA ARG A 1200 -22.98 39.52 -32.00
C ARG A 1200 -23.54 39.45 -33.42
N ALA A 1201 -23.76 40.59 -34.07
CA ALA A 1201 -24.08 40.70 -35.49
C ALA A 1201 -22.84 40.39 -36.34
N SER A 1202 -22.96 39.51 -37.33
CA SER A 1202 -21.83 39.01 -38.11
C SER A 1202 -21.28 40.02 -39.13
N GLY A 1203 -22.07 41.02 -39.56
CA GLY A 1203 -21.58 42.20 -40.28
C GLY A 1203 -21.15 43.35 -39.35
N GLY A 1204 -21.21 43.16 -38.03
CA GLY A 1204 -20.97 44.20 -37.03
C GLY A 1204 -22.15 45.15 -36.86
N ILE A 1205 -21.88 46.36 -36.34
CA ILE A 1205 -22.92 47.32 -35.94
C ILE A 1205 -23.74 47.92 -37.11
N ALA A 1206 -23.36 47.65 -38.36
CA ALA A 1206 -24.05 48.14 -39.56
C ALA A 1206 -25.36 47.39 -39.85
N ASP A 1207 -25.44 46.09 -39.55
CA ASP A 1207 -26.60 45.23 -39.87
C ASP A 1207 -27.91 45.65 -39.15
N GLU A 1208 -27.79 46.48 -38.12
CA GLU A 1208 -28.79 46.70 -37.08
C GLU A 1208 -29.08 48.20 -36.86
N ILE A 1209 -28.67 49.07 -37.79
CA ILE A 1209 -28.80 50.54 -37.75
C ILE A 1209 -29.33 51.06 -39.10
N GLU A 1210 -29.97 52.24 -39.10
CA GLU A 1210 -30.50 52.87 -40.32
C GLU A 1210 -29.43 53.12 -41.41
N ASP A 1211 -29.80 52.92 -42.68
CA ASP A 1211 -28.93 53.13 -43.83
C ASP A 1211 -28.33 54.55 -43.87
N PRO A 1212 -27.01 54.73 -44.07
CA PRO A 1212 -26.35 56.04 -44.05
C PRO A 1212 -26.62 56.93 -45.27
N ALA A 1213 -27.35 56.43 -46.27
CA ALA A 1213 -27.46 57.03 -47.59
C ALA A 1213 -28.22 58.37 -47.59
N GLY A 1214 -27.50 59.47 -47.83
CA GLY A 1214 -28.07 60.80 -47.97
C GLY A 1214 -27.93 61.75 -46.77
N ASP A 1215 -27.36 61.32 -45.63
CA ASP A 1215 -26.97 62.24 -44.56
C ASP A 1215 -25.59 62.86 -44.87
N PRO A 1216 -25.34 64.16 -44.54
CA PRO A 1216 -24.02 64.78 -44.69
C PRO A 1216 -22.83 64.04 -44.01
N TYR A 1217 -23.08 63.10 -43.09
CA TYR A 1217 -22.08 62.25 -42.45
C TYR A 1217 -21.89 60.86 -43.11
N GLU A 1218 -22.56 60.54 -44.23
CA GLU A 1218 -22.51 59.25 -44.95
C GLU A 1218 -21.09 58.64 -45.02
N LEU A 1219 -20.10 59.41 -45.49
CA LEU A 1219 -18.71 58.96 -45.61
C LEU A 1219 -18.08 58.59 -44.25
N TYR A 1220 -18.38 59.37 -43.20
CA TYR A 1220 -17.86 59.11 -41.85
C TYR A 1220 -18.54 57.90 -41.21
N ARG A 1221 -19.82 57.68 -41.49
CA ARG A 1221 -20.57 56.53 -40.99
C ARG A 1221 -20.10 55.23 -41.64
N ILE A 1222 -19.93 55.21 -42.98
CA ILE A 1222 -19.35 54.08 -43.71
C ILE A 1222 -17.93 53.74 -43.19
N LEU A 1223 -17.10 54.75 -42.90
CA LEU A 1223 -15.78 54.53 -42.30
C LEU A 1223 -15.87 53.93 -40.89
N PHE A 1224 -16.77 54.44 -40.05
CA PHE A 1224 -17.02 53.91 -38.70
C PHE A 1224 -17.44 52.44 -38.74
N ASP A 1225 -18.39 52.09 -39.62
CA ASP A 1225 -18.90 50.72 -39.79
C ASP A 1225 -17.84 49.75 -40.29
N ILE A 1226 -17.09 50.12 -41.34
CA ILE A 1226 -15.99 49.29 -41.88
C ILE A 1226 -14.89 49.11 -40.83
N THR A 1227 -14.53 50.15 -40.07
CA THR A 1227 -13.50 50.00 -39.03
C THR A 1227 -14.00 49.18 -37.84
N PHE A 1228 -15.27 49.34 -37.45
CA PHE A 1228 -15.87 48.52 -36.39
C PHE A 1228 -15.86 47.03 -36.80
N PHE A 1229 -16.36 46.70 -37.99
CA PHE A 1229 -16.34 45.33 -38.53
C PHE A 1229 -14.92 44.76 -38.57
N PHE A 1230 -13.94 45.50 -39.11
CA PHE A 1230 -12.57 45.02 -39.25
C PHE A 1230 -11.87 44.80 -37.88
N PHE A 1231 -11.95 45.75 -36.96
CA PHE A 1231 -11.25 45.63 -35.67
C PHE A 1231 -11.98 44.71 -34.68
N VAL A 1232 -13.31 44.76 -34.62
CA VAL A 1232 -14.09 44.01 -33.61
C VAL A 1232 -14.42 42.60 -34.09
N ILE A 1233 -14.98 42.46 -35.30
CA ILE A 1233 -15.43 41.16 -35.81
C ILE A 1233 -14.28 40.38 -36.46
N VAL A 1234 -13.56 40.99 -37.41
CA VAL A 1234 -12.52 40.28 -38.18
C VAL A 1234 -11.23 40.04 -37.38
N ILE A 1235 -10.83 40.97 -36.50
CA ILE A 1235 -9.60 40.84 -35.70
C ILE A 1235 -9.89 40.27 -34.31
N LEU A 1236 -10.66 40.96 -33.45
CA LEU A 1236 -10.73 40.59 -32.03
C LEU A 1236 -11.41 39.22 -31.77
N LEU A 1237 -12.48 38.87 -32.49
CA LEU A 1237 -13.07 37.52 -32.38
C LEU A 1237 -12.13 36.44 -32.93
N ALA A 1238 -11.38 36.72 -34.00
CA ALA A 1238 -10.40 35.79 -34.55
C ALA A 1238 -9.20 35.56 -33.59
N ILE A 1239 -8.78 36.57 -32.82
CA ILE A 1239 -7.78 36.40 -31.75
C ILE A 1239 -8.34 35.50 -30.63
N ILE A 1240 -9.59 35.71 -30.21
CA ILE A 1240 -10.23 34.87 -29.17
C ILE A 1240 -10.34 33.41 -29.63
N GLN A 1241 -10.75 33.15 -30.88
CA GLN A 1241 -10.74 31.80 -31.45
C GLN A 1241 -9.31 31.25 -31.60
N GLY A 1242 -8.36 32.10 -32.00
CA GLY A 1242 -6.95 31.74 -32.15
C GLY A 1242 -6.34 31.21 -30.87
N LEU A 1243 -6.50 31.91 -29.74
CA LEU A 1243 -5.98 31.50 -28.42
C LEU A 1243 -6.47 30.12 -27.95
N ILE A 1244 -7.65 29.69 -28.39
CA ILE A 1244 -8.21 28.37 -28.08
C ILE A 1244 -7.59 27.30 -28.97
N ILE A 1245 -7.39 27.60 -30.26
CA ILE A 1245 -6.72 26.69 -31.21
C ILE A 1245 -5.24 26.51 -30.80
N ASP A 1246 -4.58 27.59 -30.38
CA ASP A 1246 -3.20 27.63 -29.91
C ASP A 1246 -3.01 26.71 -28.68
N ALA A 1247 -3.90 26.80 -27.69
CA ALA A 1247 -3.90 25.91 -26.51
C ALA A 1247 -4.14 24.42 -26.86
N PHE A 1248 -4.90 24.12 -27.92
CA PHE A 1248 -5.06 22.76 -28.42
C PHE A 1248 -3.84 22.25 -29.22
N GLY A 1249 -2.97 23.13 -29.70
CA GLY A 1249 -1.64 22.77 -30.22
C GLY A 1249 -0.69 22.48 -29.06
N GLU A 1250 -0.50 23.47 -28.18
CA GLU A 1250 0.39 23.41 -27.01
C GLU A 1250 0.18 22.15 -26.15
N LEU A 1251 -1.07 21.80 -25.81
CA LEU A 1251 -1.38 20.60 -25.02
C LEU A 1251 -1.14 19.26 -25.76
N ARG A 1252 -0.98 19.27 -27.09
CA ARG A 1252 -0.57 18.10 -27.89
C ARG A 1252 0.94 18.03 -28.03
N ASP A 1253 1.58 19.17 -28.28
CA ASP A 1253 3.03 19.27 -28.39
C ASP A 1253 3.69 18.82 -27.06
N GLN A 1254 3.09 19.16 -25.90
CA GLN A 1254 3.48 18.61 -24.59
C GLN A 1254 3.32 17.08 -24.49
N GLN A 1255 2.23 16.51 -25.04
CA GLN A 1255 1.99 15.06 -24.99
C GLN A 1255 2.94 14.28 -25.90
N GLU A 1256 3.24 14.79 -27.09
CA GLU A 1256 4.21 14.19 -27.99
C GLU A 1256 5.64 14.37 -27.46
N GLN A 1257 5.99 15.51 -26.84
CA GLN A 1257 7.29 15.71 -26.17
C GLN A 1257 7.52 14.71 -25.03
N VAL A 1258 6.51 14.45 -24.19
CA VAL A 1258 6.60 13.46 -23.10
C VAL A 1258 6.85 12.05 -23.65
N LYS A 1259 6.25 11.73 -24.80
CA LYS A 1259 6.47 10.45 -25.49
C LYS A 1259 7.85 10.39 -26.17
N GLU A 1260 8.23 11.42 -26.91
CA GLU A 1260 9.52 11.51 -27.60
C GLU A 1260 10.68 11.41 -26.60
N ASP A 1261 10.61 12.04 -25.42
CA ASP A 1261 11.67 11.91 -24.41
C ASP A 1261 11.83 10.47 -23.90
N MET A 1262 10.72 9.75 -23.69
CA MET A 1262 10.72 8.34 -23.24
C MET A 1262 11.14 7.36 -24.34
N GLU A 1263 10.83 7.63 -25.61
CA GLU A 1263 11.24 6.81 -26.75
C GLU A 1263 12.69 7.11 -27.19
N THR A 1264 13.22 8.32 -26.92
CA THR A 1264 14.57 8.75 -27.35
C THR A 1264 15.65 8.68 -26.28
N LYS A 1265 15.34 8.74 -24.98
CA LYS A 1265 16.35 8.82 -23.90
C LYS A 1265 16.00 7.94 -22.72
N CYS A 1266 17.01 7.36 -22.08
CA CYS A 1266 16.82 6.74 -20.78
C CYS A 1266 16.54 7.81 -19.72
N PHE A 1267 15.45 7.66 -18.95
CA PHE A 1267 15.06 8.62 -17.91
C PHE A 1267 16.17 8.84 -16.87
N ILE A 1268 16.89 7.78 -16.49
CA ILE A 1268 17.89 7.76 -15.41
C ILE A 1268 19.25 8.31 -15.89
N CYS A 1269 19.88 7.72 -16.91
CA CYS A 1269 21.21 8.16 -17.35
C CYS A 1269 21.22 9.26 -18.42
N GLY A 1270 20.08 9.59 -19.03
CA GLY A 1270 20.00 10.62 -20.08
C GLY A 1270 20.67 10.25 -21.41
N ILE A 1271 21.20 9.04 -21.55
CA ILE A 1271 21.80 8.55 -22.80
C ILE A 1271 20.69 8.25 -23.81
N GLY A 1272 20.90 8.67 -25.07
CA GLY A 1272 19.96 8.46 -26.17
C GLY A 1272 19.94 7.03 -26.73
N ASN A 1273 18.80 6.62 -27.27
CA ASN A 1273 18.58 5.33 -27.92
C ASN A 1273 19.60 5.03 -29.05
N ASP A 1274 19.97 6.05 -29.84
CA ASP A 1274 21.05 6.04 -30.86
C ASP A 1274 22.32 5.29 -30.44
N TYR A 1275 22.70 5.37 -29.15
CA TYR A 1275 23.87 4.65 -28.63
C TYR A 1275 23.58 3.16 -28.42
N PHE A 1276 22.48 2.85 -27.74
CA PHE A 1276 22.13 1.48 -27.36
C PHE A 1276 21.73 0.61 -28.55
N ASP A 1277 21.06 1.19 -29.54
CA ASP A 1277 20.57 0.48 -30.73
C ASP A 1277 21.69 0.11 -31.74
N THR A 1278 22.94 0.43 -31.40
CA THR A 1278 24.13 -0.28 -31.90
C THR A 1278 24.04 -1.80 -31.64
N THR A 1279 23.33 -2.19 -30.59
CA THR A 1279 22.91 -3.57 -30.31
C THR A 1279 21.41 -3.75 -30.61
N PRO A 1280 20.96 -4.86 -31.22
CA PRO A 1280 19.56 -5.06 -31.54
C PRO A 1280 18.72 -5.13 -30.26
N HIS A 1281 17.60 -4.41 -30.22
CA HIS A 1281 16.77 -4.21 -29.01
C HIS A 1281 17.56 -3.66 -27.81
N GLY A 1282 18.64 -2.91 -28.06
CA GLY A 1282 19.54 -2.41 -27.04
C GLY A 1282 18.87 -1.43 -26.07
N PHE A 1283 18.11 -0.46 -26.59
CA PHE A 1283 17.40 0.51 -25.75
C PHE A 1283 16.25 -0.11 -24.94
N GLU A 1284 15.52 -1.06 -25.54
CA GLU A 1284 14.46 -1.84 -24.89
C GLU A 1284 15.04 -2.72 -23.76
N THR A 1285 16.15 -3.41 -24.01
CA THR A 1285 16.86 -4.19 -22.99
C THR A 1285 17.37 -3.29 -21.86
N HIS A 1286 17.94 -2.14 -22.19
CA HIS A 1286 18.44 -1.17 -21.21
C HIS A 1286 17.33 -0.63 -20.31
N THR A 1287 16.17 -0.26 -20.87
CA THR A 1287 15.06 0.32 -20.10
C THR A 1287 14.27 -0.72 -19.29
N LEU A 1288 14.23 -1.98 -19.72
CA LEU A 1288 13.55 -3.07 -18.99
C LEU A 1288 14.43 -3.78 -17.95
N GLN A 1289 15.71 -4.01 -18.25
CA GLN A 1289 16.61 -4.82 -17.40
C GLN A 1289 17.68 -4.02 -16.63
N GLU A 1290 18.17 -2.89 -17.17
CA GLU A 1290 19.28 -2.14 -16.55
C GLU A 1290 18.77 -0.93 -15.74
N HIS A 1291 18.06 0.02 -16.37
CA HIS A 1291 17.63 1.29 -15.76
C HIS A 1291 16.09 1.37 -15.62
N ASN A 1292 15.47 0.28 -15.16
CA ASN A 1292 14.02 0.18 -14.97
C ASN A 1292 13.53 1.01 -13.77
N LEU A 1293 12.62 1.95 -14.01
CA LEU A 1293 12.03 2.84 -12.98
C LEU A 1293 11.39 2.08 -11.80
N ALA A 1294 10.83 0.88 -12.06
CA ALA A 1294 10.23 0.05 -11.01
C ALA A 1294 11.30 -0.52 -10.05
N ASN A 1295 12.47 -0.89 -10.57
CA ASN A 1295 13.53 -1.49 -9.76
C ASN A 1295 14.11 -0.49 -8.77
N TYR A 1296 14.24 0.80 -9.12
CA TYR A 1296 14.66 1.83 -8.17
C TYR A 1296 13.63 2.05 -7.04
N LEU A 1297 12.33 1.93 -7.32
CA LEU A 1297 11.29 1.93 -6.28
C LEU A 1297 11.38 0.69 -5.38
N PHE A 1298 11.45 -0.50 -5.96
CA PHE A 1298 11.54 -1.75 -5.20
C PHE A 1298 12.84 -1.85 -4.38
N PHE A 1299 13.95 -1.27 -4.86
CA PHE A 1299 15.19 -1.19 -4.10
C PHE A 1299 15.05 -0.29 -2.87
N LEU A 1300 14.36 0.86 -2.99
CA LEU A 1300 14.08 1.72 -1.84
C LEU A 1300 13.18 1.01 -0.81
N MET A 1301 12.18 0.24 -1.26
CA MET A 1301 11.37 -0.61 -0.38
C MET A 1301 12.18 -1.72 0.28
N TYR A 1302 13.10 -2.35 -0.46
CA TYR A 1302 14.01 -3.38 0.05
C TYR A 1302 14.94 -2.83 1.15
N LEU A 1303 15.51 -1.65 0.97
CA LEU A 1303 16.32 -0.98 1.99
C LEU A 1303 15.51 -0.63 3.25
N ILE A 1304 14.29 -0.10 3.11
CA ILE A 1304 13.45 0.30 4.25
C ILE A 1304 13.00 -0.90 5.10
N ASN A 1305 12.74 -2.05 4.46
CA ASN A 1305 12.27 -3.26 5.15
C ASN A 1305 13.41 -4.12 5.73
N LYS A 1306 14.67 -3.83 5.40
CA LYS A 1306 15.86 -4.60 5.80
C LYS A 1306 16.58 -3.90 6.94
N ASP A 1307 17.01 -4.65 7.95
CA ASP A 1307 17.70 -4.07 9.09
C ASP A 1307 19.11 -3.59 8.72
N GLU A 1308 19.51 -2.46 9.33
CA GLU A 1308 20.70 -1.67 8.96
C GLU A 1308 22.02 -2.46 9.10
N THR A 1309 22.04 -3.46 9.97
CA THR A 1309 23.15 -4.41 10.18
C THR A 1309 23.30 -5.46 9.07
N GLU A 1310 22.24 -5.75 8.29
CA GLU A 1310 22.30 -6.71 7.18
C GLU A 1310 22.60 -6.05 5.82
N HIS A 1311 22.68 -4.72 5.78
CA HIS A 1311 22.96 -3.98 4.55
C HIS A 1311 24.34 -4.34 3.99
N THR A 1312 24.39 -4.78 2.73
CA THR A 1312 25.67 -4.94 2.02
C THR A 1312 26.39 -3.60 1.87
N GLY A 1313 27.70 -3.58 1.65
CA GLY A 1313 28.45 -2.31 1.58
C GLY A 1313 27.96 -1.33 0.50
N GLN A 1314 27.42 -1.85 -0.61
CA GLN A 1314 26.72 -1.07 -1.64
C GLN A 1314 25.36 -0.55 -1.17
N GLU A 1315 24.58 -1.35 -0.45
CA GLU A 1315 23.32 -0.94 0.17
C GLU A 1315 23.54 0.15 1.23
N SER A 1316 24.46 -0.05 2.18
CA SER A 1316 24.80 0.95 3.20
C SER A 1316 25.30 2.26 2.59
N TYR A 1317 26.04 2.21 1.48
CA TYR A 1317 26.49 3.39 0.74
C TYR A 1317 25.30 4.18 0.15
N VAL A 1318 24.34 3.51 -0.49
CA VAL A 1318 23.14 4.18 -1.04
C VAL A 1318 22.20 4.65 0.07
N TRP A 1319 22.00 3.85 1.12
CA TRP A 1319 21.18 4.20 2.29
C TRP A 1319 21.70 5.47 2.97
N LYS A 1320 23.03 5.56 3.18
CA LYS A 1320 23.68 6.76 3.67
C LYS A 1320 23.46 7.97 2.74
N MET A 1321 23.63 7.80 1.43
CA MET A 1321 23.41 8.88 0.46
C MET A 1321 21.95 9.36 0.44
N TYR A 1322 20.99 8.45 0.63
CA TYR A 1322 19.56 8.74 0.77
C TYR A 1322 19.25 9.55 2.05
N GLN A 1323 19.83 9.16 3.20
CA GLN A 1323 19.76 9.96 4.44
C GLN A 1323 20.39 11.35 4.28
N GLU A 1324 21.56 11.45 3.63
CA GLU A 1324 22.25 12.71 3.32
C GLU A 1324 21.54 13.54 2.21
N ARG A 1325 20.44 13.03 1.61
CA ARG A 1325 19.72 13.61 0.45
C ARG A 1325 20.62 13.93 -0.74
N CYS A 1326 21.60 13.07 -1.01
CA CYS A 1326 22.59 13.20 -2.07
C CYS A 1326 22.32 12.24 -3.23
N TRP A 1327 22.06 12.78 -4.42
CA TRP A 1327 21.68 12.01 -5.62
C TRP A 1327 22.86 11.59 -6.51
N ASP A 1328 24.10 11.79 -6.07
CA ASP A 1328 25.34 11.44 -6.78
C ASP A 1328 25.48 9.93 -7.09
N PHE A 1329 24.66 9.05 -6.46
CA PHE A 1329 24.68 7.61 -6.74
C PHE A 1329 23.92 7.21 -8.01
N PHE A 1330 23.06 8.06 -8.58
CA PHE A 1330 22.42 7.76 -9.86
C PHE A 1330 23.44 7.80 -11.01
N PRO A 1331 23.39 6.90 -12.00
CA PRO A 1331 24.33 6.85 -13.12
C PRO A 1331 24.04 7.94 -14.18
N ALA A 1332 23.98 9.20 -13.77
CA ALA A 1332 23.71 10.33 -14.65
C ALA A 1332 24.83 10.51 -15.69
N GLY A 1333 24.49 10.40 -16.97
CA GLY A 1333 25.40 10.57 -18.10
C GLY A 1333 26.24 9.35 -18.49
N ASP A 1334 26.13 8.21 -17.79
CA ASP A 1334 26.92 7.00 -18.07
C ASP A 1334 26.12 5.70 -17.81
N CYS A 1335 26.56 4.54 -18.31
CA CYS A 1335 25.95 3.23 -18.04
C CYS A 1335 27.01 2.12 -18.03
N PHE A 1336 26.76 0.97 -17.39
CA PHE A 1336 27.76 -0.09 -17.24
C PHE A 1336 28.39 -0.51 -18.58
N ARG A 1337 27.57 -0.65 -19.63
CA ARG A 1337 28.01 -1.01 -20.98
C ARG A 1337 28.96 0.03 -21.59
N LYS A 1338 28.75 1.31 -21.32
CA LYS A 1338 29.55 2.43 -21.83
C LYS A 1338 30.86 2.60 -21.07
N GLN A 1339 30.84 2.42 -19.74
CA GLN A 1339 32.05 2.42 -18.93
C GLN A 1339 32.99 1.24 -19.27
N TYR A 1340 32.43 0.10 -19.69
CA TYR A 1340 33.18 -1.13 -20.01
C TYR A 1340 33.19 -1.49 -21.51
N GLU A 1341 32.89 -0.55 -22.42
CA GLU A 1341 32.80 -0.80 -23.87
C GLU A 1341 34.06 -1.48 -24.44
N ASP A 1342 35.24 -0.92 -24.14
CA ASP A 1342 36.59 -1.43 -24.48
C ASP A 1342 36.91 -2.84 -23.90
N GLN A 1343 36.06 -3.41 -23.04
CA GLN A 1343 36.29 -4.66 -22.31
C GLN A 1343 35.20 -5.73 -22.55
N LEU A 1344 34.06 -5.34 -23.14
CA LEU A 1344 32.91 -6.20 -23.43
C LEU A 1344 32.86 -6.64 -24.91
N GLY A 1345 33.41 -5.83 -25.83
CA GLY A 1345 33.47 -6.06 -27.27
C GLY A 1345 34.70 -6.82 -27.79
#